data_AF-S4MUV8-F1
#
_entry.id   AF-S4MUV8-F1
#
_cell.length_a   1.000
_cell.length_b   1.000
_cell.length_c   1.000
_cell.angle_alpha   90.00
_cell.angle_beta   90.00
_cell.angle_gamma   90.00
#
_symmetry.space_group_name_H-M   'P 1'
#
loop_
_entity.id
_entity.type
_entity.pdbx_description
1 polymer ?
#
loop_
_entity_poly.entity_id
_entity_poly.type
_entity_poly.pdbx_seq_one_letter_code
_entity_poly.pdbx_strand_id
1 'polypeptide(L)'
;MQALADPTRNEITERVSEVSASAPPGSTLLLYFTGHGVRIGTTDYLVPADARAPADDGDGDDAAGWELPHVRESLLEADISRYLANCRAGTVLWLIDACRAADAGRGGVFGSNVVKGPPHSGFAMMTSCGPGELSGGAKTGSFFTAALARAFDPLTEATTVEQVYEKAKHGTRALAVEAQAGPQQVLIHYGTDLAERTKSLVVAEGRGLLEAWQDAVRTPALWERVQECDAGTVAHFQDCLSALATQAARHVHHAQRRLPDPWTDDEYPVRLLSDRLPLLLPKGAELSALEVTALIAGVLLHETAWAERLGQAAGFRPRLVWRDDEADDQRRHYEQITEHYPQITEKLTDSYRWLGDPADDRHAVTLWLVHRWIEERFATDEEAVPALFADRFTARLLDVAPPAAGERLGGRAEALSQALRTVAAGLALGAPPEDERLPPDRHVVRRTPWRLRVRPLAALLRLAGLLAFDTRCLPEVLAEHLAVSDPVLPREVITVFRDAYWVPDRDGSAASYLHLDAVCPHPALHAALAAVVEDADDLGHLLRESARRLPQDEAELLRGLPARLSDHGLRPDRPDGTDAYDVPLARFSLAQTEIRRLLMGDKLYDGEPELALRELYQNAMDACRYREMRVRYLRDLGRDPVPWAGRIRIETGEDSRGRYVECVDNGVGMTVDQLKNTFTRAGRRFDQSHAFRREQAAWLRHDSSLRLYPNSRFGIGVFSYFMLADEMTLVTRPVGTDGRPAEKALRVEIPVSGSLFRVREEDERDGTALPEGGTRVRLHLRRAGALPGGSAVSVLRSLVLISEFLLEVRDQDGTEEIWLPGDLKSGEEPGAFSTRFAVEAVPGTLWWVSDKGAIVCDGIATDQRPFGYVLNLSGAHAGELSVNRKKLERYDVLWAQEQFRQGARAFLGQETPGLEWLWSMESRESSIARVLWEVLRGHGVRASLGHGRRIDLDELGWFRLDGGVHGGRGHREGEEASRLVRPWRLAALGSEHRDRHTAPPLSLSGHPVPQPGWADIAEKVEGDWRVAVRMADAQNTTVAEVLRATRGLRIAHPQLAGPAVLGDGDLDWEPGITDWYVTTGLLGRKRDPLDGFAAPSGEPCGQAAGGRRHSLPAPARGPLRHRPRLRHVPEAARRAGRGVRPVRAVRGQAAGHRPGPPPGPRLHRRRAEAPLPPGGQVRLAARRPPLGRAGGGRRHGPRHGRGATAHGRLRLAGPPRTRPGSDRTLGRRTGRAARRPAHLPRPPRRRPPRAALGRHHRSGRGARSLRVGGRTPPGP
;
A
#
# COMPACT_ATOMS: atom_id res chain seq x y z
N MET A 1 -0.17 -30.42 21.21
CA MET A 1 0.60 -31.10 22.28
C MET A 1 -0.39 -31.75 23.22
N GLN A 2 -0.13 -32.98 23.67
CA GLN A 2 -0.82 -33.61 24.80
C GLN A 2 0.26 -33.98 25.81
N ALA A 3 -0.05 -33.89 27.10
CA ALA A 3 0.84 -34.30 28.18
C ALA A 3 0.04 -35.15 29.16
N LEU A 4 0.69 -36.17 29.73
CA LEU A 4 0.19 -36.95 30.85
C LEU A 4 1.10 -36.65 32.04
N ALA A 5 0.53 -36.24 33.17
CA ALA A 5 1.24 -36.10 34.43
C ALA A 5 0.97 -37.34 35.27
N ASP A 6 2.03 -37.89 35.88
CA ASP A 6 2.01 -39.10 36.71
C ASP A 6 1.13 -40.26 36.17
N PRO A 7 1.24 -40.66 34.88
CA PRO A 7 0.38 -41.67 34.30
C PRO A 7 0.73 -43.10 34.77
N THR A 8 -0.30 -43.94 34.79
CA THR A 8 -0.13 -45.39 34.94
C THR A 8 0.43 -46.02 33.66
N ARG A 9 1.03 -47.21 33.80
CA ARG A 9 1.57 -48.03 32.70
C ARG A 9 0.56 -48.26 31.57
N ASN A 10 -0.71 -48.47 31.92
CA ASN A 10 -1.77 -48.70 30.95
C ASN A 10 -2.10 -47.40 30.19
N GLU A 11 -2.24 -46.27 30.87
CA GLU A 11 -2.50 -44.97 30.22
C GLU A 11 -1.38 -44.57 29.24
N ILE A 12 -0.10 -44.83 29.58
CA ILE A 12 1.02 -44.58 28.66
C ILE A 12 0.87 -45.46 27.39
N THR A 13 0.65 -46.76 27.57
CA THR A 13 0.66 -47.73 26.45
C THR A 13 -0.58 -47.64 25.56
N GLU A 14 -1.75 -47.34 26.13
CA GLU A 14 -2.96 -46.97 25.39
C GLU A 14 -2.72 -45.69 24.59
N ARG A 15 -2.27 -44.60 25.23
CA ARG A 15 -2.09 -43.31 24.54
C ARG A 15 -1.02 -43.33 23.44
N VAL A 16 0.08 -44.07 23.63
CA VAL A 16 1.08 -44.29 22.56
C VAL A 16 0.44 -45.00 21.36
N SER A 17 -0.42 -46.00 21.60
CA SER A 17 -1.11 -46.74 20.54
C SER A 17 -2.16 -45.87 19.82
N GLU A 18 -2.97 -45.11 20.57
CA GLU A 18 -3.96 -44.16 20.04
C GLU A 18 -3.31 -43.11 19.13
N VAL A 19 -2.29 -42.41 19.64
CA VAL A 19 -1.63 -41.32 18.91
C VAL A 19 -0.96 -41.86 17.66
N SER A 20 -0.27 -42.99 17.75
CA SER A 20 0.40 -43.63 16.59
C SER A 20 -0.58 -43.98 15.48
N ALA A 21 -1.73 -44.59 15.81
CA ALA A 21 -2.77 -44.92 14.83
C ALA A 21 -3.45 -43.68 14.21
N SER A 22 -3.50 -42.57 14.94
CA SER A 22 -4.09 -41.29 14.49
C SER A 22 -3.16 -40.41 13.64
N ALA A 23 -1.85 -40.70 13.62
CA ALA A 23 -0.84 -39.83 13.01
C ALA A 23 -1.06 -39.64 11.49
N PRO A 24 -0.98 -38.40 10.96
CA PRO A 24 -1.08 -38.18 9.52
C PRO A 24 0.06 -38.85 8.72
N PRO A 25 -0.21 -39.42 7.54
CA PRO A 25 0.82 -39.92 6.63
C PRO A 25 1.92 -38.89 6.35
N GLY A 26 3.18 -39.29 6.52
CA GLY A 26 4.34 -38.42 6.28
C GLY A 26 4.65 -37.38 7.36
N SER A 27 3.87 -37.33 8.45
CA SER A 27 4.18 -36.48 9.62
C SER A 27 5.33 -37.05 10.47
N THR A 28 5.96 -36.21 11.30
CA THR A 28 6.87 -36.65 12.37
C THR A 28 6.10 -36.76 13.68
N LEU A 29 6.10 -37.96 14.27
CA LEU A 29 5.55 -38.22 15.59
C LEU A 29 6.65 -38.09 16.65
N LEU A 30 6.50 -37.10 17.52
CA LEU A 30 7.37 -36.88 18.68
C LEU A 30 6.73 -37.51 19.93
N LEU A 31 7.40 -38.49 20.54
CA LEU A 31 7.04 -39.09 21.82
C LEU A 31 8.13 -38.75 22.84
N TYR A 32 7.74 -38.27 24.00
CA TYR A 32 8.65 -37.78 25.04
C TYR A 32 8.25 -38.34 26.41
N PHE A 33 9.20 -38.99 27.08
CA PHE A 33 9.07 -39.44 28.47
C PHE A 33 10.12 -38.74 29.32
N THR A 34 9.72 -38.27 30.50
CA THR A 34 10.64 -37.85 31.55
C THR A 34 10.15 -38.34 32.91
N GLY A 35 11.08 -38.76 33.77
CA GLY A 35 10.76 -39.37 35.05
C GLY A 35 11.85 -40.34 35.51
N HIS A 36 11.46 -41.33 36.32
CA HIS A 36 12.38 -42.35 36.78
C HIS A 36 12.56 -43.47 35.74
N GLY A 37 13.76 -44.04 35.73
CA GLY A 37 14.15 -45.16 34.88
C GLY A 37 15.14 -46.05 35.64
N VAL A 38 15.18 -47.33 35.27
CA VAL A 38 16.01 -48.36 35.90
C VAL A 38 16.47 -49.36 34.83
N ARG A 39 17.71 -49.83 34.91
CA ARG A 39 18.17 -50.97 34.09
C ARG A 39 18.03 -52.25 34.91
N ILE A 40 17.39 -53.27 34.33
CA ILE A 40 17.34 -54.62 34.91
C ILE A 40 17.96 -55.58 33.89
N GLY A 41 19.13 -56.11 34.23
CA GLY A 41 19.96 -56.89 33.31
C GLY A 41 20.34 -56.10 32.04
N THR A 42 19.96 -56.62 30.88
CA THR A 42 20.23 -55.98 29.57
C THR A 42 19.13 -55.03 29.09
N THR A 43 18.03 -54.86 29.84
CA THR A 43 16.85 -54.10 29.41
C THR A 43 16.66 -52.83 30.23
N ASP A 44 16.47 -51.69 29.56
CA ASP A 44 16.09 -50.42 30.18
C ASP A 44 14.57 -50.37 30.38
N TYR A 45 14.13 -49.96 31.57
CA TYR A 45 12.74 -49.77 31.94
C TYR A 45 12.48 -48.33 32.38
N LEU A 46 11.32 -47.83 32.00
CA LEU A 46 10.70 -46.60 32.49
C LEU A 46 9.78 -46.95 33.66
N VAL A 47 9.66 -46.05 34.63
CA VAL A 47 8.89 -46.26 35.88
C VAL A 47 7.60 -45.42 35.82
N PRO A 48 6.42 -46.04 35.60
CA PRO A 48 5.13 -45.35 35.65
C PRO A 48 4.67 -45.08 37.10
N ALA A 49 3.59 -44.31 37.29
CA ALA A 49 3.10 -43.94 38.62
C ALA A 49 2.48 -45.11 39.42
N ASP A 50 2.08 -46.21 38.76
CA ASP A 50 1.63 -47.46 39.37
C ASP A 50 2.73 -48.52 39.52
N ALA A 51 4.00 -48.14 39.28
CA ALA A 51 5.14 -49.02 39.51
C ALA A 51 5.25 -49.44 40.98
N ARG A 52 5.63 -50.71 41.20
CA ARG A 52 5.89 -51.28 42.52
C ARG A 52 7.39 -51.33 42.76
N ALA A 53 7.84 -50.76 43.88
CA ALA A 53 9.20 -50.99 44.36
C ALA A 53 9.34 -52.44 44.90
N PRO A 54 10.56 -53.00 44.91
CA PRO A 54 10.89 -54.16 45.74
C PRO A 54 10.60 -53.91 47.23
N ALA A 55 10.54 -54.99 48.02
CA ALA A 55 10.54 -54.88 49.48
C ALA A 55 11.94 -54.52 49.98
N ASP A 56 12.01 -53.60 50.95
CA ASP A 56 13.26 -53.05 51.49
C ASP A 56 13.70 -53.85 52.73
N ASP A 57 14.16 -55.10 52.51
CA ASP A 57 14.43 -56.11 53.55
C ASP A 57 15.76 -55.88 54.33
N GLY A 58 16.17 -54.62 54.50
CA GLY A 58 17.01 -54.16 55.62
C GLY A 58 18.51 -54.46 55.60
N ASP A 59 18.99 -55.33 54.72
CA ASP A 59 20.42 -55.60 54.49
C ASP A 59 20.79 -55.42 53.00
N GLY A 60 22.07 -55.20 52.70
CA GLY A 60 22.49 -54.46 51.49
C GLY A 60 22.45 -55.18 50.13
N ASP A 61 22.19 -54.36 49.08
CA ASP A 61 22.53 -54.59 47.66
C ASP A 61 21.82 -55.77 46.95
N ASP A 62 20.54 -56.04 47.30
CA ASP A 62 19.80 -57.15 46.70
C ASP A 62 19.12 -56.80 45.36
N ALA A 63 19.95 -56.75 44.30
CA ALA A 63 19.51 -56.52 42.92
C ALA A 63 18.44 -57.53 42.42
N ALA A 64 18.27 -58.68 43.09
CA ALA A 64 17.25 -59.67 42.76
C ALA A 64 15.81 -59.16 42.96
N GLY A 65 15.60 -58.18 43.86
CA GLY A 65 14.27 -57.62 44.14
C GLY A 65 13.56 -57.02 42.91
N TRP A 66 14.33 -56.49 41.96
CA TRP A 66 13.80 -55.94 40.70
C TRP A 66 13.43 -57.00 39.65
N GLU A 67 13.92 -58.23 39.79
CA GLU A 67 13.57 -59.34 38.88
C GLU A 67 12.22 -60.01 39.23
N LEU A 68 11.63 -59.69 40.39
CA LEU A 68 10.33 -60.20 40.82
C LEU A 68 9.25 -59.91 39.75
N PRO A 69 8.48 -60.92 39.27
CA PRO A 69 7.55 -60.74 38.15
C PRO A 69 6.56 -59.58 38.34
N HIS A 70 5.98 -59.44 39.53
CA HIS A 70 4.99 -58.39 39.83
C HIS A 70 5.58 -56.97 40.00
N VAL A 71 6.90 -56.86 40.20
CA VAL A 71 7.65 -55.59 40.12
C VAL A 71 7.91 -55.30 38.64
N ARG A 72 8.53 -56.24 37.92
CA ARG A 72 8.90 -56.12 36.52
C ARG A 72 7.71 -55.87 35.57
N GLU A 73 6.56 -56.49 35.84
CA GLU A 73 5.31 -56.27 35.08
C GLU A 73 4.69 -54.88 35.32
N SER A 74 4.98 -54.22 36.45
CA SER A 74 4.53 -52.85 36.74
C SER A 74 5.36 -51.78 36.02
N LEU A 75 6.50 -52.16 35.44
CA LEU A 75 7.38 -51.28 34.68
C LEU A 75 7.05 -51.29 33.17
N LEU A 76 7.48 -50.24 32.47
CA LEU A 76 7.35 -50.11 31.02
C LEU A 76 8.73 -50.28 30.36
N GLU A 77 8.90 -51.31 29.53
CA GLU A 77 10.11 -51.47 28.70
C GLU A 77 10.32 -50.23 27.80
N ALA A 78 11.57 -49.78 27.68
CA ALA A 78 11.92 -48.66 26.81
C ALA A 78 11.66 -48.94 25.31
N ASP A 79 11.61 -50.21 24.88
CA ASP A 79 11.20 -50.56 23.51
C ASP A 79 9.68 -50.55 23.36
N ILE A 80 9.18 -49.44 22.81
CA ILE A 80 7.75 -49.25 22.49
C ILE A 80 7.32 -49.81 21.13
N SER A 81 8.21 -50.48 20.36
CA SER A 81 7.94 -50.90 18.96
C SER A 81 6.63 -51.69 18.80
N ARG A 82 6.26 -52.51 19.79
CA ARG A 82 5.00 -53.27 19.81
C ARG A 82 3.73 -52.41 19.78
N TYR A 83 3.77 -51.19 20.33
CA TYR A 83 2.66 -50.23 20.33
C TYR A 83 2.63 -49.38 19.04
N LEU A 84 3.74 -49.35 18.29
CA LEU A 84 3.90 -48.57 17.06
C LEU A 84 3.45 -49.32 15.79
N ALA A 85 3.02 -50.58 15.89
CA ALA A 85 2.74 -51.45 14.73
C ALA A 85 1.72 -50.88 13.72
N ASN A 86 0.79 -50.01 14.18
CA ASN A 86 -0.22 -49.35 13.34
C ASN A 86 0.13 -47.89 12.99
N CYS A 87 1.36 -47.42 13.28
CA CYS A 87 1.76 -46.03 13.07
C CYS A 87 1.81 -45.67 11.58
N ARG A 88 1.33 -44.45 11.26
CA ARG A 88 1.33 -43.90 9.89
C ARG A 88 2.27 -42.71 9.69
N ALA A 89 2.99 -42.29 10.75
CA ALA A 89 3.98 -41.23 10.67
C ALA A 89 5.12 -41.61 9.70
N GLY A 90 5.69 -40.63 9.00
CA GLY A 90 6.91 -40.81 8.19
C GLY A 90 8.17 -40.95 9.04
N THR A 91 8.16 -40.36 10.24
CA THR A 91 9.23 -40.41 11.24
C THR A 91 8.62 -40.60 12.62
N VAL A 92 9.23 -41.42 13.48
CA VAL A 92 8.95 -41.48 14.92
C VAL A 92 10.23 -41.18 15.70
N LEU A 93 10.17 -40.18 16.57
CA LEU A 93 11.22 -39.82 17.52
C LEU A 93 10.76 -40.18 18.94
N TRP A 94 11.47 -41.10 19.58
CA TRP A 94 11.22 -41.55 20.95
C TRP A 94 12.30 -41.00 21.87
N LEU A 95 11.92 -40.13 22.80
CA LEU A 95 12.85 -39.35 23.61
C LEU A 95 12.68 -39.71 25.08
N ILE A 96 13.75 -40.19 25.72
CA ILE A 96 13.75 -40.67 27.10
C ILE A 96 14.68 -39.79 27.94
N ASP A 97 14.10 -39.03 28.86
CA ASP A 97 14.81 -38.21 29.85
C ASP A 97 14.65 -38.80 31.26
N ALA A 98 15.39 -39.88 31.51
CA ALA A 98 15.32 -40.69 32.72
C ALA A 98 16.70 -41.29 33.07
N CYS A 99 16.94 -41.57 34.34
CA CYS A 99 18.17 -42.20 34.82
C CYS A 99 18.32 -43.65 34.34
N ARG A 100 19.57 -44.14 34.24
CA ARG A 100 19.91 -45.48 33.74
C ARG A 100 21.02 -46.17 34.56
N ALA A 101 21.11 -45.79 35.83
CA ALA A 101 21.93 -46.48 36.82
C ALA A 101 21.37 -47.89 37.13
N ALA A 102 22.27 -48.78 37.51
CA ALA A 102 22.01 -50.09 38.10
C ALA A 102 23.31 -50.58 38.76
N ASP A 103 23.19 -51.26 39.90
CA ASP A 103 24.36 -51.78 40.60
C ASP A 103 24.94 -53.05 39.93
N ALA A 104 26.26 -53.19 40.10
CA ALA A 104 27.10 -54.36 39.82
C ALA A 104 26.75 -55.28 38.60
N GLY A 105 26.93 -54.82 37.36
CA GLY A 105 26.85 -55.68 36.16
C GLY A 105 27.80 -55.32 35.01
N ARG A 106 28.78 -56.18 34.69
CA ARG A 106 29.79 -55.91 33.63
C ARG A 106 29.24 -56.11 32.20
N GLY A 107 29.53 -55.15 31.32
CA GLY A 107 30.05 -55.45 29.98
C GLY A 107 29.06 -55.83 28.87
N GLY A 108 27.87 -55.23 28.82
CA GLY A 108 26.97 -55.32 27.66
C GLY A 108 27.08 -54.09 26.74
N VAL A 109 27.43 -54.29 25.46
CA VAL A 109 27.22 -53.25 24.42
C VAL A 109 25.72 -53.10 24.17
N PHE A 110 25.28 -51.88 23.86
CA PHE A 110 23.85 -51.58 23.66
C PHE A 110 23.25 -52.36 22.48
N GLY A 111 22.06 -52.95 22.70
CA GLY A 111 21.19 -53.47 21.64
C GLY A 111 21.40 -54.95 21.29
N SER A 112 20.67 -55.84 21.97
CA SER A 112 20.47 -57.25 21.54
C SER A 112 19.03 -57.76 21.69
N ASN A 113 18.06 -56.85 21.76
CA ASN A 113 16.73 -57.06 21.17
C ASN A 113 16.50 -55.92 20.16
N VAL A 114 15.93 -56.25 19.00
CA VAL A 114 15.94 -55.36 17.83
C VAL A 114 14.80 -54.35 17.93
N VAL A 115 15.13 -53.10 18.28
CA VAL A 115 14.20 -51.96 18.21
C VAL A 115 13.94 -51.64 16.74
N LYS A 116 12.94 -52.31 16.14
CA LYS A 116 12.61 -52.16 14.71
C LYS A 116 11.88 -50.86 14.39
N GLY A 117 11.19 -50.28 15.37
CA GLY A 117 10.27 -49.17 15.12
C GLY A 117 9.04 -49.59 14.31
N PRO A 118 8.29 -48.63 13.72
CA PRO A 118 7.12 -48.93 12.91
C PRO A 118 7.52 -49.43 11.51
N PRO A 119 6.77 -50.38 10.91
CA PRO A 119 7.03 -50.84 9.55
C PRO A 119 6.95 -49.67 8.55
N HIS A 120 8.00 -49.52 7.74
CA HIS A 120 8.15 -48.50 6.69
C HIS A 120 8.30 -47.03 7.16
N SER A 121 8.42 -46.77 8.47
CA SER A 121 8.66 -45.43 9.05
C SER A 121 10.12 -45.26 9.48
N GLY A 122 10.65 -44.03 9.41
CA GLY A 122 11.93 -43.73 10.07
C GLY A 122 11.77 -43.78 11.59
N PHE A 123 12.72 -44.39 12.31
CA PHE A 123 12.65 -44.48 13.77
C PHE A 123 13.99 -44.14 14.43
N ALA A 124 13.96 -43.23 15.41
CA ALA A 124 15.10 -42.93 16.25
C ALA A 124 14.69 -42.82 17.73
N MET A 125 15.43 -43.49 18.60
CA MET A 125 15.30 -43.41 20.05
C MET A 125 16.51 -42.68 20.64
N MET A 126 16.28 -41.55 21.32
CA MET A 126 17.32 -40.79 22.03
C MET A 126 17.18 -40.98 23.55
N THR A 127 18.29 -41.23 24.24
CA THR A 127 18.32 -41.32 25.72
C THR A 127 19.20 -40.22 26.29
N SER A 128 18.72 -39.55 27.34
CA SER A 128 19.42 -38.42 27.99
C SER A 128 20.76 -38.75 28.63
N CYS A 129 20.97 -40.00 29.02
CA CYS A 129 22.18 -40.49 29.67
C CYS A 129 22.58 -41.90 29.19
N GLY A 130 23.84 -42.26 29.43
CA GLY A 130 24.45 -43.53 29.04
C GLY A 130 24.18 -44.67 30.03
N PRO A 131 24.64 -45.89 29.70
CA PRO A 131 24.64 -47.03 30.61
C PRO A 131 25.31 -46.72 31.95
N GLY A 132 24.56 -46.84 33.06
CA GLY A 132 25.06 -46.61 34.42
C GLY A 132 25.03 -45.14 34.86
N GLU A 133 24.61 -44.20 34.00
CA GLU A 133 24.57 -42.78 34.31
C GLU A 133 23.21 -42.31 34.84
N LEU A 134 23.18 -41.09 35.39
CA LEU A 134 21.97 -40.39 35.82
C LEU A 134 21.60 -39.30 34.81
N SER A 135 20.31 -39.00 34.64
CA SER A 135 19.90 -37.80 33.90
C SER A 135 20.03 -36.58 34.81
N GLY A 136 20.95 -35.68 34.49
CA GLY A 136 21.24 -34.49 35.26
C GLY A 136 20.29 -33.32 34.98
N GLY A 137 20.13 -32.45 35.97
CA GLY A 137 19.37 -31.21 35.84
C GLY A 137 19.73 -30.18 36.91
N ALA A 138 19.33 -28.95 36.66
CA ALA A 138 19.39 -27.85 37.62
C ALA A 138 17.99 -27.50 38.14
N LYS A 139 17.89 -26.49 39.03
CA LYS A 139 16.61 -25.93 39.49
C LYS A 139 15.71 -25.38 38.35
N THR A 140 16.25 -25.26 37.14
CA THR A 140 15.58 -24.81 35.92
C THR A 140 15.10 -25.96 35.01
N GLY A 141 15.40 -27.22 35.33
CA GLY A 141 15.02 -28.41 34.55
C GLY A 141 16.21 -29.31 34.19
N SER A 142 15.93 -30.41 33.48
CA SER A 142 16.95 -31.34 32.98
C SER A 142 17.86 -30.70 31.92
N PHE A 143 19.15 -31.07 31.95
CA PHE A 143 20.14 -30.62 30.97
C PHE A 143 19.80 -31.13 29.57
N PHE A 144 19.29 -32.37 29.45
CA PHE A 144 18.88 -32.94 28.16
C PHE A 144 17.61 -32.27 27.64
N THR A 145 16.59 -32.08 28.48
CA THR A 145 15.38 -31.33 28.09
C THR A 145 15.76 -29.95 27.55
N ALA A 146 16.60 -29.21 28.27
CA ALA A 146 17.00 -27.86 27.91
C ALA A 146 17.88 -27.80 26.64
N ALA A 147 18.81 -28.74 26.46
CA ALA A 147 19.65 -28.81 25.27
C ALA A 147 18.87 -29.25 24.03
N LEU A 148 17.94 -30.20 24.18
CA LEU A 148 17.09 -30.66 23.09
C LEU A 148 16.07 -29.60 22.67
N ALA A 149 15.49 -28.87 23.62
CA ALA A 149 14.63 -27.72 23.32
C ALA A 149 15.38 -26.60 22.58
N ARG A 150 16.67 -26.39 22.86
CA ARG A 150 17.54 -25.49 22.07
C ARG A 150 17.82 -26.06 20.67
N ALA A 151 18.04 -27.37 20.54
CA ALA A 151 18.30 -28.02 19.25
C ALA A 151 17.06 -28.10 18.32
N PHE A 152 15.85 -27.96 18.87
CA PHE A 152 14.60 -27.77 18.12
C PHE A 152 14.17 -26.29 18.00
N ASP A 153 14.92 -25.32 18.51
CA ASP A 153 14.61 -23.90 18.31
C ASP A 153 14.76 -23.57 16.80
N PRO A 154 13.73 -23.04 16.12
CA PRO A 154 13.78 -22.71 14.69
C PRO A 154 14.90 -21.76 14.28
N LEU A 155 15.51 -21.06 15.25
CA LEU A 155 16.67 -20.20 15.06
C LEU A 155 18.02 -20.92 15.23
N THR A 156 18.07 -22.23 15.05
CA THR A 156 19.34 -22.95 14.98
C THR A 156 19.52 -23.62 13.63
N GLU A 157 20.76 -23.82 13.20
CA GLU A 157 21.07 -24.51 11.93
C GLU A 157 20.65 -25.99 11.85
N ALA A 158 20.17 -26.59 12.95
CA ALA A 158 19.80 -28.01 12.97
C ALA A 158 18.46 -28.23 12.26
N THR A 159 18.47 -29.05 11.20
CA THR A 159 17.27 -29.46 10.44
C THR A 159 16.97 -30.95 10.59
N THR A 160 17.99 -31.80 10.55
CA THR A 160 17.84 -33.27 10.51
C THR A 160 17.93 -33.94 11.87
N VAL A 161 17.45 -35.19 11.97
CA VAL A 161 17.51 -35.99 13.21
C VAL A 161 18.93 -36.07 13.78
N GLU A 162 19.94 -36.32 12.93
CA GLU A 162 21.35 -36.42 13.35
C GLU A 162 21.90 -35.06 13.83
N GLN A 163 21.55 -33.95 13.15
CA GLN A 163 21.97 -32.61 13.55
C GLN A 163 21.36 -32.18 14.88
N VAL A 164 20.06 -32.43 15.07
CA VAL A 164 19.35 -32.14 16.33
C VAL A 164 19.94 -32.96 17.47
N TYR A 165 20.22 -34.25 17.24
CA TYR A 165 20.89 -35.11 18.22
C TYR A 165 22.29 -34.60 18.60
N GLU A 166 23.18 -34.34 17.63
CA GLU A 166 24.54 -33.87 17.94
C GLU A 166 24.51 -32.49 18.64
N LYS A 167 23.59 -31.59 18.29
CA LYS A 167 23.45 -30.28 18.95
C LYS A 167 22.90 -30.43 20.38
N ALA A 168 21.94 -31.32 20.61
CA ALA A 168 21.42 -31.65 21.94
C ALA A 168 22.47 -32.36 22.82
N LYS A 169 23.24 -33.29 22.26
CA LYS A 169 24.34 -34.03 22.91
C LYS A 169 25.44 -33.09 23.38
N HIS A 170 25.93 -32.19 22.52
CA HIS A 170 26.91 -31.17 22.89
C HIS A 170 26.35 -30.19 23.93
N GLY A 171 25.10 -29.72 23.75
CA GLY A 171 24.45 -28.83 24.71
C GLY A 171 24.24 -29.45 26.10
N THR A 172 23.88 -30.73 26.17
CA THR A 172 23.70 -31.47 27.43
C THR A 172 25.03 -31.57 28.18
N ARG A 173 26.10 -31.95 27.47
CA ARG A 173 27.46 -32.02 28.03
C ARG A 173 27.96 -30.66 28.52
N ALA A 174 27.68 -29.57 27.78
CA ALA A 174 28.06 -28.22 28.19
C ALA A 174 27.34 -27.80 29.49
N LEU A 175 26.02 -28.00 29.56
CA LEU A 175 25.22 -27.69 30.75
C LEU A 175 25.62 -28.52 31.98
N ALA A 176 25.93 -29.81 31.80
CA ALA A 176 26.41 -30.67 32.88
C ALA A 176 27.78 -30.19 33.43
N VAL A 177 28.70 -29.80 32.55
CA VAL A 177 30.01 -29.24 32.95
C VAL A 177 29.86 -27.87 33.64
N GLU A 178 29.02 -26.99 33.12
CA GLU A 178 28.70 -25.68 33.70
C GLU A 178 28.12 -25.82 35.13
N ALA A 179 27.24 -26.83 35.33
CA ALA A 179 26.64 -27.15 36.62
C ALA A 179 27.53 -27.99 37.56
N GLN A 180 28.76 -28.34 37.15
CA GLN A 180 29.69 -29.22 37.88
C GLN A 180 29.08 -30.61 38.21
N ALA A 181 28.20 -31.10 37.35
CA ALA A 181 27.54 -32.40 37.48
C ALA A 181 28.45 -33.55 37.02
N GLY A 182 28.04 -34.79 37.32
CA GLY A 182 28.67 -36.00 36.78
C GLY A 182 28.58 -36.11 35.24
N PRO A 183 29.35 -37.01 34.63
CA PRO A 183 29.27 -37.25 33.19
C PRO A 183 27.86 -37.71 32.78
N GLN A 184 27.35 -37.10 31.71
CA GLN A 184 26.07 -37.43 31.11
C GLN A 184 26.23 -37.49 29.58
N GLN A 185 26.15 -38.70 29.02
CA GLN A 185 26.29 -38.99 27.60
C GLN A 185 24.92 -39.25 26.96
N VAL A 186 24.44 -38.30 26.17
CA VAL A 186 23.28 -38.51 25.29
C VAL A 186 23.63 -39.55 24.22
N LEU A 187 22.73 -40.49 23.97
CA LEU A 187 22.87 -41.54 22.94
C LEU A 187 21.66 -41.55 22.00
N ILE A 188 21.87 -42.02 20.77
CA ILE A 188 20.81 -42.23 19.76
C ILE A 188 20.90 -43.63 19.16
N HIS A 189 19.74 -44.23 18.89
CA HIS A 189 19.61 -45.57 18.31
C HIS A 189 18.58 -45.54 17.20
N TYR A 190 18.97 -45.99 16.01
CA TYR A 190 18.15 -45.96 14.80
C TYR A 190 17.53 -47.33 14.50
N GLY A 191 16.30 -47.34 13.98
CA GLY A 191 15.64 -48.57 13.51
C GLY A 191 16.41 -49.23 12.36
N THR A 192 16.57 -50.56 12.42
CA THR A 192 17.49 -51.32 11.55
C THR A 192 17.26 -51.13 10.06
N ASP A 193 16.01 -50.96 9.65
CA ASP A 193 15.61 -51.11 8.25
C ASP A 193 15.69 -49.79 7.46
N LEU A 194 15.85 -48.64 8.15
CA LEU A 194 15.82 -47.29 7.56
C LEU A 194 16.81 -46.29 8.22
N ALA A 195 17.90 -46.76 8.83
CA ALA A 195 18.79 -45.92 9.65
C ALA A 195 19.35 -44.66 8.93
N GLU A 196 20.05 -44.81 7.81
CA GLU A 196 20.64 -43.66 7.08
C GLU A 196 19.59 -42.70 6.49
N ARG A 197 18.42 -43.24 6.12
CA ARG A 197 17.26 -42.40 5.78
C ARG A 197 16.80 -41.60 6.99
N THR A 198 16.71 -42.23 8.17
CA THR A 198 16.22 -41.58 9.39
C THR A 198 17.14 -40.44 9.84
N LYS A 199 18.47 -40.64 9.82
CA LYS A 199 19.46 -39.59 10.09
C LYS A 199 19.25 -38.30 9.28
N SER A 200 18.83 -38.46 8.02
CA SER A 200 18.65 -37.39 7.04
C SER A 200 17.21 -36.87 6.93
N LEU A 201 16.26 -37.39 7.70
CA LEU A 201 14.90 -36.82 7.77
C LEU A 201 14.92 -35.47 8.48
N VAL A 202 14.28 -34.48 7.86
CA VAL A 202 14.09 -33.13 8.42
C VAL A 202 13.01 -33.19 9.50
N VAL A 203 13.34 -32.68 10.70
CA VAL A 203 12.47 -32.69 11.89
C VAL A 203 12.42 -31.33 12.62
N ALA A 204 13.23 -30.35 12.19
CA ALA A 204 13.21 -28.96 12.63
C ALA A 204 13.22 -28.01 11.42
N GLU A 205 12.77 -26.77 11.60
CA GLU A 205 12.69 -25.76 10.51
C GLU A 205 14.08 -25.36 9.99
N GLY A 206 15.01 -25.05 10.92
CA GLY A 206 16.42 -24.77 10.65
C GLY A 206 16.72 -23.39 10.06
N ARG A 207 17.48 -22.55 10.78
CA ARG A 207 17.89 -21.20 10.32
C ARG A 207 19.10 -20.67 11.09
N GLY A 208 20.23 -20.46 10.41
CA GLY A 208 21.47 -19.92 11.00
C GLY A 208 21.47 -18.42 11.35
N LEU A 209 20.30 -17.76 11.36
CA LEU A 209 20.15 -16.33 11.66
C LEU A 209 20.78 -15.96 13.01
N LEU A 210 20.57 -16.79 14.03
CA LEU A 210 20.99 -16.47 15.39
C LEU A 210 22.50 -16.66 15.57
N GLU A 211 23.06 -17.77 15.09
CA GLU A 211 24.50 -18.02 15.10
C GLU A 211 25.24 -16.92 14.34
N ALA A 212 24.85 -16.63 13.09
CA ALA A 212 25.48 -15.61 12.26
C ALA A 212 25.43 -14.21 12.89
N TRP A 213 24.33 -13.85 13.57
CA TRP A 213 24.20 -12.56 14.27
C TRP A 213 24.99 -12.53 15.60
N GLN A 214 25.11 -13.65 16.31
CA GLN A 214 25.96 -13.74 17.52
C GLN A 214 27.46 -13.65 17.18
N ASP A 215 27.87 -14.17 16.03
CA ASP A 215 29.24 -14.03 15.54
C ASP A 215 29.51 -12.63 14.96
N ALA A 216 28.53 -12.00 14.28
CA ALA A 216 28.62 -10.60 13.86
C ALA A 216 28.69 -9.60 15.05
N VAL A 217 28.10 -9.93 16.20
CA VAL A 217 28.30 -9.18 17.45
C VAL A 217 29.77 -9.21 17.92
N ARG A 218 30.52 -10.25 17.54
CA ARG A 218 31.92 -10.47 17.91
C ARG A 218 32.93 -10.03 16.86
N THR A 219 32.48 -9.45 15.73
CA THR A 219 33.29 -9.00 14.58
C THR A 219 34.61 -8.34 15.00
N PRO A 220 35.77 -9.01 14.79
CA PRO A 220 37.07 -8.49 15.24
C PRO A 220 37.39 -7.11 14.66
N ALA A 221 37.15 -6.88 13.37
CA ALA A 221 37.51 -5.64 12.66
C ALA A 221 36.89 -4.34 13.21
N LEU A 222 35.81 -4.43 14.03
CA LEU A 222 35.24 -3.29 14.76
C LEU A 222 35.80 -3.20 16.19
N TRP A 223 35.93 -4.33 16.90
CA TRP A 223 36.50 -4.35 18.25
C TRP A 223 38.01 -4.03 18.27
N GLU A 224 38.74 -4.31 17.18
CA GLU A 224 40.12 -3.87 16.92
C GLU A 224 40.29 -2.34 16.84
N ARG A 225 39.20 -1.57 16.79
CA ARG A 225 39.22 -0.09 16.81
C ARG A 225 39.03 0.50 18.21
N VAL A 226 38.85 -0.35 19.22
CA VAL A 226 38.67 0.06 20.62
C VAL A 226 40.02 0.32 21.28
N GLN A 227 40.11 1.39 22.08
CA GLN A 227 41.33 1.75 22.81
C GLN A 227 41.72 0.65 23.81
N GLU A 228 43.03 0.36 23.96
CA GLU A 228 43.51 -0.71 24.85
C GLU A 228 43.04 -0.55 26.31
N CYS A 229 42.85 0.69 26.78
CA CYS A 229 42.32 0.97 28.13
C CYS A 229 40.86 0.53 28.35
N ASP A 230 40.08 0.36 27.27
CA ASP A 230 38.68 -0.07 27.32
C ASP A 230 38.53 -1.61 27.26
N ALA A 231 39.58 -2.34 26.88
CA ALA A 231 39.56 -3.77 26.55
C ALA A 231 38.93 -4.65 27.65
N GLY A 232 39.11 -4.29 28.92
CA GLY A 232 38.52 -4.99 30.07
C GLY A 232 36.99 -4.95 30.16
N THR A 233 36.31 -4.16 29.31
CA THR A 233 34.84 -4.08 29.26
C THR A 233 34.22 -4.73 28.02
N VAL A 234 35.02 -5.01 26.98
CA VAL A 234 34.55 -5.51 25.68
C VAL A 234 33.73 -6.79 25.81
N ALA A 235 34.20 -7.77 26.60
CA ALA A 235 33.48 -9.03 26.82
C ALA A 235 32.06 -8.82 27.38
N HIS A 236 31.90 -7.94 28.38
CA HIS A 236 30.59 -7.65 28.97
C HIS A 236 29.66 -6.91 27.98
N PHE A 237 30.19 -6.04 27.12
CA PHE A 237 29.40 -5.41 26.06
C PHE A 237 29.01 -6.43 24.97
N GLN A 238 29.90 -7.34 24.59
CA GLN A 238 29.60 -8.47 23.69
C GLN A 238 28.53 -9.40 24.29
N ASP A 239 28.53 -9.68 25.59
CA ASP A 239 27.47 -10.45 26.28
C ASP A 239 26.10 -9.73 26.29
N CYS A 240 26.11 -8.40 26.39
CA CYS A 240 24.90 -7.59 26.29
C CYS A 240 24.34 -7.56 24.86
N LEU A 241 25.22 -7.42 23.87
CA LEU A 241 24.87 -7.43 22.44
C LEU A 241 24.42 -8.83 21.99
N SER A 242 25.03 -9.91 22.47
CA SER A 242 24.63 -11.28 22.17
C SER A 242 23.20 -11.58 22.68
N ALA A 243 22.85 -11.02 23.84
CA ALA A 243 21.49 -11.09 24.36
C ALA A 243 20.50 -10.23 23.56
N LEU A 244 20.92 -9.08 23.02
CA LEU A 244 20.11 -8.26 22.10
C LEU A 244 19.89 -8.99 20.77
N ALA A 245 20.93 -9.53 20.14
CA ALA A 245 20.83 -10.32 18.92
C ALA A 245 19.87 -11.51 19.08
N THR A 246 19.93 -12.19 20.22
CA THR A 246 19.01 -13.30 20.56
C THR A 246 17.55 -12.85 20.70
N GLN A 247 17.30 -11.63 21.18
CA GLN A 247 15.94 -11.06 21.22
C GLN A 247 15.49 -10.59 19.82
N ALA A 248 16.38 -9.98 19.06
CA ALA A 248 16.12 -9.44 17.73
C ALA A 248 15.80 -10.55 16.71
N ALA A 249 16.65 -11.58 16.62
CA ALA A 249 16.44 -12.74 15.74
C ALA A 249 15.09 -13.44 16.01
N ARG A 250 14.69 -13.55 17.29
CA ARG A 250 13.37 -14.08 17.69
C ARG A 250 12.22 -13.18 17.25
N HIS A 251 12.36 -11.86 17.39
CA HIS A 251 11.33 -10.92 16.95
C HIS A 251 11.17 -10.95 15.41
N VAL A 252 12.28 -10.96 14.67
CA VAL A 252 12.35 -11.07 13.21
C VAL A 252 11.69 -12.36 12.71
N HIS A 253 12.07 -13.52 13.26
CA HIS A 253 11.45 -14.81 12.93
C HIS A 253 9.95 -14.84 13.24
N HIS A 254 9.50 -14.30 14.38
CA HIS A 254 8.07 -14.24 14.69
C HIS A 254 7.29 -13.30 13.77
N ALA A 255 7.88 -12.19 13.30
CA ALA A 255 7.26 -11.30 12.31
C ALA A 255 7.12 -11.99 10.95
N GLN A 256 8.21 -12.59 10.44
CA GLN A 256 8.22 -13.32 9.17
C GLN A 256 7.29 -14.55 9.18
N ARG A 257 7.07 -15.20 10.34
CA ARG A 257 6.05 -16.26 10.44
C ARG A 257 4.61 -15.77 10.40
N ARG A 258 4.35 -14.49 10.66
CA ARG A 258 3.02 -13.87 10.53
C ARG A 258 2.78 -13.32 9.13
N LEU A 259 3.81 -12.78 8.50
CA LEU A 259 3.82 -12.34 7.12
C LEU A 259 5.15 -12.76 6.45
N PRO A 260 5.19 -13.92 5.77
CA PRO A 260 6.40 -14.40 5.10
C PRO A 260 6.90 -13.38 4.08
N ASP A 261 8.20 -13.13 4.07
CA ASP A 261 8.82 -12.10 3.24
C ASP A 261 9.85 -12.72 2.30
N PRO A 262 9.59 -12.80 0.97
CA PRO A 262 10.49 -13.45 0.02
C PRO A 262 11.77 -12.64 -0.25
N TRP A 263 11.84 -11.38 0.22
CA TRP A 263 13.03 -10.54 0.13
C TRP A 263 13.97 -10.68 1.33
N THR A 264 13.62 -11.52 2.31
CA THR A 264 14.42 -11.74 3.52
C THR A 264 15.86 -12.11 3.19
N ASP A 265 16.79 -11.22 3.56
CA ASP A 265 18.23 -11.48 3.59
C ASP A 265 18.71 -11.48 5.05
N ASP A 266 19.00 -12.67 5.56
CA ASP A 266 19.47 -12.88 6.94
C ASP A 266 20.93 -12.46 7.15
N GLU A 267 21.70 -12.40 6.05
CA GLU A 267 23.11 -12.05 6.02
C GLU A 267 23.33 -10.52 5.93
N TYR A 268 22.30 -9.73 5.59
CA TYR A 268 22.42 -8.26 5.46
C TYR A 268 23.06 -7.57 6.69
N PRO A 269 22.62 -7.83 7.94
CA PRO A 269 23.26 -7.23 9.12
C PRO A 269 24.72 -7.68 9.34
N VAL A 270 25.03 -8.93 8.96
CA VAL A 270 26.38 -9.50 9.05
C VAL A 270 27.30 -8.80 8.03
N ARG A 271 26.87 -8.74 6.77
CA ARG A 271 27.55 -8.07 5.66
C ARG A 271 27.79 -6.58 5.96
N LEU A 272 26.79 -5.89 6.54
CA LEU A 272 26.91 -4.50 6.98
C LEU A 272 28.00 -4.33 8.05
N LEU A 273 27.93 -5.09 9.15
CA LEU A 273 28.83 -4.93 10.30
C LEU A 273 30.26 -5.45 10.04
N SER A 274 30.39 -6.58 9.35
CA SER A 274 31.67 -7.27 9.11
C SER A 274 32.43 -6.73 7.90
N ASP A 275 31.72 -6.41 6.80
CA ASP A 275 32.39 -6.07 5.54
C ASP A 275 32.31 -4.58 5.21
N ARG A 276 31.14 -3.96 5.37
CA ARG A 276 30.88 -2.62 4.80
C ARG A 276 31.26 -1.49 5.75
N LEU A 277 30.87 -1.58 7.03
CA LEU A 277 31.17 -0.56 8.03
C LEU A 277 32.68 -0.38 8.29
N PRO A 278 33.53 -1.44 8.33
CA PRO A 278 34.97 -1.27 8.49
C PRO A 278 35.67 -0.57 7.32
N LEU A 279 35.12 -0.64 6.10
CA LEU A 279 35.65 0.06 4.91
C LEU A 279 35.48 1.58 4.97
N LEU A 280 34.52 2.07 5.77
CA LEU A 280 34.25 3.50 5.94
C LEU A 280 35.07 4.16 7.07
N LEU A 281 35.63 3.35 7.99
CA LEU A 281 36.35 3.84 9.17
C LEU A 281 37.83 4.13 8.84
N PRO A 282 38.34 5.37 9.10
CA PRO A 282 39.74 5.71 8.88
C PRO A 282 40.69 4.69 9.53
N LYS A 283 41.82 4.36 8.88
CA LYS A 283 42.75 3.31 9.36
C LYS A 283 43.33 3.54 10.77
N GLY A 284 43.33 4.78 11.26
CA GLY A 284 43.73 5.15 12.62
C GLY A 284 42.60 5.78 13.44
N ALA A 285 41.33 5.52 13.11
CA ALA A 285 40.20 5.99 13.91
C ALA A 285 40.01 5.12 15.15
N GLU A 286 40.18 5.74 16.32
CA GLU A 286 39.82 5.16 17.62
C GLU A 286 38.33 5.36 17.90
N LEU A 287 37.68 4.31 18.39
CA LEU A 287 36.31 4.29 18.89
C LEU A 287 36.32 3.92 20.37
N SER A 288 35.39 4.47 21.16
CA SER A 288 35.16 3.92 22.50
C SER A 288 34.44 2.57 22.40
N ALA A 289 34.58 1.69 23.40
CA ALA A 289 33.82 0.43 23.40
C ALA A 289 32.30 0.66 23.36
N LEU A 290 31.79 1.81 23.85
CA LEU A 290 30.38 2.19 23.73
C LEU A 290 30.00 2.61 22.30
N GLU A 291 30.91 3.16 21.50
CA GLU A 291 30.63 3.53 20.10
C GLU A 291 30.53 2.30 19.20
N VAL A 292 31.43 1.32 19.36
CA VAL A 292 31.30 0.01 18.70
C VAL A 292 30.01 -0.69 19.13
N THR A 293 29.69 -0.64 20.43
CA THR A 293 28.41 -1.15 20.96
C THR A 293 27.21 -0.45 20.34
N ALA A 294 27.24 0.87 20.14
CA ALA A 294 26.16 1.64 19.53
C ALA A 294 25.98 1.35 18.03
N LEU A 295 27.06 1.06 17.30
CA LEU A 295 26.99 0.65 15.89
C LEU A 295 26.30 -0.73 15.75
N ILE A 296 26.76 -1.72 16.52
CA ILE A 296 26.22 -3.09 16.49
C ILE A 296 24.78 -3.11 17.01
N ALA A 297 24.51 -2.47 18.16
CA ALA A 297 23.15 -2.32 18.68
C ALA A 297 22.25 -1.51 17.73
N GLY A 298 22.80 -0.53 17.00
CA GLY A 298 22.07 0.29 16.04
C GLY A 298 21.41 -0.55 14.95
N VAL A 299 22.17 -1.47 14.35
CA VAL A 299 21.65 -2.40 13.33
C VAL A 299 20.62 -3.36 13.95
N LEU A 300 20.93 -3.99 15.09
CA LEU A 300 20.01 -4.93 15.75
C LEU A 300 18.69 -4.28 16.18
N LEU A 301 18.72 -3.03 16.66
CA LEU A 301 17.54 -2.25 17.03
C LEU A 301 16.73 -1.83 15.79
N HIS A 302 17.39 -1.44 14.70
CA HIS A 302 16.72 -1.21 13.41
C HIS A 302 15.96 -2.46 12.94
N GLU A 303 16.60 -3.64 12.98
CA GLU A 303 15.96 -4.91 12.62
C GLU A 303 14.77 -5.24 13.52
N THR A 304 14.81 -4.94 14.83
CA THR A 304 13.61 -5.08 15.68
C THR A 304 12.50 -4.13 15.26
N ALA A 305 12.80 -2.88 14.91
CA ALA A 305 11.81 -1.90 14.49
C ALA A 305 11.20 -2.24 13.10
N TRP A 306 11.99 -2.82 12.19
CA TRP A 306 11.52 -3.34 10.92
C TRP A 306 10.58 -4.53 11.13
N ALA A 307 11.00 -5.51 11.94
CA ALA A 307 10.22 -6.69 12.26
C ALA A 307 8.90 -6.35 12.99
N GLU A 308 8.90 -5.39 13.90
CA GLU A 308 7.67 -4.95 14.57
C GLU A 308 6.66 -4.40 13.55
N ARG A 309 7.10 -3.53 12.63
CA ARG A 309 6.24 -2.97 11.57
C ARG A 309 5.79 -4.05 10.57
N LEU A 310 6.64 -4.99 10.19
CA LEU A 310 6.24 -6.16 9.38
C LEU A 310 5.18 -7.03 10.09
N GLY A 311 5.32 -7.22 11.41
CA GLY A 311 4.35 -7.93 12.25
C GLY A 311 3.01 -7.21 12.39
N GLN A 312 3.01 -5.86 12.37
CA GLN A 312 1.82 -5.02 12.31
C GLN A 312 1.15 -5.11 10.92
N ALA A 313 1.93 -5.10 9.83
CA ALA A 313 1.41 -5.21 8.46
C ALA A 313 0.62 -6.51 8.19
N ALA A 314 0.89 -7.58 8.93
CA ALA A 314 0.05 -8.79 8.90
C ALA A 314 -1.43 -8.55 9.26
N GLY A 315 -1.74 -7.48 10.01
CA GLY A 315 -3.10 -7.14 10.45
C GLY A 315 -3.99 -6.58 9.34
N PHE A 316 -3.52 -5.57 8.60
CA PHE A 316 -4.35 -4.80 7.64
C PHE A 316 -4.51 -5.46 6.25
N ARG A 317 -4.08 -6.72 6.09
CA ARG A 317 -4.24 -7.54 4.86
C ARG A 317 -3.67 -6.87 3.59
N PRO A 318 -2.33 -6.65 3.48
CA PRO A 318 -1.69 -5.92 2.38
C PRO A 318 -1.95 -6.47 0.98
N ARG A 319 -2.36 -7.75 0.87
CA ARG A 319 -2.77 -8.42 -0.37
C ARG A 319 -4.03 -7.82 -1.03
N LEU A 320 -4.78 -6.98 -0.29
CA LEU A 320 -6.00 -6.32 -0.75
C LEU A 320 -5.68 -4.85 -0.98
N VAL A 321 -5.65 -4.40 -2.25
CA VAL A 321 -5.19 -3.04 -2.63
C VAL A 321 -6.30 -2.08 -3.06
N TRP A 322 -7.55 -2.44 -2.82
CA TRP A 322 -8.69 -1.51 -2.95
C TRP A 322 -8.88 -0.75 -1.63
N ARG A 323 -9.43 0.46 -1.73
CA ARG A 323 -9.84 1.28 -0.58
C ARG A 323 -10.83 0.53 0.31
N ASP A 324 -10.65 0.59 1.63
CA ASP A 324 -11.51 -0.02 2.64
C ASP A 324 -12.14 1.09 3.50
N ASP A 325 -13.46 1.27 3.40
CA ASP A 325 -14.15 2.37 4.08
C ASP A 325 -14.26 2.16 5.62
N GLU A 326 -14.03 0.93 6.11
CA GLU A 326 -13.89 0.61 7.55
C GLU A 326 -12.41 0.52 8.01
N ALA A 327 -11.47 1.01 7.21
CA ALA A 327 -10.03 0.99 7.52
C ALA A 327 -9.67 1.57 8.90
N ASP A 328 -8.59 1.05 9.49
CA ASP A 328 -7.84 1.74 10.55
C ASP A 328 -6.77 2.69 9.95
N ASP A 329 -6.03 3.42 10.79
CA ASP A 329 -5.03 4.38 10.31
C ASP A 329 -3.79 3.73 9.69
N GLN A 330 -3.45 2.49 10.09
CA GLN A 330 -2.36 1.74 9.48
C GLN A 330 -2.75 1.29 8.06
N ARG A 331 -3.98 0.81 7.91
CA ARG A 331 -4.62 0.46 6.64
C ARG A 331 -4.73 1.68 5.72
N ARG A 332 -5.24 2.82 6.20
CA ARG A 332 -5.30 4.09 5.44
C ARG A 332 -3.91 4.54 4.97
N HIS A 333 -2.89 4.43 5.82
CA HIS A 333 -1.52 4.80 5.43
C HIS A 333 -0.93 3.81 4.40
N TYR A 334 -1.25 2.52 4.47
CA TYR A 334 -0.85 1.57 3.43
C TYR A 334 -1.56 1.85 2.09
N GLU A 335 -2.85 2.20 2.13
CA GLU A 335 -3.59 2.59 0.93
C GLU A 335 -2.96 3.83 0.26
N GLN A 336 -2.54 4.83 1.03
CA GLN A 336 -1.76 5.96 0.52
C GLN A 336 -0.47 5.51 -0.19
N ILE A 337 0.28 4.54 0.35
CA ILE A 337 1.45 3.99 -0.33
C ILE A 337 1.06 3.31 -1.66
N THR A 338 -0.06 2.58 -1.72
CA THR A 338 -0.55 2.01 -2.99
C THR A 338 -1.03 3.06 -4.00
N GLU A 339 -1.55 4.21 -3.55
CA GLU A 339 -1.89 5.38 -4.37
C GLU A 339 -0.65 6.08 -4.99
N HIS A 340 0.52 5.97 -4.33
CA HIS A 340 1.78 6.52 -4.84
C HIS A 340 2.41 5.69 -5.95
N TYR A 341 2.19 4.36 -5.95
CA TYR A 341 2.81 3.40 -6.88
C TYR A 341 1.77 2.68 -7.79
N PRO A 342 0.95 3.40 -8.58
CA PRO A 342 -0.20 2.82 -9.28
C PRO A 342 0.16 1.69 -10.25
N GLN A 343 1.28 1.80 -10.98
CA GLN A 343 1.72 0.76 -11.95
C GLN A 343 2.14 -0.55 -11.25
N ILE A 344 2.64 -0.47 -10.02
CA ILE A 344 2.98 -1.63 -9.19
C ILE A 344 1.70 -2.20 -8.56
N THR A 345 0.82 -1.33 -8.06
CA THR A 345 -0.49 -1.68 -7.49
C THR A 345 -1.41 -2.38 -8.50
N GLU A 346 -1.42 -1.97 -9.78
CA GLU A 346 -2.18 -2.60 -10.86
C GLU A 346 -1.89 -4.11 -11.02
N LYS A 347 -0.68 -4.56 -10.68
CA LYS A 347 -0.30 -5.98 -10.69
C LYS A 347 -1.07 -6.81 -9.64
N LEU A 348 -1.69 -6.18 -8.66
CA LEU A 348 -2.45 -6.82 -7.58
C LEU A 348 -3.97 -6.71 -7.78
N THR A 349 -4.44 -5.67 -8.48
CA THR A 349 -5.87 -5.34 -8.65
C THR A 349 -6.72 -6.44 -9.31
N ASP A 350 -6.15 -7.22 -10.24
CA ASP A 350 -6.96 -7.97 -11.22
C ASP A 350 -7.30 -9.44 -10.85
N SER A 351 -7.08 -9.90 -9.61
CA SER A 351 -7.40 -11.30 -9.24
C SER A 351 -7.62 -11.63 -7.76
N TYR A 352 -8.83 -12.11 -7.44
CA TYR A 352 -9.15 -12.78 -6.16
C TYR A 352 -8.58 -14.20 -6.00
N ARG A 353 -7.88 -14.74 -7.01
CA ARG A 353 -7.52 -16.17 -7.09
C ARG A 353 -6.20 -16.57 -6.40
N TRP A 354 -5.26 -15.64 -6.24
CA TRP A 354 -3.91 -15.92 -5.75
C TRP A 354 -3.74 -15.84 -4.22
N LEU A 355 -4.79 -15.43 -3.49
CA LEU A 355 -4.80 -15.20 -2.03
C LEU A 355 -4.48 -16.43 -1.15
N GLY A 356 -4.14 -17.58 -1.73
CA GLY A 356 -3.80 -18.83 -1.04
C GLY A 356 -2.38 -19.34 -1.26
N ASP A 357 -1.56 -18.71 -2.11
CA ASP A 357 -0.20 -19.21 -2.42
C ASP A 357 0.89 -18.17 -2.07
N PRO A 358 1.78 -18.47 -1.11
CA PRO A 358 2.94 -17.62 -0.81
C PRO A 358 4.03 -17.61 -1.90
N ALA A 359 3.97 -18.52 -2.87
CA ALA A 359 4.94 -18.64 -3.97
C ALA A 359 4.51 -17.93 -5.28
N ASP A 360 3.35 -17.25 -5.30
CA ASP A 360 2.97 -16.36 -6.41
C ASP A 360 3.83 -15.08 -6.36
N ASP A 361 4.41 -14.66 -7.48
CA ASP A 361 5.24 -13.44 -7.59
C ASP A 361 4.53 -12.17 -7.09
N ARG A 362 3.18 -12.14 -7.11
CA ARG A 362 2.37 -11.05 -6.55
C ARG A 362 2.52 -10.92 -5.04
N HIS A 363 2.92 -11.99 -4.35
CA HIS A 363 3.31 -11.92 -2.95
C HIS A 363 4.61 -11.12 -2.75
N ALA A 364 5.59 -11.26 -3.66
CA ALA A 364 6.80 -10.43 -3.66
C ALA A 364 6.50 -8.95 -3.97
N VAL A 365 5.58 -8.68 -4.91
CA VAL A 365 5.06 -7.32 -5.19
C VAL A 365 4.38 -6.72 -3.95
N THR A 366 3.54 -7.51 -3.28
CA THR A 366 2.83 -7.10 -2.05
C THR A 366 3.82 -6.73 -0.95
N LEU A 367 4.88 -7.53 -0.76
CA LEU A 367 5.88 -7.26 0.27
C LEU A 367 6.73 -6.03 -0.05
N TRP A 368 7.09 -5.79 -1.33
CA TRP A 368 7.80 -4.56 -1.71
C TRP A 368 6.98 -3.28 -1.39
N LEU A 369 5.65 -3.31 -1.60
CA LEU A 369 4.75 -2.22 -1.18
C LEU A 369 4.68 -2.09 0.35
N VAL A 370 4.69 -3.20 1.09
CA VAL A 370 4.80 -3.18 2.56
C VAL A 370 6.15 -2.61 3.01
N HIS A 371 7.25 -2.89 2.31
CA HIS A 371 8.56 -2.30 2.63
C HIS A 371 8.57 -0.79 2.45
N ARG A 372 7.91 -0.24 1.41
CA ARG A 372 7.73 1.22 1.27
C ARG A 372 6.94 1.82 2.44
N TRP A 373 5.91 1.12 2.92
CA TRP A 373 5.16 1.53 4.13
C TRP A 373 6.01 1.44 5.41
N ILE A 374 6.90 0.45 5.55
CA ILE A 374 7.83 0.33 6.68
C ILE A 374 8.87 1.46 6.64
N GLU A 375 9.50 1.70 5.48
CA GLU A 375 10.46 2.78 5.23
C GLU A 375 9.85 4.14 5.58
N GLU A 376 8.66 4.43 5.04
CA GLU A 376 7.96 5.69 5.33
C GLU A 376 7.65 5.85 6.81
N ARG A 377 7.38 4.77 7.53
CA ARG A 377 7.15 4.81 8.99
C ARG A 377 8.40 5.03 9.82
N PHE A 378 9.61 4.75 9.34
CA PHE A 378 10.81 5.28 9.99
C PHE A 378 10.89 6.80 9.88
N ALA A 379 10.43 7.40 8.77
CA ALA A 379 10.45 8.85 8.54
C ALA A 379 9.28 9.60 9.19
N THR A 380 8.15 8.93 9.43
CA THR A 380 6.88 9.56 9.84
C THR A 380 6.47 9.28 11.29
N ASP A 381 6.79 8.13 11.88
CA ASP A 381 6.45 7.81 13.29
C ASP A 381 7.11 8.81 14.27
N GLU A 382 6.57 8.96 15.49
CA GLU A 382 7.17 9.81 16.54
C GLU A 382 8.52 9.28 17.05
N GLU A 383 8.66 7.96 17.08
CA GLU A 383 9.91 7.28 17.40
C GLU A 383 10.26 6.34 16.25
N ALA A 384 11.18 6.76 15.38
CA ALA A 384 11.67 5.97 14.25
C ALA A 384 12.12 4.56 14.66
N VAL A 385 12.72 4.44 15.86
CA VAL A 385 13.00 3.17 16.54
C VAL A 385 12.27 3.19 17.92
N PRO A 386 11.37 2.23 18.19
CA PRO A 386 10.63 2.16 19.46
C PRO A 386 11.52 2.00 20.70
N ALA A 387 11.08 2.56 21.83
CA ALA A 387 11.84 2.52 23.09
C ALA A 387 12.07 1.11 23.66
N LEU A 388 11.13 0.16 23.50
CA LEU A 388 11.06 -1.09 24.27
C LEU A 388 12.35 -1.94 24.26
N PHE A 389 12.95 -2.17 23.08
CA PHE A 389 14.17 -2.97 22.96
C PHE A 389 15.42 -2.20 23.40
N ALA A 390 15.50 -0.89 23.09
CA ALA A 390 16.62 -0.05 23.47
C ALA A 390 16.68 0.19 24.99
N ASP A 391 15.53 0.37 25.66
CA ASP A 391 15.44 0.52 27.11
C ASP A 391 15.87 -0.76 27.83
N ARG A 392 15.44 -1.93 27.34
CA ARG A 392 15.87 -3.24 27.88
C ARG A 392 17.36 -3.49 27.70
N PHE A 393 17.91 -3.13 26.53
CA PHE A 393 19.34 -3.22 26.26
C PHE A 393 20.14 -2.25 27.14
N THR A 394 19.70 -0.99 27.25
CA THR A 394 20.33 0.04 28.08
C THR A 394 20.29 -0.32 29.56
N ALA A 395 19.19 -0.88 30.07
CA ALA A 395 19.10 -1.37 31.44
C ALA A 395 20.14 -2.46 31.73
N ARG A 396 20.28 -3.45 30.82
CA ARG A 396 21.28 -4.52 30.92
C ARG A 396 22.72 -3.96 30.87
N LEU A 397 22.99 -3.03 29.96
CA LEU A 397 24.30 -2.37 29.78
C LEU A 397 24.73 -1.56 31.02
N LEU A 398 23.77 -1.07 31.80
CA LEU A 398 23.98 -0.29 33.02
C LEU A 398 23.99 -1.12 34.33
N ASP A 399 23.85 -2.46 34.24
CA ASP A 399 23.63 -3.36 35.40
C ASP A 399 22.41 -2.94 36.27
N VAL A 400 21.31 -2.45 35.66
CA VAL A 400 20.06 -2.07 36.37
C VAL A 400 18.87 -2.95 35.97
N ALA A 401 17.83 -2.94 36.80
CA ALA A 401 16.58 -3.64 36.50
C ALA A 401 15.93 -3.08 35.21
N PRO A 402 15.42 -3.95 34.31
CA PRO A 402 14.68 -3.49 33.14
C PRO A 402 13.33 -2.86 33.54
N PRO A 403 12.84 -1.84 32.83
CA PRO A 403 11.54 -1.24 33.10
C PRO A 403 10.39 -2.25 32.90
N ALA A 404 9.29 -2.07 33.63
CA ALA A 404 8.10 -2.89 33.46
C ALA A 404 7.40 -2.61 32.11
N ALA A 405 6.44 -3.44 31.74
CA ALA A 405 5.72 -3.28 30.48
C ALA A 405 4.89 -1.98 30.48
N GLY A 406 5.31 -1.00 29.68
CA GLY A 406 4.71 0.34 29.58
C GLY A 406 5.46 1.44 30.34
N GLU A 407 6.46 1.08 31.14
CA GLU A 407 7.38 2.05 31.75
C GLU A 407 8.52 2.41 30.78
N ARG A 408 9.12 3.59 30.96
CA ARG A 408 10.34 4.03 30.27
C ARG A 408 11.48 4.20 31.27
N LEU A 409 12.71 4.10 30.80
CA LEU A 409 13.88 4.57 31.55
C LEU A 409 13.77 6.08 31.83
N GLY A 410 14.40 6.54 32.92
CA GLY A 410 14.45 7.95 33.30
C GLY A 410 15.87 8.54 33.34
N GLY A 411 16.00 9.82 32.99
CA GLY A 411 17.19 10.62 33.24
C GLY A 411 18.43 10.16 32.47
N ARG A 412 19.51 9.76 33.16
CA ARG A 412 20.77 9.36 32.49
C ARG A 412 20.65 8.08 31.67
N ALA A 413 19.77 7.16 32.07
CA ALA A 413 19.52 5.92 31.34
C ALA A 413 18.64 6.18 30.10
N GLU A 414 17.63 7.03 30.26
CA GLU A 414 16.78 7.54 29.18
C GLU A 414 17.61 8.24 28.07
N ALA A 415 18.53 9.13 28.45
CA ALA A 415 19.41 9.82 27.52
C ALA A 415 20.33 8.88 26.73
N LEU A 416 20.78 7.76 27.32
CA LEU A 416 21.56 6.74 26.63
C LEU A 416 20.69 5.90 25.68
N SER A 417 19.49 5.50 26.11
CA SER A 417 18.51 4.83 25.23
C SER A 417 18.15 5.72 24.03
N GLN A 418 17.89 7.01 24.25
CA GLN A 418 17.63 7.97 23.17
C GLN A 418 18.81 8.06 22.20
N ALA A 419 20.05 8.19 22.70
CA ALA A 419 21.24 8.25 21.85
C ALA A 419 21.42 6.99 20.99
N LEU A 420 21.23 5.80 21.58
CA LEU A 420 21.27 4.51 20.86
C LEU A 420 20.16 4.40 19.80
N ARG A 421 18.95 4.92 20.09
CA ARG A 421 17.85 4.94 19.13
C ARG A 421 18.05 5.95 18.00
N THR A 422 18.68 7.09 18.24
CA THR A 422 19.08 8.02 17.18
C THR A 422 20.15 7.40 16.27
N VAL A 423 21.13 6.67 16.82
CA VAL A 423 22.09 5.90 16.01
C VAL A 423 21.39 4.81 15.18
N ALA A 424 20.49 4.03 15.80
CA ALA A 424 19.70 3.00 15.11
C ALA A 424 18.79 3.56 13.99
N ALA A 425 18.11 4.67 14.25
CA ALA A 425 17.31 5.37 13.26
C ALA A 425 18.15 5.91 12.08
N GLY A 426 19.44 6.19 12.32
CA GLY A 426 20.38 6.61 11.30
C GLY A 426 20.45 5.68 10.09
N LEU A 427 20.29 4.37 10.28
CA LEU A 427 20.29 3.41 9.17
C LEU A 427 19.17 3.68 8.13
N ALA A 428 18.02 4.20 8.58
CA ALA A 428 16.90 4.61 7.71
C ALA A 428 16.90 6.10 7.34
N LEU A 429 17.37 6.97 8.24
CA LEU A 429 17.17 8.43 8.14
C LEU A 429 18.44 9.24 7.80
N GLY A 430 19.64 8.66 7.97
CA GLY A 430 20.89 9.40 7.90
C GLY A 430 21.24 10.12 9.21
N ALA A 431 22.14 11.10 9.14
CA ALA A 431 22.52 11.89 10.30
C ALA A 431 21.37 12.83 10.73
N PRO A 432 21.09 12.99 12.03
CA PRO A 432 20.14 13.99 12.51
C PRO A 432 20.62 15.42 12.15
N PRO A 433 19.74 16.33 11.69
CA PRO A 433 20.10 17.68 11.22
C PRO A 433 20.95 18.49 12.21
N GLU A 434 21.72 19.45 11.69
CA GLU A 434 22.65 20.29 12.46
C GLU A 434 21.97 21.07 13.60
N ASP A 435 20.70 21.44 13.45
CA ASP A 435 19.88 22.14 14.46
C ASP A 435 19.17 21.20 15.46
N GLU A 436 19.19 19.88 15.25
CA GLU A 436 18.50 18.94 16.14
C GLU A 436 19.23 18.81 17.50
N ARG A 437 18.48 18.94 18.60
CA ARG A 437 19.04 18.90 19.95
C ARG A 437 19.23 17.46 20.44
N LEU A 438 20.47 17.00 20.40
CA LEU A 438 20.86 15.63 20.77
C LEU A 438 21.10 15.43 22.28
N PRO A 439 21.12 14.16 22.75
CA PRO A 439 21.62 13.81 24.08
C PRO A 439 23.08 14.22 24.31
N PRO A 440 23.57 14.22 25.57
CA PRO A 440 24.97 14.52 25.88
C PRO A 440 25.96 13.56 25.19
N ASP A 441 27.14 14.06 24.81
CA ASP A 441 28.21 13.28 24.17
C ASP A 441 28.81 12.19 25.08
N ARG A 442 28.57 12.29 26.39
CA ARG A 442 29.14 11.42 27.43
C ARG A 442 28.08 10.75 28.30
N HIS A 443 28.14 9.43 28.35
CA HIS A 443 27.26 8.59 29.17
C HIS A 443 28.07 7.80 30.21
N VAL A 444 27.55 7.67 31.43
CA VAL A 444 28.22 6.90 32.49
C VAL A 444 27.68 5.47 32.48
N VAL A 445 28.53 4.51 32.13
CA VAL A 445 28.23 3.07 32.08
C VAL A 445 29.18 2.35 33.04
N ARG A 446 28.60 1.59 33.99
CA ARG A 446 29.33 0.87 35.06
C ARG A 446 30.34 1.74 35.85
N ARG A 447 29.95 2.99 36.12
CA ARG A 447 30.76 4.08 36.74
C ARG A 447 31.84 4.74 35.86
N THR A 448 32.15 4.21 34.68
CA THR A 448 33.09 4.84 33.73
C THR A 448 32.36 5.82 32.80
N PRO A 449 32.91 7.01 32.48
CA PRO A 449 32.32 7.95 31.52
C PRO A 449 32.81 7.69 30.08
N TRP A 450 31.89 7.23 29.22
CA TRP A 450 32.13 6.86 27.83
C TRP A 450 31.69 7.97 26.89
N ARG A 451 32.38 8.14 25.76
CA ARG A 451 31.99 9.05 24.66
C ARG A 451 31.14 8.33 23.62
N LEU A 452 30.15 9.01 23.05
CA LEU A 452 29.25 8.50 22.01
C LEU A 452 28.93 9.58 20.94
N ARG A 453 29.62 9.56 19.81
CA ARG A 453 29.43 10.50 18.69
C ARG A 453 28.17 10.20 17.85
N VAL A 454 26.98 10.47 18.37
CA VAL A 454 25.69 10.12 17.73
C VAL A 454 25.59 10.47 16.24
N ARG A 455 25.95 11.71 15.84
CA ARG A 455 25.84 12.19 14.44
C ARG A 455 26.66 11.39 13.43
N PRO A 456 28.00 11.31 13.52
CA PRO A 456 28.80 10.57 12.54
C PRO A 456 28.56 9.06 12.61
N LEU A 457 28.15 8.49 13.76
CA LEU A 457 27.78 7.07 13.83
C LEU A 457 26.48 6.78 13.05
N ALA A 458 25.45 7.63 13.17
CA ALA A 458 24.24 7.57 12.35
C ALA A 458 24.54 7.76 10.84
N ALA A 459 25.45 8.68 10.50
CA ALA A 459 25.92 8.89 9.13
C ALA A 459 26.63 7.66 8.54
N LEU A 460 27.54 7.04 9.32
CA LEU A 460 28.29 5.85 8.92
C LEU A 460 27.36 4.65 8.73
N LEU A 461 26.39 4.43 9.62
CA LEU A 461 25.40 3.36 9.45
C LEU A 461 24.57 3.54 8.18
N ARG A 462 24.11 4.77 7.87
CA ARG A 462 23.34 5.00 6.63
C ARG A 462 24.12 4.63 5.37
N LEU A 463 25.38 5.07 5.26
CA LEU A 463 26.20 4.76 4.10
C LEU A 463 26.58 3.27 4.08
N ALA A 464 26.90 2.66 5.21
CA ALA A 464 27.17 1.22 5.31
C ALA A 464 25.96 0.37 4.88
N GLY A 465 24.73 0.79 5.22
CA GLY A 465 23.48 0.15 4.78
C GLY A 465 23.30 0.18 3.26
N LEU A 466 23.59 1.31 2.61
CA LEU A 466 23.58 1.39 1.14
C LEU A 466 24.65 0.48 0.52
N LEU A 467 25.88 0.50 1.03
CA LEU A 467 26.98 -0.38 0.57
C LEU A 467 26.72 -1.88 0.84
N ALA A 468 25.85 -2.20 1.79
CA ALA A 468 25.45 -3.56 2.14
C ALA A 468 24.27 -4.08 1.30
N PHE A 469 23.55 -3.21 0.59
CA PHE A 469 22.38 -3.52 -0.23
C PHE A 469 21.28 -4.25 0.57
N ASP A 470 20.43 -3.49 1.26
CA ASP A 470 19.19 -4.02 1.83
C ASP A 470 18.18 -4.35 0.72
N THR A 471 17.86 -5.63 0.56
CA THR A 471 16.90 -6.17 -0.41
C THR A 471 15.49 -5.59 -0.27
N ARG A 472 15.10 -5.18 0.93
CA ARG A 472 13.78 -4.64 1.26
C ARG A 472 13.68 -3.16 0.84
N CYS A 473 14.81 -2.46 0.82
CA CYS A 473 14.89 -1.05 0.46
C CYS A 473 15.00 -0.78 -1.05
N LEU A 474 14.94 -1.81 -1.90
CA LEU A 474 15.30 -1.72 -3.33
C LEU A 474 14.45 -0.79 -4.22
N PRO A 475 15.04 -0.20 -5.28
CA PRO A 475 14.35 0.68 -6.24
C PRO A 475 13.18 0.05 -7.01
N GLU A 476 12.25 0.91 -7.45
CA GLU A 476 11.02 0.56 -8.17
C GLU A 476 11.25 -0.26 -9.44
N VAL A 477 12.39 -0.10 -10.13
CA VAL A 477 12.73 -0.87 -11.35
C VAL A 477 12.73 -2.38 -11.14
N LEU A 478 12.96 -2.88 -9.92
CA LEU A 478 12.81 -4.30 -9.62
C LEU A 478 11.34 -4.70 -9.46
N ALA A 479 10.53 -3.87 -8.79
CA ALA A 479 9.09 -4.09 -8.69
C ALA A 479 8.38 -4.03 -10.07
N GLU A 480 8.86 -3.19 -10.99
CA GLU A 480 8.45 -3.16 -12.40
C GLU A 480 8.67 -4.52 -13.11
N HIS A 481 9.69 -5.29 -12.70
CA HIS A 481 10.05 -6.59 -13.28
C HIS A 481 9.65 -7.80 -12.41
N LEU A 482 8.72 -7.62 -11.45
CA LEU A 482 8.03 -8.72 -10.77
C LEU A 482 6.74 -9.10 -11.49
N ALA A 483 6.34 -10.39 -11.44
CA ALA A 483 5.07 -10.90 -11.98
C ALA A 483 4.82 -10.56 -13.47
N VAL A 484 5.89 -10.54 -14.26
CA VAL A 484 5.90 -10.32 -15.73
C VAL A 484 6.41 -11.59 -16.44
N SER A 485 6.48 -11.59 -17.77
CA SER A 485 6.91 -12.77 -18.56
C SER A 485 8.39 -13.14 -18.43
N ASP A 486 9.22 -12.20 -17.98
CA ASP A 486 10.66 -12.35 -17.70
C ASP A 486 10.92 -11.74 -16.31
N PRO A 487 10.63 -12.48 -15.22
CA PRO A 487 10.57 -11.90 -13.88
C PRO A 487 11.92 -11.99 -13.14
N VAL A 488 12.26 -10.96 -12.37
CA VAL A 488 13.37 -11.05 -11.41
C VAL A 488 12.91 -11.79 -10.16
N LEU A 489 13.58 -12.87 -9.77
CA LEU A 489 13.22 -13.63 -8.57
C LEU A 489 13.96 -13.07 -7.34
N PRO A 490 13.27 -12.82 -6.20
CA PRO A 490 13.92 -12.28 -4.98
C PRO A 490 15.12 -13.10 -4.50
N ARG A 491 15.12 -14.42 -4.70
CA ARG A 491 16.24 -15.32 -4.35
C ARG A 491 17.51 -15.08 -5.17
N GLU A 492 17.36 -14.67 -6.43
CA GLU A 492 18.49 -14.33 -7.30
C GLU A 492 19.10 -12.99 -6.86
N VAL A 493 18.26 -12.03 -6.50
CA VAL A 493 18.67 -10.73 -5.93
C VAL A 493 19.46 -10.92 -4.62
N ILE A 494 18.92 -11.71 -3.68
CA ILE A 494 19.62 -12.04 -2.42
C ILE A 494 20.98 -12.70 -2.69
N THR A 495 21.04 -13.63 -3.65
CA THR A 495 22.29 -14.32 -4.03
C THR A 495 23.33 -13.33 -4.58
N VAL A 496 22.95 -12.48 -5.54
CA VAL A 496 23.84 -11.45 -6.10
C VAL A 496 24.31 -10.45 -5.03
N PHE A 497 23.50 -10.15 -4.01
CA PHE A 497 23.87 -9.18 -2.97
C PHE A 497 24.83 -9.71 -1.92
N ARG A 498 24.74 -11.01 -1.60
CA ARG A 498 25.78 -11.71 -0.84
C ARG A 498 27.08 -11.79 -1.62
N ASP A 499 27.00 -12.16 -2.89
CA ASP A 499 28.17 -12.45 -3.72
C ASP A 499 28.86 -11.16 -4.24
N ALA A 500 28.19 -10.00 -4.15
CA ALA A 500 28.75 -8.69 -4.50
C ALA A 500 29.74 -8.16 -3.46
N TYR A 501 30.83 -7.53 -3.92
CA TYR A 501 31.85 -6.93 -3.06
C TYR A 501 32.38 -5.59 -3.59
N TRP A 502 33.01 -4.82 -2.70
CA TRP A 502 33.58 -3.51 -3.01
C TRP A 502 35.10 -3.59 -3.10
N VAL A 503 35.64 -3.30 -4.28
CA VAL A 503 37.08 -3.32 -4.55
C VAL A 503 37.67 -1.92 -4.38
N PRO A 504 38.67 -1.72 -3.50
CA PRO A 504 39.40 -0.46 -3.44
C PRO A 504 40.36 -0.35 -4.62
N ASP A 505 40.41 0.84 -5.23
CA ASP A 505 41.43 1.17 -6.22
C ASP A 505 42.85 1.07 -5.61
N ARG A 506 43.82 0.68 -6.44
CA ARG A 506 45.22 0.43 -6.05
C ARG A 506 46.17 1.56 -6.42
N ASP A 507 45.71 2.56 -7.18
CA ASP A 507 46.47 3.78 -7.41
C ASP A 507 46.62 4.55 -6.08
N GLY A 508 47.86 4.62 -5.58
CA GLY A 508 48.23 4.99 -4.20
C GLY A 508 48.06 6.46 -3.81
N SER A 509 46.97 7.10 -4.25
CA SER A 509 46.56 8.44 -3.85
C SER A 509 45.83 8.41 -2.49
N ALA A 510 45.84 9.53 -1.76
CA ALA A 510 45.25 9.65 -0.42
C ALA A 510 43.70 9.72 -0.40
N ALA A 511 43.05 9.31 -1.47
CA ALA A 511 41.61 9.38 -1.70
C ALA A 511 41.14 8.04 -2.25
N SER A 512 40.59 7.17 -1.40
CA SER A 512 40.13 5.84 -1.79
C SER A 512 38.93 5.93 -2.73
N TYR A 513 39.03 5.31 -3.90
CA TYR A 513 37.90 5.00 -4.76
C TYR A 513 37.45 3.57 -4.44
N LEU A 514 36.13 3.33 -4.38
CA LEU A 514 35.58 1.96 -4.33
C LEU A 514 34.78 1.68 -5.61
N HIS A 515 34.96 0.47 -6.14
CA HIS A 515 34.25 -0.05 -7.30
C HIS A 515 33.40 -1.25 -6.86
N LEU A 516 32.11 -1.24 -7.19
CA LEU A 516 31.23 -2.38 -6.99
C LEU A 516 31.54 -3.46 -8.04
N ASP A 517 31.88 -4.64 -7.58
CA ASP A 517 32.06 -5.85 -8.38
C ASP A 517 30.87 -6.79 -8.11
N ALA A 518 30.04 -7.03 -9.13
CA ALA A 518 28.94 -7.99 -9.08
C ALA A 518 28.59 -8.50 -10.49
N VAL A 519 28.21 -9.77 -10.57
CA VAL A 519 27.61 -10.39 -11.76
C VAL A 519 26.09 -10.25 -11.65
N CYS A 520 25.44 -9.72 -12.68
CA CYS A 520 24.00 -9.50 -12.71
C CYS A 520 23.35 -10.41 -13.77
N PRO A 521 22.43 -11.31 -13.42
CA PRO A 521 21.73 -12.14 -14.41
C PRO A 521 20.69 -11.36 -15.24
N HIS A 522 20.10 -10.29 -14.69
CA HIS A 522 18.99 -9.56 -15.31
C HIS A 522 19.20 -8.03 -15.34
N PRO A 523 18.84 -7.32 -16.43
CA PRO A 523 19.13 -5.89 -16.61
C PRO A 523 18.48 -4.99 -15.54
N ALA A 524 17.31 -5.34 -15.00
CA ALA A 524 16.68 -4.57 -13.92
C ALA A 524 17.46 -4.63 -12.59
N LEU A 525 18.22 -5.71 -12.34
CA LEU A 525 19.05 -5.84 -11.15
C LEU A 525 20.33 -5.01 -11.27
N HIS A 526 20.97 -5.03 -12.45
CA HIS A 526 22.05 -4.11 -12.80
C HIS A 526 21.59 -2.64 -12.72
N ALA A 527 20.40 -2.33 -13.22
CA ALA A 527 19.79 -1.01 -13.12
C ALA A 527 19.55 -0.55 -11.66
N ALA A 528 19.14 -1.47 -10.78
CA ALA A 528 18.92 -1.20 -9.36
C ALA A 528 20.23 -0.99 -8.60
N LEU A 529 21.22 -1.86 -8.82
CA LEU A 529 22.55 -1.72 -8.19
C LEU A 529 23.22 -0.41 -8.60
N ALA A 530 23.24 -0.07 -9.89
CA ALA A 530 23.79 1.20 -10.37
C ALA A 530 23.11 2.43 -9.71
N ALA A 531 21.78 2.40 -9.52
CA ALA A 531 21.06 3.47 -8.84
C ALA A 531 21.41 3.57 -7.34
N VAL A 532 21.56 2.44 -6.64
CA VAL A 532 21.99 2.44 -5.22
C VAL A 532 23.44 2.92 -5.08
N VAL A 533 24.30 2.66 -6.06
CA VAL A 533 25.67 3.22 -6.11
C VAL A 533 25.65 4.73 -6.36
N GLU A 534 24.77 5.24 -7.23
CA GLU A 534 24.57 6.69 -7.46
C GLU A 534 24.09 7.38 -6.16
N ASP A 535 23.03 6.87 -5.52
CA ASP A 535 22.52 7.38 -4.24
C ASP A 535 23.58 7.31 -3.12
N ALA A 536 24.45 6.30 -3.12
CA ALA A 536 25.54 6.17 -2.16
C ALA A 536 26.69 7.16 -2.40
N ASP A 537 27.06 7.47 -3.65
CA ASP A 537 28.11 8.46 -3.93
C ASP A 537 27.61 9.89 -3.66
N ASP A 538 26.36 10.20 -4.02
CA ASP A 538 25.68 11.46 -3.69
C ASP A 538 25.64 11.64 -2.15
N LEU A 539 25.19 10.63 -1.39
CA LEU A 539 25.21 10.66 0.08
C LEU A 539 26.63 10.83 0.62
N GLY A 540 27.58 10.05 0.11
CA GLY A 540 28.97 10.13 0.52
C GLY A 540 29.53 11.55 0.31
N HIS A 541 29.25 12.17 -0.83
CA HIS A 541 29.65 13.53 -1.14
C HIS A 541 29.04 14.54 -0.15
N LEU A 542 27.72 14.45 0.10
CA LEU A 542 27.01 15.30 1.06
C LEU A 542 27.54 15.14 2.50
N LEU A 543 27.94 13.93 2.91
CA LEU A 543 28.58 13.68 4.20
C LEU A 543 30.01 14.26 4.25
N ARG A 544 30.80 14.11 3.18
CA ARG A 544 32.16 14.72 3.05
C ARG A 544 32.11 16.26 3.05
N GLU A 545 31.03 16.87 2.54
CA GLU A 545 30.80 18.30 2.62
C GLU A 545 30.36 18.74 4.03
N SER A 546 29.36 18.07 4.60
CA SER A 546 28.79 18.42 5.92
C SER A 546 29.80 18.21 7.07
N ALA A 547 30.70 17.23 6.94
CA ALA A 547 31.82 17.02 7.86
C ALA A 547 32.76 18.24 7.99
N ARG A 548 32.72 19.20 7.05
CA ARG A 548 33.47 20.46 7.15
C ARG A 548 32.83 21.50 8.09
N ARG A 549 31.55 21.31 8.45
CA ARG A 549 30.80 22.16 9.41
C ARG A 549 30.75 21.57 10.82
N LEU A 550 30.91 20.25 10.95
CA LEU A 550 30.90 19.55 12.24
C LEU A 550 32.12 19.89 13.12
N PRO A 551 32.02 19.71 14.45
CA PRO A 551 33.17 19.73 15.36
C PRO A 551 34.30 18.81 14.89
N GLN A 552 35.55 19.24 15.10
CA GLN A 552 36.75 18.56 14.58
C GLN A 552 36.81 17.07 14.98
N ASP A 553 36.31 16.74 16.16
CA ASP A 553 36.31 15.43 16.81
C ASP A 553 35.13 14.52 16.41
N GLU A 554 34.04 15.09 15.85
CA GLU A 554 32.99 14.36 15.13
C GLU A 554 33.40 14.14 13.67
N ALA A 555 33.86 15.19 13.00
CA ALA A 555 34.28 15.20 11.60
C ALA A 555 35.36 14.16 11.30
N GLU A 556 36.18 13.83 12.30
CA GLU A 556 37.24 12.81 12.24
C GLU A 556 36.77 11.44 11.73
N LEU A 557 35.63 10.95 12.21
CA LEU A 557 35.09 9.66 11.76
C LEU A 557 34.68 9.69 10.27
N LEU A 558 34.32 10.86 9.76
CA LEU A 558 33.89 11.05 8.37
C LEU A 558 35.05 11.41 7.41
N ARG A 559 36.30 11.53 7.91
CA ARG A 559 37.48 11.72 7.04
C ARG A 559 37.88 10.45 6.27
N GLY A 560 37.36 9.28 6.67
CA GLY A 560 37.66 7.98 6.05
C GLY A 560 36.77 7.62 4.87
N LEU A 561 35.73 8.42 4.60
CA LEU A 561 34.75 8.15 3.55
C LEU A 561 35.41 8.14 2.16
N PRO A 562 35.20 7.08 1.34
CA PRO A 562 35.72 7.01 -0.03
C PRO A 562 35.43 8.27 -0.83
N ALA A 563 36.38 8.75 -1.63
CA ALA A 563 36.24 10.00 -2.38
C ALA A 563 35.22 9.91 -3.53
N ARG A 564 35.02 8.69 -4.05
CA ARG A 564 33.99 8.31 -5.02
C ARG A 564 33.63 6.83 -4.84
N LEU A 565 32.34 6.51 -5.02
CA LEU A 565 31.82 5.17 -5.25
C LEU A 565 31.45 5.01 -6.74
N SER A 566 31.54 3.81 -7.30
CA SER A 566 31.23 3.59 -8.72
C SER A 566 30.85 2.15 -9.06
N ASP A 567 30.09 2.00 -10.14
CA ASP A 567 29.43 0.77 -10.62
C ASP A 567 30.22 0.04 -11.72
N HIS A 568 31.45 0.48 -12.01
CA HIS A 568 32.26 0.03 -13.16
C HIS A 568 32.54 -1.49 -13.22
N GLY A 569 32.37 -2.23 -12.12
CA GLY A 569 32.51 -3.70 -12.08
C GLY A 569 31.21 -4.46 -12.35
N LEU A 570 30.05 -3.79 -12.44
CA LEU A 570 28.79 -4.42 -12.79
C LEU A 570 28.83 -4.98 -14.22
N ARG A 571 28.50 -6.26 -14.36
CA ARG A 571 28.52 -6.97 -15.65
C ARG A 571 27.34 -7.93 -15.80
N PRO A 572 26.85 -8.18 -17.02
CA PRO A 572 25.90 -9.26 -17.29
C PRO A 572 26.51 -10.62 -16.95
N ASP A 573 25.65 -11.56 -16.54
CA ASP A 573 26.01 -12.99 -16.45
C ASP A 573 26.21 -13.62 -17.83
N ARG A 574 26.87 -14.78 -17.87
CA ARG A 574 27.28 -15.50 -19.08
C ARG A 574 27.00 -17.01 -19.04
N PRO A 575 25.74 -17.45 -18.84
CA PRO A 575 25.41 -18.87 -18.68
C PRO A 575 25.89 -19.76 -19.84
N ASP A 576 25.83 -19.27 -21.08
CA ASP A 576 26.32 -19.96 -22.29
C ASP A 576 27.52 -19.23 -22.95
N GLY A 577 28.22 -18.37 -22.20
CA GLY A 577 29.33 -17.55 -22.72
C GLY A 577 28.94 -16.31 -23.53
N THR A 578 27.66 -16.14 -23.85
CA THR A 578 27.06 -14.88 -24.30
C THR A 578 26.57 -14.05 -23.11
N ASP A 579 26.68 -12.72 -23.20
CA ASP A 579 26.10 -11.80 -22.22
C ASP A 579 24.57 -11.97 -22.13
N ALA A 580 24.03 -12.07 -20.91
CA ALA A 580 22.59 -12.22 -20.67
C ALA A 580 21.75 -11.02 -21.17
N TYR A 581 22.36 -9.83 -21.26
CA TYR A 581 21.76 -8.62 -21.82
C TYR A 581 22.86 -7.63 -22.26
N ASP A 582 22.53 -6.72 -23.18
CA ASP A 582 23.47 -5.70 -23.68
C ASP A 582 23.76 -4.59 -22.65
N VAL A 583 25.02 -4.15 -22.59
CA VAL A 583 25.46 -2.96 -21.85
C VAL A 583 26.09 -1.91 -22.79
N PRO A 584 25.86 -0.60 -22.57
CA PRO A 584 25.04 0.01 -21.53
C PRO A 584 23.54 -0.24 -21.73
N LEU A 585 22.79 -0.32 -20.63
CA LEU A 585 21.37 -0.70 -20.65
C LEU A 585 20.53 0.21 -21.56
N ALA A 586 19.86 -0.40 -22.54
CA ALA A 586 19.02 0.28 -23.53
C ALA A 586 17.68 0.77 -22.93
N ARG A 587 17.74 1.83 -22.11
CA ARG A 587 16.55 2.52 -21.58
C ARG A 587 15.91 3.41 -22.64
N PHE A 588 14.57 3.48 -22.65
CA PHE A 588 13.82 4.50 -23.39
C PHE A 588 13.99 5.89 -22.76
N SER A 589 15.15 6.51 -22.98
CA SER A 589 15.35 7.92 -22.66
C SER A 589 14.57 8.78 -23.65
N LEU A 590 13.39 9.24 -23.24
CA LEU A 590 12.72 10.35 -23.91
C LEU A 590 13.69 11.54 -23.88
N ALA A 591 14.24 11.93 -25.03
CA ALA A 591 15.20 13.02 -25.09
C ALA A 591 14.56 14.30 -24.51
N GLN A 592 15.27 15.10 -23.71
CA GLN A 592 14.67 16.30 -23.10
C GLN A 592 14.02 17.23 -24.15
N THR A 593 14.61 17.34 -25.34
CA THR A 593 14.02 18.08 -26.48
C THR A 593 12.70 17.48 -26.98
N GLU A 594 12.52 16.17 -26.87
CA GLU A 594 11.29 15.46 -27.25
C GLU A 594 10.25 15.45 -26.12
N ILE A 595 10.63 15.26 -24.85
CA ILE A 595 9.75 15.53 -23.70
C ILE A 595 9.20 16.95 -23.83
N ARG A 596 10.09 17.94 -24.01
CA ARG A 596 9.71 19.34 -24.15
C ARG A 596 8.85 19.59 -25.40
N ARG A 597 9.05 18.87 -26.51
CA ARG A 597 8.14 18.94 -27.68
C ARG A 597 6.80 18.24 -27.47
N LEU A 598 6.72 17.23 -26.61
CA LEU A 598 5.49 16.56 -26.24
C LEU A 598 4.65 17.43 -25.28
N LEU A 599 5.30 18.06 -24.30
CA LEU A 599 4.68 18.92 -23.29
C LEU A 599 4.34 20.34 -23.79
N MET A 600 5.17 20.94 -24.65
CA MET A 600 4.91 22.26 -25.25
C MET A 600 4.17 22.18 -26.60
N GLY A 601 3.80 20.98 -27.06
CA GLY A 601 3.24 20.73 -28.38
C GLY A 601 1.78 20.26 -28.36
N ASP A 602 1.16 20.27 -29.53
CA ASP A 602 -0.29 20.16 -29.76
C ASP A 602 -0.91 18.77 -29.47
N LYS A 603 -0.31 17.97 -28.58
CA LYS A 603 -0.63 16.54 -28.39
C LYS A 603 -0.86 16.05 -26.96
N LEU A 604 -0.42 16.79 -25.93
CA LEU A 604 -0.67 16.42 -24.54
C LEU A 604 -1.78 17.26 -23.89
N TYR A 605 -1.98 18.48 -24.41
CA TYR A 605 -2.98 19.46 -24.01
C TYR A 605 -3.78 19.97 -25.21
N ASP A 606 -3.84 19.19 -26.29
CA ASP A 606 -4.59 19.46 -27.53
C ASP A 606 -4.29 20.81 -28.23
N GLY A 607 -3.22 21.51 -27.81
CA GLY A 607 -2.84 22.85 -28.27
C GLY A 607 -3.56 24.01 -27.56
N GLU A 608 -4.34 23.73 -26.51
CA GLU A 608 -5.24 24.70 -25.88
C GLU A 608 -4.57 25.50 -24.74
N PRO A 609 -4.43 26.85 -24.86
CA PRO A 609 -3.70 27.64 -23.87
C PRO A 609 -4.43 27.82 -22.53
N GLU A 610 -5.76 27.63 -22.51
CA GLU A 610 -6.60 27.63 -21.30
C GLU A 610 -6.07 26.67 -20.22
N LEU A 611 -5.52 25.53 -20.64
CA LEU A 611 -5.01 24.51 -19.73
C LEU A 611 -3.78 24.97 -18.94
N ALA A 612 -2.95 25.85 -19.52
CA ALA A 612 -1.81 26.43 -18.81
C ALA A 612 -2.24 27.42 -17.70
N LEU A 613 -3.30 28.19 -17.94
CA LEU A 613 -3.87 29.10 -16.93
C LEU A 613 -4.62 28.31 -15.83
N ARG A 614 -5.24 27.18 -16.18
CA ARG A 614 -5.83 26.23 -15.24
C ARG A 614 -4.77 25.64 -14.29
N GLU A 615 -3.66 25.11 -14.82
CA GLU A 615 -2.57 24.57 -13.98
C GLU A 615 -1.96 25.67 -13.10
N LEU A 616 -1.86 26.92 -13.59
CA LEU A 616 -1.35 28.05 -12.81
C LEU A 616 -2.23 28.36 -11.59
N TYR A 617 -3.56 28.41 -11.78
CA TYR A 617 -4.53 28.53 -10.68
C TYR A 617 -4.51 27.32 -9.74
N GLN A 618 -4.48 26.08 -10.26
CA GLN A 618 -4.46 24.86 -9.43
C GLN A 618 -3.20 24.78 -8.55
N ASN A 619 -2.02 25.16 -9.07
CA ASN A 619 -0.78 25.17 -8.27
C ASN A 619 -0.81 26.27 -7.19
N ALA A 620 -1.39 27.44 -7.46
CA ALA A 620 -1.62 28.49 -6.46
C ALA A 620 -2.61 28.04 -5.37
N MET A 621 -3.69 27.36 -5.75
CA MET A 621 -4.68 26.80 -4.82
C MET A 621 -4.08 25.71 -3.93
N ASP A 622 -3.34 24.75 -4.50
CA ASP A 622 -2.62 23.72 -3.72
C ASP A 622 -1.61 24.34 -2.74
N ALA A 623 -0.91 25.42 -3.12
CA ALA A 623 0.02 26.13 -2.25
C ALA A 623 -0.68 26.86 -1.09
N CYS A 624 -1.88 27.41 -1.30
CA CYS A 624 -2.73 27.97 -0.25
C CYS A 624 -3.31 26.88 0.66
N ARG A 625 -3.81 25.76 0.09
CA ARG A 625 -4.31 24.60 0.86
C ARG A 625 -3.25 24.05 1.82
N TYR A 626 -2.01 23.88 1.36
CA TYR A 626 -0.90 23.44 2.22
C TYR A 626 -0.77 24.37 3.43
N ARG A 627 -0.67 25.68 3.16
CA ARG A 627 -0.47 26.67 4.21
C ARG A 627 -1.64 26.71 5.19
N GLU A 628 -2.86 26.52 4.72
CA GLU A 628 -4.02 26.43 5.59
C GLU A 628 -3.93 25.22 6.53
N MET A 629 -3.61 24.02 6.02
CA MET A 629 -3.44 22.83 6.86
C MET A 629 -2.35 23.03 7.92
N ARG A 630 -1.21 23.63 7.55
CA ARG A 630 -0.16 24.00 8.51
C ARG A 630 -0.66 24.99 9.57
N VAL A 631 -1.41 26.03 9.17
CA VAL A 631 -1.93 27.05 10.08
C VAL A 631 -2.99 26.48 11.03
N ARG A 632 -3.85 25.55 10.56
CA ARG A 632 -4.79 24.80 11.42
C ARG A 632 -4.02 23.98 12.45
N TYR A 633 -3.14 23.08 12.01
CA TYR A 633 -2.28 22.26 12.88
C TYR A 633 -1.52 23.08 13.95
N LEU A 634 -0.96 24.23 13.58
CA LEU A 634 -0.26 25.11 14.53
C LEU A 634 -1.19 25.70 15.59
N ARG A 635 -2.41 26.10 15.22
CA ARG A 635 -3.43 26.60 16.17
C ARG A 635 -3.90 25.49 17.10
N ASP A 636 -4.11 24.30 16.59
CA ASP A 636 -4.59 23.15 17.36
C ASP A 636 -3.55 22.70 18.40
N LEU A 637 -2.26 22.81 18.07
CA LEU A 637 -1.13 22.69 19.00
C LEU A 637 -0.99 23.86 20.01
N GLY A 638 -1.96 24.77 20.07
CA GLY A 638 -1.96 25.92 20.99
C GLY A 638 -0.90 26.98 20.67
N ARG A 639 -0.39 27.02 19.43
CA ARG A 639 0.53 28.07 18.97
C ARG A 639 -0.27 29.17 18.28
N ASP A 640 0.30 30.38 18.27
CA ASP A 640 -0.29 31.55 17.62
C ASP A 640 0.47 31.87 16.30
N PRO A 641 0.12 31.22 15.17
CA PRO A 641 0.66 31.58 13.87
C PRO A 641 0.08 32.92 13.40
N VAL A 642 0.92 33.73 12.73
CA VAL A 642 0.55 35.06 12.22
C VAL A 642 -0.80 35.00 11.47
N PRO A 643 -1.76 35.90 11.75
CA PRO A 643 -3.04 35.95 11.06
C PRO A 643 -2.87 35.96 9.53
N TRP A 644 -3.47 34.96 8.89
CA TRP A 644 -3.37 34.71 7.46
C TRP A 644 -4.69 34.18 6.93
N ALA A 645 -5.00 34.57 5.69
CA ALA A 645 -6.10 34.06 4.88
C ALA A 645 -5.59 33.90 3.44
N GLY A 646 -5.90 32.79 2.79
CA GLY A 646 -5.45 32.49 1.43
C GLY A 646 -6.02 33.45 0.40
N ARG A 647 -5.16 33.99 -0.46
CA ARG A 647 -5.48 34.89 -1.56
C ARG A 647 -4.66 34.53 -2.79
N ILE A 648 -5.32 34.54 -3.94
CA ILE A 648 -4.75 34.29 -5.25
C ILE A 648 -5.12 35.47 -6.16
N ARG A 649 -4.13 36.07 -6.81
CA ARG A 649 -4.34 37.18 -7.75
C ARG A 649 -3.75 36.82 -9.10
N ILE A 650 -4.53 36.93 -10.17
CA ILE A 650 -4.09 36.70 -11.55
C ILE A 650 -4.34 37.97 -12.36
N GLU A 651 -3.27 38.57 -12.88
CA GLU A 651 -3.35 39.80 -13.68
C GLU A 651 -2.70 39.65 -15.05
N THR A 652 -3.32 40.23 -16.09
CA THR A 652 -2.70 40.39 -17.41
C THR A 652 -2.25 41.83 -17.62
N GLY A 653 -1.07 42.00 -18.21
CA GLY A 653 -0.44 43.30 -18.35
C GLY A 653 0.65 43.32 -19.41
N GLU A 654 1.37 44.43 -19.50
CA GLU A 654 2.42 44.65 -20.48
C GLU A 654 3.57 45.43 -19.85
N ASP A 655 4.80 44.90 -19.94
CA ASP A 655 6.03 45.52 -19.45
C ASP A 655 7.06 45.69 -20.58
N SER A 656 8.29 46.12 -20.26
CA SER A 656 9.34 46.35 -21.26
C SER A 656 9.84 45.10 -21.99
N ARG A 657 9.43 43.90 -21.59
CA ARG A 657 9.64 42.62 -22.29
C ARG A 657 8.43 42.18 -23.12
N GLY A 658 7.30 42.89 -23.03
CA GLY A 658 6.04 42.61 -23.71
C GLY A 658 4.90 42.22 -22.76
N ARG A 659 3.86 41.58 -23.31
CA ARG A 659 2.69 41.15 -22.53
C ARG A 659 3.03 40.00 -21.58
N TYR A 660 2.40 39.98 -20.42
CA TYR A 660 2.54 38.93 -19.44
C TYR A 660 1.21 38.54 -18.79
N VAL A 661 1.20 37.34 -18.22
CA VAL A 661 0.25 36.94 -17.17
C VAL A 661 1.06 36.75 -15.89
N GLU A 662 0.66 37.39 -14.80
CA GLU A 662 1.24 37.16 -13.48
C GLU A 662 0.19 36.51 -12.56
N CYS A 663 0.58 35.44 -11.87
CA CYS A 663 -0.16 34.85 -10.76
C CYS A 663 0.63 35.07 -9.47
N VAL A 664 -0.04 35.52 -8.41
CA VAL A 664 0.51 35.70 -7.06
C VAL A 664 -0.35 34.94 -6.07
N ASP A 665 0.24 33.97 -5.37
CA ASP A 665 -0.33 33.35 -4.18
C ASP A 665 0.38 33.85 -2.92
N ASN A 666 -0.34 33.85 -1.79
CA ASN A 666 0.26 33.96 -0.46
C ASN A 666 0.36 32.60 0.25
N GLY A 667 0.56 31.52 -0.51
CA GLY A 667 0.61 30.14 -0.04
C GLY A 667 1.89 29.77 0.69
N VAL A 668 2.27 28.49 0.66
CA VAL A 668 3.44 27.95 1.38
C VAL A 668 4.80 28.37 0.79
N GLY A 669 4.86 28.74 -0.49
CA GLY A 669 6.12 29.02 -1.19
C GLY A 669 7.03 27.79 -1.38
N MET A 670 8.22 27.98 -1.95
CA MET A 670 9.17 26.88 -2.23
C MET A 670 10.59 27.16 -1.75
N THR A 671 11.27 26.13 -1.27
CA THR A 671 12.70 26.15 -0.93
C THR A 671 13.59 25.97 -2.17
N VAL A 672 14.89 26.25 -2.03
CA VAL A 672 15.90 26.03 -3.08
C VAL A 672 15.87 24.58 -3.61
N ASP A 673 15.69 23.59 -2.72
CA ASP A 673 15.72 22.17 -3.13
C ASP A 673 14.38 21.70 -3.72
N GLN A 674 13.25 22.30 -3.33
CA GLN A 674 11.98 22.12 -4.03
C GLN A 674 12.07 22.69 -5.45
N LEU A 675 12.60 23.91 -5.62
CA LEU A 675 12.86 24.51 -6.93
C LEU A 675 13.80 23.65 -7.79
N LYS A 676 14.91 23.15 -7.23
CA LYS A 676 15.81 22.22 -7.94
C LYS A 676 15.05 20.99 -8.44
N ASN A 677 14.39 20.25 -7.56
CA ASN A 677 13.73 19.00 -7.94
C ASN A 677 12.63 19.21 -9.00
N THR A 678 11.79 20.25 -8.84
CA THR A 678 10.73 20.60 -9.79
C THR A 678 11.27 20.90 -11.20
N PHE A 679 12.44 21.52 -11.33
CA PHE A 679 12.97 21.96 -12.63
C PHE A 679 14.11 21.09 -13.20
N THR A 680 14.79 20.24 -12.42
CA THR A 680 15.84 19.33 -12.93
C THR A 680 15.41 17.87 -13.04
N ARG A 681 14.55 17.38 -12.12
CA ARG A 681 14.14 15.97 -12.00
C ARG A 681 12.66 15.81 -12.37
N ALA A 682 12.34 16.15 -13.63
CA ALA A 682 10.98 16.08 -14.17
C ALA A 682 10.31 14.71 -13.89
N GLY A 683 9.15 14.75 -13.24
CA GLY A 683 8.36 13.56 -12.90
C GLY A 683 8.36 13.17 -11.41
N ARG A 684 9.33 13.63 -10.59
CA ARG A 684 9.17 13.54 -9.13
C ARG A 684 8.14 14.57 -8.67
N ARG A 685 7.15 14.13 -7.89
CA ARG A 685 6.07 14.99 -7.37
C ARG A 685 6.48 15.71 -6.09
N PHE A 686 5.72 16.74 -5.72
CA PHE A 686 5.92 17.50 -4.48
C PHE A 686 5.41 16.73 -3.23
N ASP A 687 4.30 16.01 -3.35
CA ASP A 687 3.79 15.09 -2.32
C ASP A 687 4.77 13.93 -2.03
N GLN A 688 5.56 13.54 -3.03
CA GLN A 688 6.67 12.61 -2.90
C GLN A 688 7.93 13.19 -2.21
N SER A 689 7.89 14.42 -1.67
CA SER A 689 9.01 14.97 -0.89
C SER A 689 8.95 14.52 0.58
N HIS A 690 10.08 13.99 1.10
CA HIS A 690 10.21 13.53 2.49
C HIS A 690 9.90 14.65 3.51
N ALA A 691 10.15 15.92 3.15
CA ALA A 691 9.80 17.07 3.98
C ALA A 691 8.28 17.22 4.14
N PHE A 692 7.51 17.10 3.06
CA PHE A 692 6.05 17.14 3.11
C PHE A 692 5.47 15.93 3.83
N ARG A 693 5.87 14.69 3.49
CA ARG A 693 5.24 13.49 4.07
C ARG A 693 5.42 13.40 5.57
N ARG A 694 6.61 13.75 6.10
CA ARG A 694 6.85 13.86 7.54
C ARG A 694 5.93 14.91 8.20
N GLU A 695 5.69 16.04 7.54
CA GLU A 695 4.80 17.09 8.04
C GLU A 695 3.33 16.67 7.98
N GLN A 696 2.85 16.14 6.84
CA GLN A 696 1.49 15.60 6.69
C GLN A 696 1.23 14.47 7.68
N ALA A 697 2.17 13.56 7.93
CA ALA A 697 1.99 12.50 8.92
C ALA A 697 1.94 13.03 10.36
N ALA A 698 2.63 14.13 10.67
CA ALA A 698 2.50 14.81 11.96
C ALA A 698 1.12 15.48 12.10
N TRP A 699 0.59 16.08 11.03
CA TRP A 699 -0.78 16.60 11.00
C TRP A 699 -1.80 15.47 11.22
N LEU A 700 -1.69 14.37 10.47
CA LEU A 700 -2.63 13.23 10.53
C LEU A 700 -2.64 12.49 11.88
N ARG A 701 -1.52 12.49 12.62
CA ARG A 701 -1.48 11.99 14.00
C ARG A 701 -2.22 12.88 15.00
N HIS A 702 -2.23 14.20 14.74
CA HIS A 702 -2.93 15.16 15.57
C HIS A 702 -4.43 15.16 15.26
N ASP A 703 -4.78 15.28 13.99
CA ASP A 703 -6.13 15.06 13.48
C ASP A 703 -6.12 14.52 12.05
N SER A 704 -6.78 13.37 11.88
CA SER A 704 -7.13 12.74 10.60
C SER A 704 -7.76 13.69 9.55
N SER A 705 -8.43 14.76 9.97
CA SER A 705 -9.06 15.74 9.06
C SER A 705 -8.05 16.59 8.29
N LEU A 706 -6.81 16.72 8.81
CA LEU A 706 -5.73 17.53 8.22
C LEU A 706 -5.03 16.84 7.02
N ARG A 707 -5.76 16.01 6.26
CA ARG A 707 -5.26 15.40 5.02
C ARG A 707 -5.33 16.42 3.87
N LEU A 708 -4.17 16.92 3.45
CA LEU A 708 -4.03 17.66 2.20
C LEU A 708 -4.25 16.72 1.00
N TYR A 709 -5.14 17.11 0.09
CA TYR A 709 -5.38 16.47 -1.21
C TYR A 709 -4.96 17.44 -2.32
N PRO A 710 -3.77 17.25 -2.95
CA PRO A 710 -3.28 18.14 -4.01
C PRO A 710 -3.86 17.79 -5.39
N ASN A 711 -4.16 18.82 -6.18
CA ASN A 711 -4.53 18.71 -7.59
C ASN A 711 -3.36 18.32 -8.50
N SER A 712 -2.13 18.70 -8.13
CA SER A 712 -0.94 18.62 -9.00
C SER A 712 -0.31 17.20 -9.08
N ARG A 713 -1.11 16.21 -9.52
CA ARG A 713 -0.81 14.76 -9.46
C ARG A 713 0.39 14.25 -10.29
N PHE A 714 0.99 15.06 -11.18
CA PHE A 714 1.98 14.58 -12.16
C PHE A 714 3.37 15.24 -12.09
N GLY A 715 3.58 16.27 -11.25
CA GLY A 715 4.89 16.97 -11.14
C GLY A 715 5.38 17.72 -12.39
N ILE A 716 4.64 17.66 -13.51
CA ILE A 716 4.99 18.30 -14.80
C ILE A 716 4.15 19.55 -15.13
N GLY A 717 3.16 19.91 -14.29
CA GLY A 717 2.21 20.99 -14.59
C GLY A 717 2.87 22.35 -14.89
N VAL A 718 4.03 22.63 -14.28
CA VAL A 718 4.81 23.85 -14.53
C VAL A 718 5.33 23.97 -15.97
N PHE A 719 5.51 22.86 -16.69
CA PHE A 719 5.92 22.90 -18.11
C PHE A 719 4.78 23.32 -19.04
N SER A 720 3.51 23.23 -18.61
CA SER A 720 2.37 23.73 -19.37
C SER A 720 2.43 25.24 -19.59
N TYR A 721 3.09 25.99 -18.69
CA TYR A 721 3.23 27.45 -18.78
C TYR A 721 3.98 27.88 -20.05
N PHE A 722 4.87 27.03 -20.57
CA PHE A 722 5.56 27.22 -21.85
C PHE A 722 4.67 26.99 -23.09
N MET A 723 3.37 26.71 -22.91
CA MET A 723 2.37 26.86 -23.97
C MET A 723 1.99 28.34 -24.17
N LEU A 724 1.95 29.13 -23.08
CA LEU A 724 1.63 30.56 -23.09
C LEU A 724 2.84 31.47 -23.32
N ALA A 725 4.00 31.14 -22.72
CA ALA A 725 5.15 32.04 -22.59
C ALA A 725 6.47 31.49 -23.16
N ASP A 726 7.38 32.39 -23.56
CA ASP A 726 8.76 32.07 -24.00
C ASP A 726 9.79 32.28 -22.87
N GLU A 727 9.41 33.06 -21.84
CA GLU A 727 10.19 33.29 -20.62
C GLU A 727 9.27 33.25 -19.39
N MET A 728 9.73 32.64 -18.31
CA MET A 728 9.09 32.68 -16.99
C MET A 728 10.03 33.31 -15.97
N THR A 729 9.52 34.27 -15.21
CA THR A 729 10.11 34.73 -13.95
C THR A 729 9.31 34.18 -12.79
N LEU A 730 9.97 33.54 -11.84
CA LEU A 730 9.39 33.03 -10.60
C LEU A 730 10.08 33.70 -9.41
N VAL A 731 9.30 34.28 -8.49
CA VAL A 731 9.76 34.77 -7.19
C VAL A 731 8.98 34.02 -6.12
N THR A 732 9.66 33.41 -5.15
CA THR A 732 9.01 32.64 -4.09
C THR A 732 9.65 32.92 -2.74
N ARG A 733 8.84 32.95 -1.68
CA ARG A 733 9.30 33.12 -0.30
C ARG A 733 8.70 32.00 0.54
N PRO A 734 9.47 30.94 0.84
CA PRO A 734 8.96 29.79 1.58
C PRO A 734 8.55 30.19 2.99
N VAL A 735 7.47 29.56 3.46
CA VAL A 735 6.99 29.63 4.84
C VAL A 735 7.54 28.42 5.59
N GLY A 736 8.06 28.63 6.80
CA GLY A 736 8.55 27.58 7.70
C GLY A 736 7.43 26.74 8.32
N THR A 737 7.80 25.61 8.93
CA THR A 737 6.89 24.74 9.69
C THR A 737 6.38 25.37 10.99
N ASP A 738 6.93 26.51 11.38
CA ASP A 738 6.46 27.40 12.44
C ASP A 738 5.40 28.43 11.94
N GLY A 739 5.11 28.44 10.65
CA GLY A 739 4.18 29.37 10.01
C GLY A 739 4.77 30.73 9.61
N ARG A 740 6.09 30.93 9.75
CA ARG A 740 6.75 32.22 9.46
C ARG A 740 7.39 32.25 8.06
N PRO A 741 7.30 33.35 7.30
CA PRO A 741 8.06 33.51 6.07
C PRO A 741 9.57 33.53 6.33
N ALA A 742 10.35 32.91 5.44
CA ALA A 742 11.81 33.00 5.48
C ALA A 742 12.30 34.45 5.32
N GLU A 743 13.49 34.78 5.83
CA GLU A 743 14.00 36.17 5.81
C GLU A 743 14.12 36.75 4.39
N LYS A 744 14.45 35.92 3.39
CA LYS A 744 14.66 36.34 1.99
C LYS A 744 13.72 35.67 1.01
N ALA A 745 13.51 36.33 -0.13
CA ALA A 745 12.87 35.73 -1.30
C ALA A 745 13.91 35.06 -2.23
N LEU A 746 13.45 34.10 -3.01
CA LEU A 746 14.21 33.39 -4.04
C LEU A 746 13.66 33.74 -5.43
N ARG A 747 14.51 34.29 -6.30
CA ARG A 747 14.19 34.60 -7.69
C ARG A 747 14.79 33.55 -8.62
N VAL A 748 14.00 33.09 -9.59
CA VAL A 748 14.42 32.18 -10.65
C VAL A 748 13.93 32.71 -12.00
N GLU A 749 14.82 32.78 -12.98
CA GLU A 749 14.51 33.18 -14.35
C GLU A 749 14.74 31.97 -15.26
N ILE A 750 13.71 31.55 -16.02
CA ILE A 750 13.68 30.29 -16.79
C ILE A 750 13.17 30.55 -18.22
N PRO A 751 14.04 30.47 -19.25
CA PRO A 751 13.63 30.58 -20.65
C PRO A 751 13.12 29.24 -21.21
N VAL A 752 12.30 29.26 -22.27
CA VAL A 752 11.81 28.07 -23.00
C VAL A 752 12.92 27.14 -23.50
N SER A 753 14.09 27.68 -23.78
CA SER A 753 15.28 26.91 -24.18
C SER A 753 15.88 26.08 -23.04
N GLY A 754 15.47 26.32 -21.78
CA GLY A 754 16.19 26.00 -20.56
C GLY A 754 16.48 24.52 -20.30
N SER A 755 17.77 24.19 -20.33
CA SER A 755 18.38 23.16 -19.47
C SER A 755 19.13 23.76 -18.27
N LEU A 756 19.11 25.10 -18.15
CA LEU A 756 19.79 25.88 -17.13
C LEU A 756 18.86 27.00 -16.64
N PHE A 757 18.72 27.13 -15.33
CA PHE A 757 18.06 28.24 -14.64
C PHE A 757 18.98 28.78 -13.55
N ARG A 758 18.78 30.03 -13.13
CA ARG A 758 19.60 30.66 -12.08
C ARG A 758 18.73 31.11 -10.92
N VAL A 759 18.86 30.42 -9.80
CA VAL A 759 18.34 30.89 -8.50
C VAL A 759 19.21 32.06 -8.00
N ARG A 760 18.58 33.08 -7.42
CA ARG A 760 19.22 34.18 -6.70
C ARG A 760 18.42 34.46 -5.43
N GLU A 761 19.08 34.91 -4.37
CA GLU A 761 18.40 35.59 -3.27
C GLU A 761 18.02 37.01 -3.70
N GLU A 762 16.86 37.49 -3.26
CA GLU A 762 16.35 38.84 -3.52
C GLU A 762 15.98 39.48 -2.16
N ASP A 763 16.61 40.61 -1.82
CA ASP A 763 16.37 41.36 -0.58
C ASP A 763 15.09 42.23 -0.73
N GLU A 764 14.35 42.46 0.35
CA GLU A 764 12.99 43.06 0.35
C GLU A 764 12.86 44.51 -0.19
N ARG A 765 13.94 45.13 -0.67
CA ARG A 765 14.03 46.58 -0.93
C ARG A 765 13.57 47.03 -2.31
N ASP A 766 13.54 46.13 -3.30
CA ASP A 766 13.26 46.48 -4.71
C ASP A 766 11.79 46.21 -5.14
N GLY A 767 10.85 46.19 -4.19
CA GLY A 767 9.40 46.18 -4.47
C GLY A 767 8.79 44.82 -4.85
N THR A 768 9.58 43.76 -4.93
CA THR A 768 9.15 42.36 -5.13
C THR A 768 8.64 41.68 -3.85
N ALA A 769 8.17 42.45 -2.87
CA ALA A 769 7.77 41.97 -1.56
C ALA A 769 6.62 40.93 -1.64
N LEU A 770 6.92 39.73 -1.16
CA LEU A 770 5.95 38.75 -0.68
C LEU A 770 5.98 38.82 0.86
N PRO A 771 5.35 39.82 1.50
CA PRO A 771 5.51 40.05 2.94
C PRO A 771 4.92 38.90 3.77
N GLU A 772 3.82 38.33 3.30
CA GLU A 772 3.18 37.18 3.92
C GLU A 772 3.88 35.85 3.59
N GLY A 773 4.84 35.78 2.66
CA GLY A 773 5.27 34.52 2.02
C GLY A 773 4.38 34.13 0.83
N GLY A 774 4.74 33.07 0.12
CA GLY A 774 4.00 32.55 -1.07
C GLY A 774 4.84 32.51 -2.35
N THR A 775 4.20 32.52 -3.52
CA THR A 775 4.87 32.54 -4.84
C THR A 775 4.23 33.54 -5.81
N ARG A 776 5.07 34.15 -6.64
CA ARG A 776 4.73 34.95 -7.82
C ARG A 776 5.30 34.29 -9.06
N VAL A 777 4.47 34.02 -10.06
CA VAL A 777 4.86 33.47 -11.36
C VAL A 777 4.43 34.43 -12.46
N ARG A 778 5.38 35.05 -13.16
CA ARG A 778 5.15 35.89 -14.34
C ARG A 778 5.55 35.15 -15.60
N LEU A 779 4.62 35.07 -16.55
CA LEU A 779 4.73 34.37 -17.83
C LEU A 779 4.71 35.38 -18.97
N HIS A 780 5.86 35.64 -19.62
CA HIS A 780 5.95 36.59 -20.73
C HIS A 780 5.48 35.94 -22.04
N LEU A 781 4.32 36.41 -22.53
CA LEU A 781 3.52 35.75 -23.56
C LEU A 781 4.18 35.77 -24.94
N ARG A 782 4.16 34.61 -25.61
CA ARG A 782 4.81 34.40 -26.93
C ARG A 782 4.21 35.25 -28.05
N ARG A 783 2.92 35.60 -27.92
CA ARG A 783 2.11 36.28 -28.95
C ARG A 783 0.99 37.06 -28.26
N ALA A 784 0.56 38.18 -28.86
CA ALA A 784 -0.52 39.01 -28.33
C ALA A 784 -1.90 38.30 -28.21
N GLY A 785 -2.09 37.18 -28.92
CA GLY A 785 -3.26 36.28 -28.83
C GLY A 785 -2.91 34.90 -28.29
N ALA A 786 -2.01 34.81 -27.30
CA ALA A 786 -1.68 33.54 -26.63
C ALA A 786 -2.80 33.06 -25.68
N LEU A 787 -3.61 33.97 -25.14
CA LEU A 787 -4.83 33.65 -24.38
C LEU A 787 -6.04 33.62 -25.34
N PRO A 788 -6.92 32.60 -25.27
CA PRO A 788 -8.21 32.61 -25.94
C PRO A 788 -9.06 33.82 -25.52
N GLY A 789 -9.70 34.48 -26.49
CA GLY A 789 -10.37 35.78 -26.29
C GLY A 789 -9.45 36.95 -25.94
N GLY A 790 -8.16 36.72 -25.65
CA GLY A 790 -7.23 37.72 -25.12
C GLY A 790 -7.39 38.03 -23.62
N SER A 791 -8.24 37.30 -22.89
CA SER A 791 -8.67 37.62 -21.52
C SER A 791 -8.45 36.44 -20.57
N ALA A 792 -7.77 36.69 -19.44
CA ALA A 792 -7.67 35.72 -18.35
C ALA A 792 -8.99 35.60 -17.56
N VAL A 793 -9.76 36.70 -17.44
CA VAL A 793 -11.08 36.69 -16.80
C VAL A 793 -12.04 35.75 -17.54
N SER A 794 -12.13 35.84 -18.86
CA SER A 794 -13.01 34.98 -19.68
C SER A 794 -12.68 33.50 -19.54
N VAL A 795 -11.39 33.16 -19.58
CA VAL A 795 -10.90 31.78 -19.36
C VAL A 795 -11.23 31.28 -17.96
N LEU A 796 -10.95 32.05 -16.91
CA LEU A 796 -11.20 31.58 -15.54
C LEU A 796 -12.70 31.55 -15.20
N ARG A 797 -13.54 32.40 -15.81
CA ARG A 797 -15.02 32.32 -15.71
C ARG A 797 -15.62 31.09 -16.41
N SER A 798 -14.94 30.48 -17.38
CA SER A 798 -15.40 29.22 -18.01
C SER A 798 -14.96 27.97 -17.24
N LEU A 799 -13.89 28.08 -16.44
CA LEU A 799 -13.23 26.97 -15.73
C LEU A 799 -13.56 26.90 -14.23
N VAL A 800 -13.54 28.03 -13.52
CA VAL A 800 -13.65 28.09 -12.05
C VAL A 800 -15.07 28.53 -11.67
N LEU A 801 -15.89 27.60 -11.16
CA LEU A 801 -17.23 27.91 -10.67
C LEU A 801 -17.25 28.22 -9.17
N ILE A 802 -16.31 27.66 -8.41
CA ILE A 802 -16.11 27.91 -6.97
C ILE A 802 -14.60 28.05 -6.73
N SER A 803 -14.21 28.92 -5.80
CA SER A 803 -12.82 29.03 -5.32
C SER A 803 -12.79 28.85 -3.81
N GLU A 804 -11.82 28.10 -3.27
CA GLU A 804 -11.66 27.92 -1.82
C GLU A 804 -10.99 29.12 -1.14
N PHE A 805 -10.29 29.94 -1.93
CA PHE A 805 -9.60 31.15 -1.49
C PHE A 805 -10.13 32.36 -2.26
N LEU A 806 -9.85 33.57 -1.76
CA LEU A 806 -10.17 34.78 -2.51
C LEU A 806 -9.36 34.77 -3.82
N LEU A 807 -10.04 34.68 -4.96
CA LEU A 807 -9.43 34.76 -6.29
C LEU A 807 -9.81 36.09 -6.94
N GLU A 808 -8.82 36.94 -7.17
CA GLU A 808 -8.92 38.19 -7.94
C GLU A 808 -8.36 37.93 -9.35
N VAL A 809 -9.14 38.15 -10.41
CA VAL A 809 -8.66 38.08 -11.80
C VAL A 809 -8.89 39.40 -12.50
N ARG A 810 -7.86 39.95 -13.15
CA ARG A 810 -7.92 41.26 -13.82
C ARG A 810 -7.20 41.25 -15.17
N ASP A 811 -7.82 41.82 -16.19
CA ASP A 811 -7.23 41.98 -17.52
C ASP A 811 -6.73 43.40 -17.79
N GLN A 812 -5.81 43.50 -18.77
CA GLN A 812 -5.17 44.75 -19.20
C GLN A 812 -6.16 45.86 -19.62
N ASP A 813 -7.37 45.50 -20.07
CA ASP A 813 -8.44 46.43 -20.45
C ASP A 813 -9.24 47.00 -19.27
N GLY A 814 -9.00 46.50 -18.06
CA GLY A 814 -9.72 46.88 -16.84
C GLY A 814 -10.89 45.97 -16.48
N THR A 815 -11.16 44.91 -17.24
CA THR A 815 -12.10 43.85 -16.86
C THR A 815 -11.58 43.15 -15.60
N GLU A 816 -12.43 42.99 -14.59
CA GLU A 816 -12.07 42.43 -13.29
C GLU A 816 -13.19 41.51 -12.78
N GLU A 817 -12.82 40.38 -12.17
CA GLU A 817 -13.73 39.38 -11.63
C GLU A 817 -13.17 38.83 -10.31
N ILE A 818 -14.02 38.71 -9.30
CA ILE A 818 -13.61 38.32 -7.94
C ILE A 818 -14.47 37.15 -7.46
N TRP A 819 -13.86 36.01 -7.15
CA TRP A 819 -14.50 34.86 -6.51
C TRP A 819 -14.25 34.95 -5.01
N LEU A 820 -15.32 34.94 -4.21
CA LEU A 820 -15.21 34.84 -2.76
C LEU A 820 -15.08 33.35 -2.34
N PRO A 821 -14.41 33.06 -1.21
CA PRO A 821 -14.27 31.69 -0.70
C PRO A 821 -15.62 30.95 -0.57
N GLY A 822 -15.77 29.83 -1.28
CA GLY A 822 -16.94 28.96 -1.23
C GLY A 822 -18.14 29.37 -2.11
N ASP A 823 -18.19 30.61 -2.60
CA ASP A 823 -19.32 31.11 -3.38
C ASP A 823 -19.36 30.52 -4.80
N LEU A 824 -20.55 30.08 -5.22
CA LEU A 824 -20.82 29.61 -6.59
C LEU A 824 -21.05 30.78 -7.55
N LYS A 825 -20.25 30.86 -8.63
CA LYS A 825 -20.34 31.90 -9.66
C LYS A 825 -21.42 31.65 -10.72
N SER A 826 -21.93 32.77 -11.25
CA SER A 826 -22.92 32.85 -12.32
C SER A 826 -22.30 33.06 -13.70
N GLY A 827 -22.87 32.42 -14.72
CA GLY A 827 -22.46 32.59 -16.12
C GLY A 827 -23.59 33.19 -16.97
N GLU A 828 -23.38 34.41 -17.48
CA GLU A 828 -24.38 35.15 -18.27
C GLU A 828 -24.27 34.92 -19.80
N GLU A 829 -23.18 34.30 -20.26
CA GLU A 829 -22.90 34.00 -21.68
C GLU A 829 -23.86 32.93 -22.28
N PRO A 830 -24.20 33.00 -23.59
CA PRO A 830 -25.07 32.02 -24.25
C PRO A 830 -24.47 30.60 -24.32
N GLY A 831 -24.77 29.79 -23.30
CA GLY A 831 -24.24 28.44 -23.13
C GLY A 831 -23.49 28.23 -21.81
N ALA A 832 -23.24 29.31 -21.06
CA ALA A 832 -22.71 29.30 -19.71
C ALA A 832 -23.79 29.05 -18.65
N PHE A 833 -23.41 29.24 -17.38
CA PHE A 833 -24.08 28.68 -16.22
C PHE A 833 -25.21 29.57 -15.67
N SER A 834 -26.46 29.34 -16.10
CA SER A 834 -27.59 30.20 -15.71
C SER A 834 -28.09 29.92 -14.28
N THR A 835 -27.50 30.61 -13.30
CA THR A 835 -27.90 30.60 -11.88
C THR A 835 -29.03 31.59 -11.58
N ARG A 836 -30.05 31.70 -12.45
CA ARG A 836 -31.26 32.53 -12.18
C ARG A 836 -31.94 32.12 -10.88
N PHE A 837 -31.80 30.85 -10.51
CA PHE A 837 -31.99 30.31 -9.19
C PHE A 837 -30.80 29.38 -8.88
N ALA A 838 -30.15 29.59 -7.73
CA ALA A 838 -29.16 28.69 -7.17
C ALA A 838 -29.35 28.67 -5.64
N VAL A 839 -29.52 27.47 -5.07
CA VAL A 839 -29.66 27.26 -3.62
C VAL A 839 -28.58 26.30 -3.17
N GLU A 840 -27.71 26.75 -2.26
CA GLU A 840 -26.78 25.87 -1.56
C GLU A 840 -27.58 24.88 -0.69
N ALA A 841 -27.43 23.60 -1.01
CA ALA A 841 -28.22 22.51 -0.44
C ALA A 841 -27.40 21.66 0.53
N VAL A 842 -26.09 21.52 0.26
CA VAL A 842 -25.08 21.04 1.23
C VAL A 842 -23.87 21.99 1.12
N PRO A 843 -23.46 22.65 2.23
CA PRO A 843 -22.41 23.68 2.20
C PRO A 843 -21.13 23.26 1.46
N GLY A 844 -20.67 24.11 0.53
CA GLY A 844 -19.46 23.90 -0.28
C GLY A 844 -19.50 22.68 -1.22
N THR A 845 -20.62 21.95 -1.28
CA THR A 845 -20.68 20.57 -1.79
C THR A 845 -21.74 20.38 -2.87
N LEU A 846 -22.97 20.86 -2.63
CA LEU A 846 -24.11 20.66 -3.53
C LEU A 846 -25.00 21.91 -3.60
N TRP A 847 -25.30 22.36 -4.81
CA TRP A 847 -26.28 23.42 -5.07
C TRP A 847 -27.36 22.93 -6.03
N TRP A 848 -28.63 23.23 -5.75
CA TRP A 848 -29.72 23.07 -6.72
C TRP A 848 -29.80 24.30 -7.62
N VAL A 849 -29.91 24.12 -8.93
CA VAL A 849 -29.93 25.21 -9.93
C VAL A 849 -31.08 25.06 -10.93
N SER A 850 -31.51 26.15 -11.55
CA SER A 850 -32.68 26.16 -12.45
C SER A 850 -32.50 25.43 -13.79
N ASP A 851 -31.26 25.28 -14.27
CA ASP A 851 -30.97 24.94 -15.67
C ASP A 851 -29.90 23.83 -15.79
N LYS A 852 -28.97 23.90 -16.76
CA LYS A 852 -27.83 22.98 -16.84
C LYS A 852 -26.97 23.09 -15.59
N GLY A 853 -26.73 21.94 -14.97
CA GLY A 853 -25.82 21.69 -13.87
C GLY A 853 -24.37 21.44 -14.32
N ALA A 854 -23.49 21.22 -13.34
CA ALA A 854 -22.09 20.87 -13.55
C ALA A 854 -21.60 19.90 -12.46
N ILE A 855 -20.73 18.96 -12.82
CA ILE A 855 -19.85 18.34 -11.83
C ILE A 855 -18.52 19.08 -11.90
N VAL A 856 -18.04 19.54 -10.75
CA VAL A 856 -16.75 20.22 -10.60
C VAL A 856 -15.84 19.39 -9.71
N CYS A 857 -14.53 19.43 -9.93
CA CYS A 857 -13.54 18.87 -9.02
C CYS A 857 -12.75 20.02 -8.40
N ASP A 858 -12.74 20.13 -7.07
CA ASP A 858 -12.15 21.25 -6.34
C ASP A 858 -12.56 22.62 -6.92
N GLY A 859 -13.88 22.80 -7.15
CA GLY A 859 -14.46 24.03 -7.72
C GLY A 859 -14.27 24.23 -9.23
N ILE A 860 -13.44 23.42 -9.90
CA ILE A 860 -13.12 23.54 -11.34
C ILE A 860 -13.98 22.60 -12.19
N ALA A 861 -14.60 23.14 -13.24
CA ALA A 861 -15.54 22.41 -14.08
C ALA A 861 -14.91 21.25 -14.87
N THR A 862 -15.61 20.10 -14.87
CA THR A 862 -15.30 18.93 -15.71
C THR A 862 -15.98 19.04 -17.09
N ASP A 863 -16.07 17.94 -17.84
CA ASP A 863 -16.92 17.81 -19.03
C ASP A 863 -18.40 17.55 -18.71
N GLN A 864 -18.73 17.10 -17.49
CA GLN A 864 -20.09 16.70 -17.11
C GLN A 864 -21.00 17.92 -16.89
N ARG A 865 -22.12 17.94 -17.61
CA ARG A 865 -23.18 18.96 -17.51
C ARG A 865 -24.55 18.29 -17.25
N PRO A 866 -24.80 17.78 -16.03
CA PRO A 866 -26.09 17.22 -15.64
C PRO A 866 -27.21 18.28 -15.69
N PHE A 867 -28.43 17.94 -15.32
CA PHE A 867 -29.51 18.91 -15.13
C PHE A 867 -29.78 19.21 -13.65
N GLY A 868 -29.95 20.49 -13.33
CA GLY A 868 -30.55 20.93 -12.07
C GLY A 868 -29.63 20.97 -10.84
N TYR A 869 -28.36 20.60 -10.90
CA TYR A 869 -27.43 20.67 -9.76
C TYR A 869 -25.97 20.99 -10.08
N VAL A 870 -25.26 21.62 -9.14
CA VAL A 870 -23.79 21.65 -9.07
C VAL A 870 -23.34 20.68 -7.99
N LEU A 871 -22.45 19.73 -8.32
CA LEU A 871 -21.79 18.86 -7.34
C LEU A 871 -20.29 19.14 -7.35
N ASN A 872 -19.73 19.49 -6.18
CA ASN A 872 -18.31 19.69 -5.96
C ASN A 872 -17.67 18.41 -5.41
N LEU A 873 -16.81 17.79 -6.21
CA LEU A 873 -16.01 16.63 -5.84
C LEU A 873 -14.68 17.13 -5.26
N SER A 874 -14.54 17.15 -3.94
CA SER A 874 -13.35 17.64 -3.25
C SER A 874 -12.80 16.66 -2.22
N GLY A 875 -11.54 16.85 -1.85
CA GLY A 875 -10.85 16.09 -0.81
C GLY A 875 -10.95 14.56 -0.99
N ALA A 876 -11.51 13.87 0.01
CA ALA A 876 -11.62 12.41 0.06
C ALA A 876 -12.50 11.78 -1.04
N HIS A 877 -13.31 12.59 -1.74
CA HIS A 877 -14.23 12.18 -2.81
C HIS A 877 -13.97 12.92 -4.14
N ALA A 878 -12.78 13.53 -4.29
CA ALA A 878 -12.35 14.17 -5.53
C ALA A 878 -12.33 13.18 -6.72
N GLY A 879 -12.75 13.65 -7.90
CA GLY A 879 -12.93 12.81 -9.08
C GLY A 879 -11.62 12.35 -9.75
N GLU A 880 -11.65 11.14 -10.33
CA GLU A 880 -10.61 10.69 -11.27
C GLU A 880 -10.81 11.41 -12.61
N LEU A 881 -9.85 12.28 -12.98
CA LEU A 881 -9.86 13.03 -14.22
C LEU A 881 -8.86 12.46 -15.24
N SER A 882 -9.16 12.64 -16.53
CA SER A 882 -8.24 12.33 -17.65
C SER A 882 -6.91 13.08 -17.56
N VAL A 883 -5.91 12.67 -18.35
CA VAL A 883 -4.57 13.31 -18.36
C VAL A 883 -4.62 14.81 -18.70
N ASN A 884 -5.46 15.21 -19.67
CA ASN A 884 -5.73 16.63 -19.99
C ASN A 884 -6.73 17.30 -19.02
N ARG A 885 -7.11 16.63 -17.92
CA ARG A 885 -8.03 17.03 -16.85
C ARG A 885 -9.42 17.50 -17.28
N LYS A 886 -9.81 17.32 -18.55
CA LYS A 886 -11.11 17.75 -19.07
C LYS A 886 -12.23 16.77 -18.71
N LYS A 887 -11.97 15.47 -18.86
CA LYS A 887 -12.99 14.43 -18.71
C LYS A 887 -13.00 13.86 -17.30
N LEU A 888 -14.19 13.75 -16.72
CA LEU A 888 -14.41 12.95 -15.51
C LEU A 888 -14.50 11.46 -15.91
N GLU A 889 -13.58 10.65 -15.41
CA GLU A 889 -13.51 9.21 -15.69
C GLU A 889 -14.22 8.39 -14.61
N ARG A 890 -14.14 8.83 -13.35
CA ARG A 890 -14.83 8.19 -12.21
C ARG A 890 -15.01 9.16 -11.04
N TYR A 891 -16.03 8.92 -10.22
CA TYR A 891 -16.21 9.54 -8.91
C TYR A 891 -17.00 8.62 -7.97
N ASP A 892 -17.12 9.01 -6.70
CA ASP A 892 -17.89 8.28 -5.69
C ASP A 892 -19.40 8.55 -5.83
N VAL A 893 -20.09 7.62 -6.51
CA VAL A 893 -21.52 7.71 -6.77
C VAL A 893 -22.36 7.46 -5.51
N LEU A 894 -21.87 6.68 -4.53
CA LEU A 894 -22.61 6.39 -3.30
C LEU A 894 -22.61 7.58 -2.36
N TRP A 895 -21.45 8.22 -2.18
CA TRP A 895 -21.35 9.49 -1.46
C TRP A 895 -22.18 10.58 -2.14
N ALA A 896 -22.14 10.69 -3.48
CA ALA A 896 -22.94 11.67 -4.21
C ALA A 896 -24.45 11.48 -4.01
N GLN A 897 -24.94 10.22 -4.02
CA GLN A 897 -26.34 9.92 -3.68
C GLN A 897 -26.73 10.37 -2.27
N GLU A 898 -25.81 10.24 -1.31
CA GLU A 898 -26.05 10.72 0.06
C GLU A 898 -26.04 12.26 0.13
N GLN A 899 -25.18 12.95 -0.62
CA GLN A 899 -25.27 14.42 -0.74
C GLN A 899 -26.61 14.85 -1.32
N PHE A 900 -27.15 14.14 -2.33
CA PHE A 900 -28.48 14.43 -2.87
C PHE A 900 -29.60 14.19 -1.84
N ARG A 901 -29.55 13.13 -1.00
CA ARG A 901 -30.51 12.92 0.10
C ARG A 901 -30.47 14.03 1.15
N GLN A 902 -29.28 14.53 1.48
CA GLN A 902 -29.12 15.60 2.45
C GLN A 902 -29.59 16.93 1.87
N GLY A 903 -29.14 17.28 0.66
CA GLY A 903 -29.53 18.49 -0.04
C GLY A 903 -31.02 18.56 -0.42
N ALA A 904 -31.70 17.42 -0.58
CA ALA A 904 -33.16 17.38 -0.78
C ALA A 904 -33.93 18.08 0.36
N ARG A 905 -33.38 18.09 1.58
CA ARG A 905 -34.02 18.70 2.77
C ARG A 905 -34.08 20.22 2.70
N ALA A 906 -33.27 20.88 1.87
CA ALA A 906 -33.31 22.35 1.70
C ALA A 906 -34.72 22.83 1.27
N PHE A 907 -35.43 22.04 0.47
CA PHE A 907 -36.79 22.35 0.01
C PHE A 907 -37.89 22.11 1.06
N LEU A 908 -37.59 21.50 2.21
CA LEU A 908 -38.59 21.30 3.29
C LEU A 908 -38.90 22.59 4.08
N GLY A 909 -38.14 23.66 3.86
CA GLY A 909 -38.34 24.98 4.47
C GLY A 909 -38.30 26.16 3.48
N GLN A 910 -38.29 25.89 2.16
CA GLN A 910 -38.22 26.88 1.10
C GLN A 910 -39.23 26.55 -0.02
N GLU A 911 -39.42 27.47 -0.98
CA GLU A 911 -40.29 27.20 -2.12
C GLU A 911 -39.63 26.19 -3.07
N THR A 912 -40.36 25.13 -3.45
CA THR A 912 -39.84 24.15 -4.42
C THR A 912 -39.77 24.74 -5.83
N PRO A 913 -38.84 24.25 -6.67
CA PRO A 913 -38.85 24.54 -8.10
C PRO A 913 -40.21 24.21 -8.76
N GLY A 914 -40.52 24.90 -9.85
CA GLY A 914 -41.75 24.65 -10.61
C GLY A 914 -41.83 23.22 -11.16
N LEU A 915 -43.06 22.75 -11.43
CA LEU A 915 -43.32 21.41 -11.94
C LEU A 915 -42.56 21.10 -13.24
N GLU A 916 -42.29 22.12 -14.07
CA GLU A 916 -41.46 21.99 -15.29
C GLU A 916 -40.00 21.58 -14.98
N TRP A 917 -39.43 22.06 -13.87
CA TRP A 917 -38.10 21.65 -13.39
C TRP A 917 -38.15 20.21 -12.85
N LEU A 918 -39.19 19.85 -12.09
CA LEU A 918 -39.40 18.51 -11.55
C LEU A 918 -39.55 17.46 -12.68
N TRP A 919 -40.37 17.76 -13.70
CA TRP A 919 -40.49 16.92 -14.90
C TRP A 919 -39.16 16.82 -15.67
N SER A 920 -38.40 17.91 -15.76
CA SER A 920 -37.07 17.92 -16.42
C SER A 920 -36.02 17.13 -15.64
N MET A 921 -36.08 17.16 -14.31
CA MET A 921 -35.26 16.37 -13.39
C MET A 921 -35.57 14.87 -13.54
N GLU A 922 -36.84 14.45 -13.54
CA GLU A 922 -37.20 13.05 -13.86
C GLU A 922 -36.81 12.64 -15.29
N SER A 923 -36.82 13.56 -16.25
CA SER A 923 -36.45 13.30 -17.64
C SER A 923 -34.96 13.04 -17.87
N ARG A 924 -34.09 13.55 -17.00
CA ARG A 924 -32.63 13.59 -17.22
C ARG A 924 -31.85 12.86 -16.13
N GLU A 925 -32.29 13.00 -14.89
CA GLU A 925 -31.62 12.53 -13.68
C GLU A 925 -32.61 11.67 -12.83
N SER A 926 -33.21 10.66 -13.45
CA SER A 926 -34.34 9.89 -12.87
C SER A 926 -34.03 9.17 -11.55
N SER A 927 -32.77 8.96 -11.21
CA SER A 927 -32.31 8.51 -9.89
C SER A 927 -32.42 9.62 -8.82
N ILE A 928 -31.98 10.83 -9.15
CA ILE A 928 -32.03 12.00 -8.27
C ILE A 928 -33.48 12.44 -8.05
N ALA A 929 -34.33 12.37 -9.08
CA ALA A 929 -35.77 12.64 -8.94
C ALA A 929 -36.44 11.74 -7.88
N ARG A 930 -36.07 10.45 -7.81
CA ARG A 930 -36.59 9.52 -6.79
C ARG A 930 -36.03 9.81 -5.40
N VAL A 931 -34.73 10.10 -5.28
CA VAL A 931 -34.09 10.54 -4.03
C VAL A 931 -34.75 11.82 -3.48
N LEU A 932 -35.06 12.79 -4.34
CA LEU A 932 -35.82 13.99 -3.97
C LEU A 932 -37.23 13.62 -3.48
N TRP A 933 -37.97 12.81 -4.25
CA TRP A 933 -39.32 12.40 -3.87
C TRP A 933 -39.39 11.62 -2.55
N GLU A 934 -38.42 10.73 -2.28
CA GLU A 934 -38.31 9.99 -1.00
C GLU A 934 -38.24 10.92 0.22
N VAL A 935 -37.60 12.08 0.09
CA VAL A 935 -37.44 13.07 1.17
C VAL A 935 -38.61 14.06 1.23
N LEU A 936 -39.17 14.47 0.09
CA LEU A 936 -40.19 15.52 0.01
C LEU A 936 -41.63 15.02 0.25
N ARG A 937 -41.92 13.75 -0.05
CA ARG A 937 -43.25 13.15 0.14
C ARG A 937 -43.69 13.15 1.61
N GLY A 938 -44.98 13.31 1.86
CA GLY A 938 -45.60 13.36 3.18
C GLY A 938 -45.36 14.65 3.96
N HIS A 939 -44.78 15.67 3.34
CA HIS A 939 -44.44 16.95 3.98
C HIS A 939 -45.26 18.15 3.45
N GLY A 940 -46.22 17.95 2.54
CA GLY A 940 -47.10 19.02 2.04
C GLY A 940 -46.37 20.07 1.18
N VAL A 941 -45.38 19.61 0.42
CA VAL A 941 -44.48 20.45 -0.38
C VAL A 941 -45.21 20.98 -1.62
N ARG A 942 -45.14 22.29 -1.88
CA ARG A 942 -45.97 22.96 -2.90
C ARG A 942 -45.16 23.52 -4.07
N ALA A 943 -45.19 22.79 -5.18
CA ALA A 943 -44.58 23.22 -6.44
C ALA A 943 -45.49 24.22 -7.19
N SER A 944 -44.88 25.02 -8.06
CA SER A 944 -45.59 25.97 -8.92
C SER A 944 -45.89 25.38 -10.32
N LEU A 945 -47.10 25.64 -10.80
CA LEU A 945 -47.51 25.52 -12.20
C LEU A 945 -47.64 26.93 -12.81
N GLY A 946 -47.66 27.03 -14.14
CA GLY A 946 -47.65 28.32 -14.86
C GLY A 946 -48.69 29.35 -14.36
N HIS A 947 -48.33 30.64 -14.45
CA HIS A 947 -49.06 31.77 -13.85
C HIS A 947 -49.14 31.75 -12.31
N GLY A 948 -48.22 31.05 -11.63
CA GLY A 948 -48.03 31.13 -10.17
C GLY A 948 -49.01 30.30 -9.35
N ARG A 949 -49.82 29.45 -9.98
CA ARG A 949 -50.71 28.51 -9.30
C ARG A 949 -49.87 27.46 -8.55
N ARG A 950 -50.02 27.39 -7.23
CA ARG A 950 -49.34 26.38 -6.39
C ARG A 950 -50.22 25.14 -6.25
N ILE A 951 -49.60 23.97 -6.31
CA ILE A 951 -50.27 22.66 -6.17
C ILE A 951 -49.46 21.82 -5.18
N ASP A 952 -50.15 21.06 -4.33
CA ASP A 952 -49.51 20.16 -3.37
C ASP A 952 -48.95 18.91 -4.07
N LEU A 953 -47.68 18.61 -3.85
CA LEU A 953 -46.98 17.52 -4.53
C LEU A 953 -47.45 16.15 -4.02
N ASP A 954 -47.94 16.07 -2.78
CA ASP A 954 -48.52 14.86 -2.20
C ASP A 954 -49.92 14.55 -2.76
N GLU A 955 -50.65 15.55 -3.27
CA GLU A 955 -51.95 15.36 -3.93
C GLU A 955 -51.79 15.10 -5.44
N LEU A 956 -50.92 15.85 -6.12
CA LEU A 956 -50.73 15.76 -7.58
C LEU A 956 -49.85 14.56 -7.99
N GLY A 957 -48.84 14.26 -7.18
CA GLY A 957 -47.72 13.37 -7.52
C GLY A 957 -46.74 13.98 -8.53
N TRP A 958 -45.60 13.32 -8.69
CA TRP A 958 -44.54 13.71 -9.63
C TRP A 958 -44.54 12.76 -10.82
N PHE A 959 -44.73 13.30 -12.03
CA PHE A 959 -44.90 12.47 -13.23
C PHE A 959 -44.50 13.20 -14.54
N ARG A 960 -43.36 12.84 -15.13
CA ARG A 960 -42.79 13.41 -16.37
C ARG A 960 -43.77 13.56 -17.52
N LEU A 961 -44.71 12.63 -17.69
CA LEU A 961 -45.68 12.65 -18.80
C LEU A 961 -46.64 13.86 -18.76
N ASP A 962 -46.79 14.51 -17.59
CA ASP A 962 -47.57 15.73 -17.44
C ASP A 962 -47.04 16.89 -18.28
N GLY A 963 -45.73 16.97 -18.52
CA GLY A 963 -45.14 18.01 -19.37
C GLY A 963 -45.65 17.96 -20.82
N GLY A 964 -45.90 16.76 -21.35
CA GLY A 964 -46.54 16.58 -22.67
C GLY A 964 -48.03 16.93 -22.65
N VAL A 965 -48.71 16.72 -21.52
CA VAL A 965 -50.12 17.11 -21.32
C VAL A 965 -50.28 18.63 -21.19
N HIS A 966 -49.31 19.32 -20.57
CA HIS A 966 -49.32 20.76 -20.32
C HIS A 966 -48.81 21.58 -21.53
N GLY A 967 -47.69 21.18 -22.14
CA GLY A 967 -46.97 21.98 -23.14
C GLY A 967 -47.44 21.87 -24.59
N GLY A 968 -48.31 20.91 -24.93
CA GLY A 968 -48.95 20.80 -26.25
C GLY A 968 -48.05 20.51 -27.45
N ARG A 969 -46.73 20.30 -27.26
CA ARG A 969 -45.77 19.88 -28.30
C ARG A 969 -45.23 18.49 -27.97
N GLY A 970 -45.44 17.54 -28.88
CA GLY A 970 -45.06 16.14 -28.67
C GLY A 970 -43.55 15.88 -28.79
N HIS A 971 -43.03 15.05 -27.90
CA HIS A 971 -41.80 14.29 -28.12
C HIS A 971 -42.15 12.94 -28.76
N ARG A 972 -41.31 12.47 -29.70
CA ARG A 972 -41.61 11.32 -30.59
C ARG A 972 -41.49 9.93 -29.96
N GLU A 973 -41.15 9.84 -28.68
CA GLU A 973 -41.19 8.60 -27.89
C GLU A 973 -42.00 8.89 -26.61
N GLY A 974 -42.78 7.91 -26.15
CA GLY A 974 -43.74 8.07 -25.05
C GLY A 974 -45.12 8.62 -25.45
N GLU A 975 -45.34 8.92 -26.73
CA GLU A 975 -46.58 9.52 -27.26
C GLU A 975 -47.84 8.68 -26.96
N GLU A 976 -47.74 7.33 -27.03
CA GLU A 976 -48.84 6.43 -26.67
C GLU A 976 -49.10 6.41 -25.15
N ALA A 977 -48.09 6.18 -24.31
CA ALA A 977 -48.26 6.19 -22.86
C ALA A 977 -48.82 7.54 -22.35
N SER A 978 -48.33 8.66 -22.90
CA SER A 978 -48.85 10.01 -22.63
C SER A 978 -50.33 10.13 -23.04
N ARG A 979 -50.71 9.67 -24.24
CA ARG A 979 -52.11 9.64 -24.70
C ARG A 979 -53.01 8.83 -23.76
N LEU A 980 -52.52 7.71 -23.22
CA LEU A 980 -53.29 6.85 -22.32
C LEU A 980 -53.54 7.49 -20.94
N VAL A 981 -52.56 8.22 -20.39
CA VAL A 981 -52.71 8.91 -19.09
C VAL A 981 -53.37 10.29 -19.19
N ARG A 982 -53.37 10.91 -20.38
CA ARG A 982 -53.86 12.28 -20.63
C ARG A 982 -55.24 12.59 -20.01
N PRO A 983 -56.29 11.75 -20.11
CA PRO A 983 -57.60 12.09 -19.54
C PRO A 983 -57.55 12.26 -18.01
N TRP A 984 -56.85 11.36 -17.32
CA TRP A 984 -56.65 11.41 -15.87
C TRP A 984 -55.76 12.59 -15.46
N ARG A 985 -54.63 12.81 -16.14
CA ARG A 985 -53.70 13.91 -15.79
C ARG A 985 -54.23 15.29 -16.13
N LEU A 986 -55.07 15.46 -17.16
CA LEU A 986 -55.80 16.71 -17.42
C LEU A 986 -56.71 17.11 -16.25
N ALA A 987 -57.36 16.13 -15.61
CA ALA A 987 -58.16 16.36 -14.41
C ALA A 987 -57.28 16.69 -13.20
N ALA A 988 -56.18 15.96 -12.98
CA ALA A 988 -55.25 16.20 -11.87
C ALA A 988 -54.56 17.58 -11.94
N LEU A 989 -54.09 17.98 -13.12
CA LEU A 989 -53.53 19.30 -13.37
C LEU A 989 -54.60 20.40 -13.38
N GLY A 990 -55.89 20.06 -13.48
CA GLY A 990 -56.99 21.02 -13.59
C GLY A 990 -56.78 21.98 -14.76
N SER A 991 -56.61 21.45 -15.97
CA SER A 991 -56.39 22.24 -17.19
C SER A 991 -57.72 22.55 -17.90
N GLU A 992 -57.99 23.82 -18.18
CA GLU A 992 -59.26 24.26 -18.78
C GLU A 992 -59.41 23.91 -20.27
N HIS A 993 -58.31 23.58 -20.96
CA HIS A 993 -58.29 23.22 -22.39
C HIS A 993 -58.95 21.86 -22.66
N ARG A 994 -60.29 21.85 -22.74
CA ARG A 994 -61.10 20.71 -23.18
C ARG A 994 -61.02 20.52 -24.70
N ASP A 995 -59.99 19.80 -25.12
CA ASP A 995 -59.91 19.17 -26.44
C ASP A 995 -61.12 18.23 -26.67
N ARG A 996 -61.80 18.39 -27.81
CA ARG A 996 -63.08 17.73 -28.14
C ARG A 996 -63.02 16.20 -28.15
N HIS A 997 -61.81 15.62 -28.21
CA HIS A 997 -61.61 14.18 -28.30
C HIS A 997 -61.16 13.53 -26.98
N THR A 998 -61.12 14.27 -25.86
CA THR A 998 -60.76 13.74 -24.53
C THR A 998 -61.78 14.10 -23.46
N ALA A 999 -62.36 13.08 -22.83
CA ALA A 999 -63.24 13.22 -21.66
C ALA A 999 -62.45 12.94 -20.37
N PRO A 1000 -62.09 13.95 -19.55
CA PRO A 1000 -61.48 13.73 -18.24
C PRO A 1000 -62.48 13.09 -17.25
N PRO A 1001 -62.02 12.32 -16.25
CA PRO A 1001 -62.89 11.71 -15.25
C PRO A 1001 -63.58 12.76 -14.37
N LEU A 1002 -64.82 12.49 -13.97
CA LEU A 1002 -65.63 13.37 -13.11
C LEU A 1002 -65.12 13.44 -11.66
N SER A 1003 -64.26 12.51 -11.24
CA SER A 1003 -63.58 12.51 -9.95
C SER A 1003 -62.26 11.77 -10.06
N LEU A 1004 -61.26 12.23 -9.30
CA LEU A 1004 -59.96 11.58 -9.16
C LEU A 1004 -59.97 10.50 -8.06
N SER A 1005 -61.08 10.31 -7.34
CA SER A 1005 -61.19 9.26 -6.32
C SER A 1005 -60.84 7.88 -6.89
N GLY A 1006 -60.00 7.13 -6.17
CA GLY A 1006 -59.50 5.82 -6.59
C GLY A 1006 -58.40 5.82 -7.67
N HIS A 1007 -58.06 6.96 -8.27
CA HIS A 1007 -56.89 7.06 -9.15
C HIS A 1007 -55.60 7.11 -8.32
N PRO A 1008 -54.45 6.62 -8.84
CA PRO A 1008 -53.19 6.66 -8.11
C PRO A 1008 -52.61 8.09 -8.01
N VAL A 1009 -51.71 8.29 -7.05
CA VAL A 1009 -50.75 9.41 -7.05
C VAL A 1009 -49.43 8.90 -7.63
N PRO A 1010 -48.95 9.43 -8.76
CA PRO A 1010 -47.73 8.95 -9.41
C PRO A 1010 -46.46 9.42 -8.71
N GLN A 1011 -45.37 8.69 -8.92
CA GLN A 1011 -44.05 8.93 -8.32
C GLN A 1011 -42.98 8.87 -9.42
N PRO A 1012 -41.80 9.48 -9.25
CA PRO A 1012 -40.79 9.50 -10.30
C PRO A 1012 -40.36 8.08 -10.69
N GLY A 1013 -40.22 7.85 -12.00
CA GLY A 1013 -39.99 6.51 -12.56
C GLY A 1013 -41.28 5.76 -12.92
N TRP A 1014 -42.47 6.21 -12.49
CA TRP A 1014 -43.75 5.66 -12.99
C TRP A 1014 -43.97 5.96 -14.46
N ALA A 1015 -43.41 7.06 -14.99
CA ALA A 1015 -43.46 7.38 -16.42
C ALA A 1015 -42.76 6.30 -17.25
N ASP A 1016 -41.54 5.93 -16.84
CA ASP A 1016 -40.75 4.86 -17.46
C ASP A 1016 -41.41 3.49 -17.32
N ILE A 1017 -42.07 3.21 -16.19
CA ILE A 1017 -42.86 1.99 -16.00
C ILE A 1017 -44.05 1.94 -16.98
N ALA A 1018 -44.77 3.05 -17.16
CA ALA A 1018 -45.89 3.18 -18.10
C ALA A 1018 -45.46 3.08 -19.58
N GLU A 1019 -44.28 3.59 -19.92
CA GLU A 1019 -43.72 3.55 -21.28
C GLU A 1019 -43.11 2.20 -21.67
N LYS A 1020 -42.56 1.43 -20.71
CA LYS A 1020 -41.59 0.36 -21.04
C LYS A 1020 -41.98 -1.04 -20.58
N VAL A 1021 -42.84 -1.20 -19.57
CA VAL A 1021 -43.12 -2.55 -19.01
C VAL A 1021 -44.02 -3.38 -19.91
N GLU A 1022 -45.02 -2.79 -20.58
CA GLU A 1022 -45.89 -3.42 -21.61
C GLU A 1022 -46.49 -4.81 -21.24
N GLY A 1023 -46.61 -5.12 -19.95
CA GLY A 1023 -47.05 -6.44 -19.46
C GLY A 1023 -45.99 -7.55 -19.45
N ASP A 1024 -44.70 -7.26 -19.72
CA ASP A 1024 -43.61 -8.22 -19.70
C ASP A 1024 -42.87 -8.23 -18.35
N TRP A 1025 -42.84 -9.39 -17.69
CA TRP A 1025 -42.14 -9.59 -16.42
C TRP A 1025 -40.61 -9.40 -16.53
N ARG A 1026 -40.01 -9.69 -17.70
CA ARG A 1026 -38.56 -9.50 -17.91
C ARG A 1026 -38.20 -8.03 -17.89
N VAL A 1027 -39.09 -7.17 -18.40
CA VAL A 1027 -38.90 -5.72 -18.37
C VAL A 1027 -39.27 -5.15 -17.00
N ALA A 1028 -40.28 -5.70 -16.31
CA ALA A 1028 -40.56 -5.34 -14.91
C ALA A 1028 -39.36 -5.60 -13.99
N VAL A 1029 -38.69 -6.76 -14.10
CA VAL A 1029 -37.46 -7.07 -13.34
C VAL A 1029 -36.30 -6.14 -13.74
N ARG A 1030 -36.10 -5.88 -15.04
CA ARG A 1030 -35.08 -4.91 -15.47
C ARG A 1030 -35.38 -3.45 -15.10
N MET A 1031 -36.64 -3.12 -14.84
CA MET A 1031 -37.03 -1.80 -14.32
C MET A 1031 -36.78 -1.72 -12.80
N ALA A 1032 -36.97 -2.81 -12.07
CA ALA A 1032 -36.64 -2.90 -10.65
C ALA A 1032 -35.12 -2.78 -10.42
N ASP A 1033 -34.32 -3.45 -11.26
CA ASP A 1033 -32.86 -3.25 -11.38
C ASP A 1033 -32.51 -1.79 -11.69
N ALA A 1034 -32.99 -1.24 -12.82
CA ALA A 1034 -32.65 0.11 -13.26
C ALA A 1034 -33.17 1.23 -12.33
N GLN A 1035 -34.13 0.94 -11.44
CA GLN A 1035 -34.62 1.86 -10.44
C GLN A 1035 -34.13 1.55 -9.01
N ASN A 1036 -33.27 0.55 -8.77
CA ASN A 1036 -32.83 0.12 -7.43
C ASN A 1036 -34.02 -0.02 -6.45
N THR A 1037 -34.99 -0.87 -6.79
CA THR A 1037 -36.26 -1.04 -6.08
C THR A 1037 -36.73 -2.51 -6.19
N THR A 1038 -37.71 -2.93 -5.40
CA THR A 1038 -38.17 -4.33 -5.45
C THR A 1038 -39.05 -4.60 -6.67
N VAL A 1039 -39.07 -5.85 -7.14
CA VAL A 1039 -39.97 -6.28 -8.22
C VAL A 1039 -41.45 -6.05 -7.82
N ALA A 1040 -41.78 -6.21 -6.53
CA ALA A 1040 -43.09 -5.88 -6.00
C ALA A 1040 -43.47 -4.40 -6.17
N GLU A 1041 -42.53 -3.45 -6.13
CA GLU A 1041 -42.81 -2.02 -6.27
C GLU A 1041 -43.12 -1.61 -7.70
N VAL A 1042 -42.38 -2.10 -8.69
CA VAL A 1042 -42.72 -1.96 -10.11
C VAL A 1042 -44.11 -2.57 -10.40
N LEU A 1043 -44.44 -3.69 -9.77
CA LEU A 1043 -45.76 -4.32 -9.89
C LEU A 1043 -46.87 -3.58 -9.13
N ARG A 1044 -46.57 -2.88 -8.02
CA ARG A 1044 -47.50 -1.95 -7.36
C ARG A 1044 -47.81 -0.76 -8.30
N ALA A 1045 -46.79 -0.17 -8.93
CA ALA A 1045 -46.95 0.96 -9.86
C ALA A 1045 -47.82 0.61 -11.08
N THR A 1046 -47.54 -0.50 -11.77
CA THR A 1046 -48.35 -0.95 -12.92
C THR A 1046 -49.80 -1.29 -12.55
N ARG A 1047 -50.07 -1.78 -11.33
CA ARG A 1047 -51.45 -1.96 -10.84
C ARG A 1047 -52.18 -0.64 -10.63
N GLY A 1048 -51.49 0.42 -10.20
CA GLY A 1048 -52.02 1.78 -10.15
C GLY A 1048 -52.29 2.34 -11.55
N LEU A 1049 -51.32 2.25 -12.46
CA LEU A 1049 -51.42 2.74 -13.84
C LEU A 1049 -52.56 2.06 -14.64
N ARG A 1050 -52.86 0.79 -14.35
CA ARG A 1050 -54.01 0.07 -14.90
C ARG A 1050 -55.36 0.77 -14.63
N ILE A 1051 -55.48 1.54 -13.55
CA ILE A 1051 -56.70 2.31 -13.23
C ILE A 1051 -56.87 3.47 -14.21
N ALA A 1052 -55.78 4.09 -14.67
CA ALA A 1052 -55.81 5.12 -15.69
C ALA A 1052 -56.07 4.56 -17.10
N HIS A 1053 -55.44 3.44 -17.48
CA HIS A 1053 -55.78 2.73 -18.72
C HIS A 1053 -55.46 1.22 -18.68
N PRO A 1054 -56.33 0.33 -19.20
CA PRO A 1054 -56.09 -1.12 -19.19
C PRO A 1054 -54.81 -1.60 -19.89
N GLN A 1055 -54.32 -0.87 -20.90
CA GLN A 1055 -53.06 -1.22 -21.59
C GLN A 1055 -51.80 -0.95 -20.75
N LEU A 1056 -51.90 -0.19 -19.65
CA LEU A 1056 -50.80 0.06 -18.72
C LEU A 1056 -50.70 -1.02 -17.61
N ALA A 1057 -51.41 -2.14 -17.79
CA ALA A 1057 -51.39 -3.25 -16.85
C ALA A 1057 -50.05 -4.01 -16.89
N GLY A 1058 -49.50 -4.29 -15.71
CA GLY A 1058 -48.30 -5.12 -15.56
C GLY A 1058 -48.56 -6.61 -15.80
N PRO A 1059 -47.48 -7.42 -15.83
CA PRO A 1059 -47.56 -8.87 -15.98
C PRO A 1059 -48.44 -9.52 -14.89
N ALA A 1060 -49.08 -10.63 -15.24
CA ALA A 1060 -49.81 -11.44 -14.29
C ALA A 1060 -48.85 -12.14 -13.30
N VAL A 1061 -49.09 -11.95 -12.00
CA VAL A 1061 -48.41 -12.69 -10.93
C VAL A 1061 -49.17 -13.98 -10.66
N LEU A 1062 -48.45 -15.10 -10.53
CA LEU A 1062 -49.01 -16.44 -10.31
C LEU A 1062 -48.30 -17.13 -9.14
N GLY A 1063 -49.05 -17.45 -8.09
CA GLY A 1063 -48.56 -18.15 -6.89
C GLY A 1063 -47.98 -17.23 -5.81
N ASP A 1064 -47.75 -17.81 -4.63
CA ASP A 1064 -47.33 -17.11 -3.39
C ASP A 1064 -45.81 -16.88 -3.33
N GLY A 1065 -45.21 -16.53 -4.46
CA GLY A 1065 -43.76 -16.27 -4.55
C GLY A 1065 -43.37 -14.93 -3.94
N ASP A 1066 -42.19 -14.86 -3.33
CA ASP A 1066 -41.64 -13.60 -2.86
C ASP A 1066 -41.27 -12.69 -4.05
N LEU A 1067 -41.68 -11.43 -3.96
CA LEU A 1067 -41.46 -10.38 -4.96
C LEU A 1067 -40.77 -9.16 -4.34
N ASP A 1068 -40.56 -9.12 -3.03
CA ASP A 1068 -39.99 -7.98 -2.32
C ASP A 1068 -38.46 -8.05 -2.25
N TRP A 1069 -37.85 -8.34 -3.41
CA TRP A 1069 -36.41 -8.43 -3.61
C TRP A 1069 -35.95 -7.43 -4.68
N GLU A 1070 -34.79 -6.82 -4.43
CA GLU A 1070 -34.05 -6.00 -5.38
C GLU A 1070 -33.24 -6.91 -6.33
N PRO A 1071 -33.32 -6.74 -7.66
CA PRO A 1071 -32.59 -7.60 -8.59
C PRO A 1071 -31.07 -7.42 -8.55
N GLY A 1072 -30.34 -8.52 -8.71
CA GLY A 1072 -28.88 -8.51 -8.78
C GLY A 1072 -28.35 -8.58 -10.22
N ILE A 1073 -27.03 -8.41 -10.35
CA ILE A 1073 -26.32 -8.52 -11.64
C ILE A 1073 -26.57 -9.85 -12.37
N THR A 1074 -26.82 -10.94 -11.63
CA THR A 1074 -27.23 -12.24 -12.19
C THR A 1074 -28.57 -12.16 -12.91
N ASP A 1075 -29.56 -11.52 -12.29
CA ASP A 1075 -30.92 -11.36 -12.80
C ASP A 1075 -30.94 -10.41 -14.00
N TRP A 1076 -30.09 -9.38 -13.98
CA TRP A 1076 -29.81 -8.53 -15.14
C TRP A 1076 -29.28 -9.33 -16.33
N TYR A 1077 -28.27 -10.20 -16.13
CA TYR A 1077 -27.73 -11.04 -17.20
C TYR A 1077 -28.79 -12.04 -17.71
N VAL A 1078 -29.55 -12.66 -16.82
CA VAL A 1078 -30.61 -13.64 -17.17
C VAL A 1078 -31.74 -12.96 -17.97
N THR A 1079 -32.29 -11.85 -17.48
CA THR A 1079 -33.36 -11.13 -18.18
C THR A 1079 -32.91 -10.51 -19.49
N THR A 1080 -31.68 -9.98 -19.56
CA THR A 1080 -31.07 -9.48 -20.81
C THR A 1080 -30.87 -10.60 -21.83
N GLY A 1081 -30.44 -11.79 -21.39
CA GLY A 1081 -30.36 -12.98 -22.23
C GLY A 1081 -31.74 -13.44 -22.74
N LEU A 1082 -32.76 -13.41 -21.88
CA LEU A 1082 -34.14 -13.82 -22.21
C LEU A 1082 -34.93 -12.80 -23.04
N LEU A 1083 -34.47 -11.56 -23.16
CA LEU A 1083 -35.01 -10.54 -24.07
C LEU A 1083 -34.30 -10.55 -25.44
N GLY A 1084 -33.10 -11.13 -25.52
CA GLY A 1084 -32.28 -11.18 -26.73
C GLY A 1084 -31.60 -9.84 -27.07
N ARG A 1085 -30.71 -9.86 -28.06
CA ARG A 1085 -30.15 -8.62 -28.63
C ARG A 1085 -31.19 -7.95 -29.53
N LYS A 1086 -31.39 -6.63 -29.38
CA LYS A 1086 -32.03 -5.82 -30.44
C LYS A 1086 -31.25 -6.00 -31.74
N ARG A 1087 -31.95 -5.97 -32.88
CA ARG A 1087 -31.33 -5.94 -34.21
C ARG A 1087 -30.34 -4.79 -34.33
N ASP A 1088 -29.27 -5.02 -35.10
CA ASP A 1088 -28.36 -3.96 -35.49
C ASP A 1088 -29.03 -3.10 -36.58
N PRO A 1089 -29.00 -1.75 -36.50
CA PRO A 1089 -29.49 -0.88 -37.58
C PRO A 1089 -28.84 -1.15 -38.96
N LEU A 1090 -27.71 -1.87 -39.01
CA LEU A 1090 -26.98 -2.22 -40.22
C LEU A 1090 -27.47 -3.50 -40.93
N ASP A 1091 -28.41 -4.27 -40.36
CA ASP A 1091 -28.99 -5.50 -40.95
C ASP A 1091 -29.81 -5.28 -42.26
N GLY A 1092 -29.76 -4.08 -42.86
CA GLY A 1092 -30.53 -3.69 -44.05
C GLY A 1092 -29.93 -4.04 -45.41
N PHE A 1093 -28.69 -4.53 -45.48
CA PHE A 1093 -28.00 -4.81 -46.75
C PHE A 1093 -28.05 -6.29 -47.16
N ALA A 1094 -29.09 -6.65 -47.91
CA ALA A 1094 -29.17 -7.94 -48.58
C ALA A 1094 -28.31 -7.98 -49.86
N ALA A 1095 -27.53 -9.05 -50.03
CA ALA A 1095 -26.91 -9.44 -51.29
C ALA A 1095 -27.52 -10.77 -51.78
N PRO A 1096 -27.79 -10.94 -53.09
CA PRO A 1096 -28.64 -12.02 -53.58
C PRO A 1096 -27.96 -13.41 -53.63
N SER A 1097 -28.81 -14.43 -53.65
CA SER A 1097 -28.48 -15.87 -53.69
C SER A 1097 -27.83 -16.33 -55.02
N GLY A 1098 -26.95 -17.34 -54.94
CA GLY A 1098 -26.38 -18.01 -56.12
C GLY A 1098 -25.49 -19.23 -55.80
N GLU A 1099 -26.12 -20.39 -55.64
CA GLU A 1099 -25.49 -21.74 -55.71
C GLU A 1099 -25.53 -22.27 -57.17
N PRO A 1100 -24.96 -23.45 -57.56
CA PRO A 1100 -24.20 -24.46 -56.78
C PRO A 1100 -22.88 -24.99 -57.46
N CYS A 1101 -22.22 -25.96 -56.79
CA CYS A 1101 -21.31 -27.00 -57.36
C CYS A 1101 -19.90 -26.55 -57.88
N GLY A 1102 -18.80 -27.31 -57.75
CA GLY A 1102 -18.52 -28.56 -57.00
C GLY A 1102 -17.16 -29.20 -57.42
N GLN A 1103 -16.68 -30.21 -56.66
CA GLN A 1103 -15.49 -31.08 -56.93
C GLN A 1103 -14.09 -30.40 -56.91
N ALA A 1104 -12.94 -31.07 -56.67
CA ALA A 1104 -12.62 -32.32 -55.94
C ALA A 1104 -11.08 -32.45 -55.66
N ALA A 1105 -10.70 -33.34 -54.71
CA ALA A 1105 -9.35 -33.90 -54.43
C ALA A 1105 -8.22 -32.94 -53.94
N GLY A 1106 -7.19 -33.41 -53.20
CA GLY A 1106 -6.92 -34.74 -52.63
C GLY A 1106 -5.62 -34.82 -51.80
N GLY A 1107 -5.42 -35.91 -51.03
CA GLY A 1107 -4.28 -36.13 -50.09
C GLY A 1107 -4.64 -35.77 -48.63
N ARG A 1108 -4.70 -36.64 -47.60
CA ARG A 1108 -4.13 -37.98 -47.27
C ARG A 1108 -2.59 -37.99 -47.07
N ARG A 1109 -2.04 -38.57 -45.99
CA ARG A 1109 -2.63 -39.23 -44.79
C ARG A 1109 -1.59 -39.43 -43.65
N HIS A 1110 -2.08 -40.04 -42.55
CA HIS A 1110 -1.40 -40.59 -41.35
C HIS A 1110 -1.28 -39.66 -40.14
N SER A 1111 -1.22 -40.11 -38.87
CA SER A 1111 -1.87 -41.24 -38.10
C SER A 1111 -1.30 -41.24 -36.66
N LEU A 1112 -1.87 -41.76 -35.56
CA LEU A 1112 -3.17 -42.29 -35.05
C LEU A 1112 -2.96 -42.51 -33.51
N PRO A 1113 -3.91 -42.99 -32.65
CA PRO A 1113 -5.33 -43.31 -32.81
C PRO A 1113 -6.27 -42.61 -31.79
N ALA A 1114 -7.57 -42.97 -31.81
CA ALA A 1114 -8.55 -42.67 -30.75
C ALA A 1114 -9.64 -43.78 -30.71
N PRO A 1115 -10.38 -43.90 -29.59
CA PRO A 1115 -11.76 -44.42 -29.58
C PRO A 1115 -12.73 -43.50 -28.79
N ALA A 1116 -14.05 -43.43 -29.03
CA ALA A 1116 -14.91 -43.90 -30.12
C ALA A 1116 -16.23 -43.05 -30.13
N ARG A 1117 -17.20 -43.32 -31.02
CA ARG A 1117 -18.48 -42.55 -31.13
C ARG A 1117 -19.75 -43.43 -31.21
N GLY A 1118 -20.75 -43.14 -30.37
CA GLY A 1118 -22.18 -43.47 -30.54
C GLY A 1118 -22.60 -44.94 -30.32
N PRO A 1119 -23.91 -45.30 -30.47
CA PRO A 1119 -25.08 -44.45 -30.79
C PRO A 1119 -26.42 -44.74 -30.02
N LEU A 1120 -27.41 -43.86 -30.20
CA LEU A 1120 -28.89 -44.07 -30.24
C LEU A 1120 -29.73 -44.77 -29.12
N ARG A 1121 -30.73 -44.00 -28.63
CA ARG A 1121 -32.18 -44.34 -28.40
C ARG A 1121 -32.67 -45.28 -27.26
N HIS A 1122 -33.55 -44.67 -26.42
CA HIS A 1122 -34.74 -45.19 -25.68
C HIS A 1122 -34.63 -45.98 -24.33
N ARG A 1123 -35.63 -45.66 -23.47
CA ARG A 1123 -36.05 -46.16 -22.13
C ARG A 1123 -36.06 -47.71 -21.98
N PRO A 1124 -35.95 -48.33 -20.76
CA PRO A 1124 -36.80 -48.00 -19.58
C PRO A 1124 -36.34 -48.32 -18.11
N ARG A 1125 -37.15 -47.81 -17.15
CA ARG A 1125 -37.53 -48.33 -15.79
C ARG A 1125 -36.50 -48.72 -14.68
N LEU A 1126 -36.56 -47.94 -13.59
CA LEU A 1126 -36.76 -48.34 -12.16
C LEU A 1126 -35.91 -49.48 -11.50
N ARG A 1127 -35.20 -49.15 -10.40
CA ARG A 1127 -35.65 -49.44 -9.00
C ARG A 1127 -34.80 -48.81 -7.87
N HIS A 1128 -35.34 -48.87 -6.66
CA HIS A 1128 -34.98 -48.23 -5.39
C HIS A 1128 -33.56 -48.45 -4.81
N VAL A 1129 -33.16 -47.49 -3.97
CA VAL A 1129 -32.53 -47.72 -2.65
C VAL A 1129 -33.55 -47.23 -1.58
N PRO A 1130 -33.67 -47.85 -0.38
CA PRO A 1130 -34.84 -47.67 0.51
C PRO A 1130 -34.70 -46.64 1.64
N GLU A 1131 -35.82 -46.32 2.28
CA GLU A 1131 -35.90 -45.62 3.58
C GLU A 1131 -35.32 -46.48 4.74
N ALA A 1132 -34.94 -45.81 5.83
CA ALA A 1132 -35.00 -46.39 7.18
C ALA A 1132 -35.89 -45.48 8.05
N ALA A 1133 -37.10 -45.93 8.40
CA ALA A 1133 -38.06 -45.13 9.16
C ALA A 1133 -39.07 -45.98 9.95
N ARG A 1134 -39.65 -45.37 10.99
CA ARG A 1134 -40.88 -45.75 11.74
C ARG A 1134 -40.84 -46.96 12.70
N ARG A 1135 -41.16 -46.66 13.96
CA ARG A 1135 -42.35 -47.21 14.66
C ARG A 1135 -43.19 -45.99 15.11
N ALA A 1136 -44.46 -45.87 14.70
CA ALA A 1136 -45.67 -46.31 15.42
C ALA A 1136 -45.89 -45.58 16.77
N GLY A 1137 -47.07 -45.06 17.10
CA GLY A 1137 -48.33 -44.93 16.33
C GLY A 1137 -49.52 -44.45 17.18
N ARG A 1138 -50.68 -44.21 16.53
CA ARG A 1138 -52.06 -44.08 17.09
C ARG A 1138 -52.28 -43.36 18.45
N GLY A 1139 -52.71 -42.09 18.37
CA GLY A 1139 -54.05 -41.69 18.87
C GLY A 1139 -54.23 -41.06 20.27
N VAL A 1140 -55.50 -40.68 20.53
CA VAL A 1140 -56.15 -40.40 21.84
C VAL A 1140 -55.77 -39.08 22.58
N ARG A 1141 -56.64 -38.07 22.42
CA ARG A 1141 -56.99 -37.04 23.44
C ARG A 1141 -57.73 -37.69 24.64
N PRO A 1142 -57.99 -37.05 25.81
CA PRO A 1142 -57.73 -35.65 26.26
C PRO A 1142 -57.20 -35.52 27.73
N VAL A 1143 -57.33 -34.30 28.32
CA VAL A 1143 -57.63 -33.98 29.76
C VAL A 1143 -56.55 -33.28 30.62
N ARG A 1144 -56.94 -32.10 31.13
CA ARG A 1144 -56.67 -31.34 32.39
C ARG A 1144 -55.52 -31.74 33.38
N ALA A 1145 -55.02 -30.87 34.28
CA ALA A 1145 -54.95 -29.38 34.41
C ALA A 1145 -54.28 -28.95 35.77
N VAL A 1146 -53.92 -27.66 35.90
CA VAL A 1146 -54.11 -26.79 37.12
C VAL A 1146 -53.13 -26.83 38.35
N ARG A 1147 -52.56 -25.62 38.64
CA ARG A 1147 -52.15 -24.98 39.94
C ARG A 1147 -50.88 -25.37 40.75
N GLY A 1148 -50.42 -24.37 41.55
CA GLY A 1148 -49.41 -24.40 42.63
C GLY A 1148 -48.02 -23.87 42.22
N GLN A 1149 -47.44 -22.73 42.64
CA GLN A 1149 -47.67 -21.67 43.65
C GLN A 1149 -46.96 -21.80 45.03
N ALA A 1150 -46.20 -20.75 45.41
CA ALA A 1150 -45.80 -20.27 46.76
C ALA A 1150 -44.44 -20.67 47.43
N ALA A 1151 -43.48 -19.72 47.38
CA ALA A 1151 -42.89 -18.94 48.51
C ALA A 1151 -41.92 -19.51 49.60
N GLY A 1152 -40.98 -18.64 50.05
CA GLY A 1152 -40.12 -18.75 51.26
C GLY A 1152 -38.60 -18.58 50.99
N HIS A 1153 -37.74 -17.98 51.82
CA HIS A 1153 -37.90 -17.13 53.04
C HIS A 1153 -36.60 -16.29 53.32
N ARG A 1154 -36.54 -15.48 54.41
CA ARG A 1154 -35.40 -14.60 54.87
C ARG A 1154 -34.61 -15.26 56.05
N PRO A 1155 -33.50 -14.72 56.67
CA PRO A 1155 -33.08 -13.31 56.92
C PRO A 1155 -31.54 -12.97 56.92
N GLY A 1156 -31.12 -11.80 57.50
CA GLY A 1156 -29.72 -11.33 57.80
C GLY A 1156 -29.52 -11.06 59.32
N PRO A 1157 -28.63 -10.13 59.85
CA PRO A 1157 -27.80 -9.05 59.26
C PRO A 1157 -26.26 -9.37 59.27
N PRO A 1158 -25.22 -8.71 59.91
CA PRO A 1158 -25.05 -7.57 60.89
C PRO A 1158 -24.13 -6.37 60.43
N PRO A 1159 -23.76 -5.35 61.28
CA PRO A 1159 -23.22 -4.05 60.77
C PRO A 1159 -22.09 -3.23 61.52
N GLY A 1160 -21.33 -2.42 60.75
CA GLY A 1160 -20.79 -1.06 61.11
C GLY A 1160 -19.49 -0.91 61.96
N PRO A 1161 -19.06 0.32 62.38
CA PRO A 1161 -19.47 1.67 61.94
C PRO A 1161 -18.42 2.87 61.97
N ARG A 1162 -18.63 3.93 61.14
CA ARG A 1162 -18.50 5.41 61.44
C ARG A 1162 -17.13 6.11 61.69
N LEU A 1163 -16.91 7.44 61.47
CA LEU A 1163 -17.62 8.58 60.77
C LEU A 1163 -16.68 9.17 59.64
N HIS A 1164 -16.38 10.47 59.33
CA HIS A 1164 -16.75 11.88 59.65
C HIS A 1164 -16.12 12.85 58.56
N ARG A 1165 -16.16 14.22 58.46
CA ARG A 1165 -16.75 15.41 59.14
C ARG A 1165 -16.67 16.69 58.22
N ARG A 1166 -17.70 17.59 58.21
CA ARG A 1166 -17.73 19.08 57.93
C ARG A 1166 -17.01 19.70 56.69
N ARG A 1167 -17.75 20.35 55.74
CA ARG A 1167 -18.14 21.81 55.59
C ARG A 1167 -17.10 22.66 54.82
N ALA A 1168 -17.42 23.69 54.02
CA ALA A 1168 -18.64 24.52 53.76
C ALA A 1168 -18.40 25.39 52.47
N GLU A 1169 -19.31 26.12 51.79
CA GLU A 1169 -20.79 26.28 51.80
C GLU A 1169 -21.29 26.66 50.35
N ALA A 1170 -22.08 27.74 50.09
CA ALA A 1170 -22.56 28.22 48.75
C ALA A 1170 -22.87 29.75 48.74
N PRO A 1171 -23.25 30.43 47.62
CA PRO A 1171 -24.66 30.39 47.13
C PRO A 1171 -24.94 30.60 45.61
N LEU A 1172 -25.65 29.61 45.04
CA LEU A 1172 -26.87 29.66 44.19
C LEU A 1172 -27.06 30.61 42.97
N PRO A 1173 -27.46 30.03 41.81
CA PRO A 1173 -28.10 30.71 40.67
C PRO A 1173 -29.59 30.31 40.47
N PRO A 1174 -30.32 31.04 39.63
CA PRO A 1174 -31.24 30.48 38.63
C PRO A 1174 -30.68 30.65 37.20
N GLY A 1175 -31.15 29.98 36.16
CA GLY A 1175 -32.12 28.87 36.05
C GLY A 1175 -32.53 28.70 34.57
N GLY A 1176 -32.93 27.52 34.06
CA GLY A 1176 -32.95 26.16 34.63
C GLY A 1176 -33.72 25.19 33.71
N GLN A 1177 -33.70 23.88 34.04
CA GLN A 1177 -34.64 22.82 33.59
C GLN A 1177 -34.74 22.48 32.07
N VAL A 1178 -34.93 21.22 31.63
CA VAL A 1178 -35.03 19.93 32.34
C VAL A 1178 -34.58 18.71 31.47
N ARG A 1179 -34.10 17.68 32.17
CA ARG A 1179 -33.87 16.24 31.84
C ARG A 1179 -34.47 15.64 30.54
N LEU A 1180 -33.74 14.69 29.94
CA LEU A 1180 -33.94 13.20 29.98
C LEU A 1180 -32.98 12.54 28.96
N ALA A 1181 -31.99 11.71 29.33
CA ALA A 1181 -32.02 10.34 29.89
C ALA A 1181 -32.00 9.22 28.82
N ALA A 1182 -30.99 8.34 28.88
CA ALA A 1182 -30.73 7.29 27.87
C ALA A 1182 -31.43 5.94 28.15
N ARG A 1183 -31.67 5.15 27.09
CA ARG A 1183 -32.02 3.71 27.17
C ARG A 1183 -31.41 2.87 26.03
N ARG A 1184 -31.12 1.62 26.37
CA ARG A 1184 -30.77 0.43 25.55
C ARG A 1184 -31.69 -0.72 26.02
N PRO A 1185 -31.73 -1.92 25.39
CA PRO A 1185 -31.48 -2.34 24.00
C PRO A 1185 -32.80 -2.96 23.42
N PRO A 1186 -32.91 -4.06 22.61
CA PRO A 1186 -32.24 -5.38 22.67
C PRO A 1186 -31.71 -5.93 21.30
N LEU A 1187 -31.35 -7.23 21.23
CA LEU A 1187 -30.72 -7.92 20.08
C LEU A 1187 -31.68 -8.69 19.15
N GLY A 1188 -31.25 -8.94 17.90
CA GLY A 1188 -31.81 -9.88 16.91
C GLY A 1188 -30.72 -10.76 16.26
N ARG A 1189 -31.08 -11.77 15.42
CA ARG A 1189 -30.18 -12.87 15.00
C ARG A 1189 -30.14 -13.19 13.49
N ALA A 1190 -28.91 -13.43 13.02
CA ALA A 1190 -28.45 -14.50 12.10
C ALA A 1190 -28.71 -14.48 10.57
N GLY A 1191 -27.67 -14.93 9.83
CA GLY A 1191 -27.71 -15.33 8.40
C GLY A 1191 -27.20 -14.25 7.42
N GLY A 1192 -26.39 -14.53 6.38
CA GLY A 1192 -25.64 -15.75 6.05
C GLY A 1192 -25.60 -16.10 4.54
N GLY A 1193 -24.76 -15.43 3.74
CA GLY A 1193 -24.66 -15.65 2.27
C GLY A 1193 -23.26 -15.44 1.69
N ARG A 1194 -22.98 -15.95 0.49
CA ARG A 1194 -21.63 -15.99 -0.13
C ARG A 1194 -21.60 -15.63 -1.64
N ARG A 1195 -20.59 -14.82 -2.00
CA ARG A 1195 -19.73 -14.89 -3.21
C ARG A 1195 -20.20 -14.41 -4.60
N HIS A 1196 -19.22 -13.79 -5.28
CA HIS A 1196 -18.90 -13.75 -6.72
C HIS A 1196 -19.78 -12.94 -7.70
N GLY A 1197 -19.14 -12.00 -8.43
CA GLY A 1197 -19.58 -11.54 -9.76
C GLY A 1197 -19.02 -12.42 -10.89
N PRO A 1198 -19.18 -12.03 -12.18
CA PRO A 1198 -17.98 -11.57 -12.91
C PRO A 1198 -18.20 -10.51 -14.03
N ARG A 1199 -17.08 -10.10 -14.65
CA ARG A 1199 -16.97 -9.24 -15.85
C ARG A 1199 -17.48 -9.92 -17.16
N HIS A 1200 -17.61 -9.07 -18.19
CA HIS A 1200 -17.41 -9.27 -19.65
C HIS A 1200 -18.67 -9.07 -20.52
N GLY A 1201 -18.60 -8.38 -21.67
CA GLY A 1201 -17.48 -7.63 -22.26
C GLY A 1201 -17.67 -7.29 -23.75
N ARG A 1202 -16.76 -6.47 -24.30
CA ARG A 1202 -16.46 -6.19 -25.73
C ARG A 1202 -17.59 -6.38 -26.77
N GLY A 1203 -18.07 -5.27 -27.33
CA GLY A 1203 -18.59 -5.22 -28.70
C GLY A 1203 -17.50 -4.72 -29.67
N ALA A 1204 -17.35 -5.37 -30.81
CA ALA A 1204 -16.48 -4.92 -31.90
C ALA A 1204 -17.20 -5.12 -33.24
N THR A 1205 -17.07 -4.16 -34.16
CA THR A 1205 -17.62 -4.22 -35.51
C THR A 1205 -16.48 -4.14 -36.53
N ALA A 1206 -16.63 -4.86 -37.64
CA ALA A 1206 -15.65 -4.89 -38.72
C ALA A 1206 -16.33 -5.21 -40.05
N HIS A 1207 -15.95 -4.49 -41.12
CA HIS A 1207 -15.43 -5.12 -42.34
C HIS A 1207 -14.96 -4.09 -43.38
N GLY A 1208 -13.95 -4.50 -44.15
CA GLY A 1208 -13.39 -3.76 -45.29
C GLY A 1208 -12.30 -4.60 -45.95
N ARG A 1209 -12.64 -5.32 -47.02
CA ARG A 1209 -11.66 -6.03 -47.87
C ARG A 1209 -10.95 -4.98 -48.77
N LEU A 1210 -9.87 -5.22 -49.54
CA LEU A 1210 -9.50 -6.44 -50.28
C LEU A 1210 -8.09 -6.30 -50.93
N ARG A 1211 -7.18 -7.29 -50.77
CA ARG A 1211 -5.86 -7.44 -51.48
C ARG A 1211 -4.84 -6.29 -51.18
N LEU A 1212 -3.52 -6.37 -51.45
CA LEU A 1212 -2.66 -7.27 -52.26
C LEU A 1212 -1.50 -7.88 -51.44
N ALA A 1213 -0.65 -8.71 -52.08
CA ALA A 1213 0.53 -9.35 -51.51
C ALA A 1213 1.82 -8.97 -52.26
N GLY A 1214 2.99 -9.19 -51.63
CA GLY A 1214 4.26 -9.47 -52.32
C GLY A 1214 5.19 -8.29 -52.66
N PRO A 1215 6.43 -8.25 -52.14
CA PRO A 1215 7.57 -7.49 -52.71
C PRO A 1215 8.18 -8.26 -53.93
N PRO A 1216 9.26 -7.82 -54.66
CA PRO A 1216 10.31 -6.87 -54.25
C PRO A 1216 11.02 -5.97 -55.32
N ARG A 1217 11.87 -5.06 -54.81
CA ARG A 1217 13.20 -4.58 -55.31
C ARG A 1217 13.41 -3.90 -56.70
N THR A 1218 14.47 -3.07 -56.69
CA THR A 1218 15.34 -2.57 -57.79
C THR A 1218 14.96 -1.33 -58.65
N ARG A 1219 16.03 -0.61 -59.08
CA ARG A 1219 16.10 0.64 -59.90
C ARG A 1219 16.79 0.31 -61.27
N PRO A 1220 17.14 1.25 -62.18
CA PRO A 1220 16.63 2.62 -62.48
C PRO A 1220 16.24 2.87 -63.98
N GLY A 1221 15.61 4.04 -64.24
CA GLY A 1221 15.00 4.52 -65.50
C GLY A 1221 15.83 4.79 -66.77
N SER A 1222 15.21 5.46 -67.76
CA SER A 1222 15.87 6.12 -68.90
C SER A 1222 14.99 7.16 -69.66
N ASP A 1223 15.63 8.26 -70.08
CA ASP A 1223 15.49 9.07 -71.32
C ASP A 1223 14.13 9.62 -71.90
N ARG A 1224 14.04 10.97 -71.90
CA ARG A 1224 14.10 11.90 -73.10
C ARG A 1224 12.88 12.61 -73.75
N THR A 1225 13.17 13.89 -74.08
CA THR A 1225 12.74 14.70 -75.27
C THR A 1225 11.27 15.19 -75.36
N LEU A 1226 10.91 16.30 -76.05
CA LEU A 1226 11.63 17.29 -76.91
C LEU A 1226 10.81 18.63 -76.99
N GLY A 1227 11.41 19.81 -77.28
CA GLY A 1227 10.65 20.88 -78.00
C GLY A 1227 10.79 22.41 -77.70
N ARG A 1228 11.90 23.06 -78.08
CA ARG A 1228 12.01 24.40 -78.75
C ARG A 1228 11.44 25.75 -78.17
N ARG A 1229 12.36 26.75 -78.13
CA ARG A 1229 12.24 28.23 -78.42
C ARG A 1229 11.47 29.10 -77.39
N THR A 1230 11.90 30.30 -76.97
CA THR A 1230 13.00 31.28 -77.34
C THR A 1230 13.75 31.78 -76.07
N GLY A 1231 14.70 32.74 -76.05
CA GLY A 1231 15.57 33.36 -77.07
C GLY A 1231 15.87 34.87 -76.87
N ARG A 1232 17.17 35.24 -76.65
CA ARG A 1232 17.75 36.58 -76.29
C ARG A 1232 17.47 37.04 -74.84
N ALA A 1233 18.33 37.76 -74.10
CA ALA A 1233 19.79 38.04 -74.11
C ALA A 1233 20.11 38.89 -72.85
N ALA A 1234 21.29 38.93 -72.17
CA ALA A 1234 22.58 38.22 -72.23
C ALA A 1234 23.09 38.03 -70.75
N ARG A 1235 24.34 38.20 -70.24
CA ARG A 1235 25.67 38.60 -70.77
C ARG A 1235 26.81 38.05 -69.85
N ARG A 1236 27.89 37.57 -70.50
CA ARG A 1236 29.32 37.33 -70.14
C ARG A 1236 29.98 37.93 -68.85
N PRO A 1237 31.18 37.45 -68.42
CA PRO A 1237 31.91 36.18 -68.72
C PRO A 1237 32.76 35.53 -67.56
N ALA A 1238 33.42 34.39 -67.87
CA ALA A 1238 34.75 33.92 -67.36
C ALA A 1238 34.91 33.48 -65.87
N HIS A 1239 35.81 32.54 -65.47
CA HIS A 1239 36.59 31.48 -66.16
C HIS A 1239 37.08 30.40 -65.14
N LEU A 1240 37.21 29.13 -65.58
CA LEU A 1240 38.23 28.05 -65.32
C LEU A 1240 39.19 28.07 -64.08
N PRO A 1241 39.83 26.93 -63.65
CA PRO A 1241 39.61 25.48 -63.86
C PRO A 1241 39.84 24.57 -62.58
N ARG A 1242 40.00 23.24 -62.76
CA ARG A 1242 40.62 22.24 -61.82
C ARG A 1242 42.18 22.26 -61.94
N PRO A 1243 43.05 21.40 -61.31
CA PRO A 1243 42.95 20.28 -60.31
C PRO A 1243 44.02 20.45 -59.16
N PRO A 1244 44.92 19.52 -58.71
CA PRO A 1244 44.95 18.05 -58.46
C PRO A 1244 45.47 17.63 -57.04
N ARG A 1245 46.20 16.50 -56.92
CA ARG A 1245 46.63 15.70 -55.74
C ARG A 1245 48.01 16.04 -55.11
N ARG A 1246 48.20 15.64 -53.82
CA ARG A 1246 49.40 15.05 -53.14
C ARG A 1246 50.76 15.82 -52.98
N ARG A 1247 51.15 16.06 -51.69
CA ARG A 1247 52.51 15.94 -51.03
C ARG A 1247 53.74 16.73 -51.60
N PRO A 1248 54.92 16.75 -50.93
CA PRO A 1248 55.37 17.43 -49.70
C PRO A 1248 56.56 18.40 -50.04
N PRO A 1249 57.76 18.46 -49.40
CA PRO A 1249 58.21 18.60 -47.98
C PRO A 1249 59.10 19.89 -47.74
N ARG A 1250 59.84 19.96 -46.60
CA ARG A 1250 60.98 20.90 -46.27
C ARG A 1250 60.60 22.39 -46.04
N ALA A 1251 61.40 23.29 -45.43
CA ALA A 1251 62.50 23.30 -44.41
C ALA A 1251 63.01 24.77 -44.24
N ALA A 1252 63.78 25.24 -43.25
CA ALA A 1252 64.05 24.93 -41.82
C ALA A 1252 65.01 26.02 -41.23
N LEU A 1253 65.25 26.06 -39.89
CA LEU A 1253 66.10 27.03 -39.13
C LEU A 1253 65.52 28.47 -39.06
N GLY A 1254 65.78 29.35 -38.08
CA GLY A 1254 66.51 29.34 -36.79
C GLY A 1254 66.11 30.65 -36.01
N ARG A 1255 66.82 31.25 -35.03
CA ARG A 1255 68.02 30.93 -34.23
C ARG A 1255 68.19 32.05 -33.15
N HIS A 1256 68.56 31.72 -31.90
CA HIS A 1256 69.19 32.65 -30.88
C HIS A 1256 68.39 33.88 -30.37
N HIS A 1257 68.77 34.62 -29.29
CA HIS A 1257 69.35 34.32 -27.96
C HIS A 1257 69.41 35.63 -27.10
N ARG A 1258 69.58 35.55 -25.76
CA ARG A 1258 69.89 36.67 -24.79
C ARG A 1258 68.78 37.75 -24.57
N SER A 1259 68.70 38.48 -23.45
CA SER A 1259 69.24 38.29 -22.07
C SER A 1259 68.72 39.34 -21.06
N GLY A 1260 68.52 38.95 -19.79
CA GLY A 1260 69.10 39.67 -18.63
C GLY A 1260 68.26 40.64 -17.77
N ARG A 1261 68.09 40.27 -16.49
CA ARG A 1261 67.92 41.11 -15.26
C ARG A 1261 66.75 42.11 -15.14
N GLY A 1262 65.98 41.98 -14.05
CA GLY A 1262 65.05 42.98 -13.50
C GLY A 1262 64.45 42.45 -12.19
N ALA A 1263 64.09 43.30 -11.22
CA ALA A 1263 63.71 42.85 -9.86
C ALA A 1263 62.44 43.54 -9.30
N ARG A 1264 61.89 42.91 -8.26
CA ARG A 1264 60.93 43.44 -7.24
C ARG A 1264 59.46 43.72 -7.64
N SER A 1265 58.62 42.75 -7.27
CA SER A 1265 57.55 42.84 -6.24
C SER A 1265 56.23 43.63 -6.45
N LEU A 1266 55.14 43.05 -5.91
CA LEU A 1266 53.88 43.69 -5.42
C LEU A 1266 52.99 44.33 -6.52
N ARG A 1267 51.73 43.94 -6.77
CA ARG A 1267 50.62 43.63 -5.84
C ARG A 1267 49.36 43.15 -6.62
N VAL A 1268 48.47 42.43 -5.93
CA VAL A 1268 46.99 42.39 -6.08
C VAL A 1268 46.36 42.04 -7.44
N GLY A 1269 45.58 40.95 -7.43
CA GLY A 1269 44.25 40.92 -8.07
C GLY A 1269 44.11 40.07 -9.34
N GLY A 1270 43.11 39.17 -9.33
CA GLY A 1270 42.55 38.58 -10.55
C GLY A 1270 42.83 37.09 -10.78
N ARG A 1271 41.76 36.29 -10.60
CA ARG A 1271 41.30 35.17 -11.45
C ARG A 1271 42.32 34.19 -12.07
N THR A 1272 42.11 32.91 -11.71
CA THR A 1272 42.02 31.71 -12.57
C THR A 1272 41.76 31.92 -14.08
N PRO A 1273 41.99 30.92 -14.97
CA PRO A 1273 42.48 29.52 -14.82
C PRO A 1273 43.67 29.26 -15.80
N PRO A 1274 43.85 28.09 -16.47
CA PRO A 1274 43.73 26.65 -16.11
C PRO A 1274 45.12 26.05 -15.75
N GLY A 1275 45.30 24.76 -15.37
CA GLY A 1275 45.02 23.51 -16.11
C GLY A 1275 46.09 23.28 -17.21
N PRO A 1276 46.62 22.07 -17.42
CA PRO A 1276 45.97 20.77 -17.24
C PRO A 1276 46.04 20.19 -15.82
#